data_AF-A0A7J6H2D7-F1
#
_entry.id   AF-A0A7J6H2D7-F1
#
_cell.length_a   1.000
_cell.length_b   1.000
_cell.length_c   1.000
_cell.angle_alpha   90.00
_cell.angle_beta   90.00
_cell.angle_gamma   90.00
#
_symmetry.space_group_name_H-M   'P 1'
#
loop_
_entity.id
_entity.type
_entity.pdbx_description
1 polymer ?
#
loop_
_entity_poly.entity_id
_entity_poly.type
_entity_poly.pdbx_seq_one_letter_code
_entity_poly.pdbx_strand_id
1 'polypeptide(L)'
;MEQKAVVATLFLVLLCFPVAFSGHDYGQALSKSILFFEAQRSGYLPRNQRVNWRSNSGLHDGKASGVDLVGGYYDAGDNVKFGLPMAFTVTMMSWSIIEYGKQMGENGELGHAMDAVKWGTDYFIKAHPQPYVLYGEVGDGNSDHYCWQRPEDMTTDRRAYKIDPSNPGSDLAGETAAAMAAASIVFRRSNPAYSSELLRHAHQLFDFADKYRGKYDSSITVAQKYYRSISGYYDELLWAAAWMYQATNNQYYLGYLAKNAEAMGGTGWSMTEFGWDVKYAGVQTLVSKFLMQGKAGRYAPVFEKYQEKAEHFMCGCIGKGSRNVQKTPAGLIFRQRWNNLQFVTSASFLSTVYSDYLTSSGKYLKCASGNVAPSQLLSFAKSQVDYILGDNPRATSYMVGYGNNYPRQVHHRGSSIVSYKANPKFVACREGYATWFSRKASDPNLLTGAIVGGPDAYDNFADERDNYEQTEPATYNNAPLLGILARLSSGSRGYNQLLPVVVPAPKVVTPQKPIAVNPQKPVPRPKTSPAATPAVSTTSGPISVQQKMTTSWISNGKTYYRYSTVVTNKSTKDVKSVKISISKLYGPIWGLTKSGDFYTLPSWLNNIPAGKSLEFVYIHSASPADVAVSSYTLDDDKLEELGEERSEETVYEKCSSSFTSMLLCFPVAFSGHDYGQALSKSILFFEAQRSGYLPRNQRVNWRSNSGLNDGKASGVDLVGGYYDAGDNVKFGLPMAFTVTMMSWSIIEYGKQMGENGELGHAMDAVKWGTDYFIKAHPQPYVLYGEVGDGNSDHYCWQRPEDMTTDRRAYKIDPSNPGSDLAGETAAAMAAASILFDFADKYRGKYDSSITVAQKYYRSISGYYDELLWAAAWMYQATNNQYYLGYLAKNAEAMGGTGWSMTEFGWDVKYAGVQTLVSKFLMQGKAGRYAPVFEKYQEKAEYFMCGCIGKGSRNVQKTPAGLIFRQRWNNLQFVTSASFLSTVYSDYLTSSGKYLKCSSGNVAPSQLLSFAKSQVDYILGDNPRATSYMVGYGNNYPRQVHHRGSSIVSYKVNSKFVACREGYATWFSRKASDPNLLTGAIVGGPDAYDNFADERDNYEQTEPATYNNAPLLGILARLSSGSRGYNQLLPVVVPTPKIVTPQKPKAVNPRKPVPQSKPNPATYIPGPGPISIQQKVTSSWISNGKTYYRYSTVVTNKSSKNVKFVKISISKLYGPIWGLTKSGDFYTLPSWLNNIPAGKSLEFVYIHSASPANVAVSSYTLS
;
A
#
# COMPACT_ATOMS: atom_id res chain seq x y z
N MET A 1 -36.10 -16.23 -85.05
CA MET A 1 -34.62 -16.39 -85.18
C MET A 1 -33.96 -15.50 -84.13
N GLU A 2 -34.29 -15.71 -82.85
CA GLU A 2 -34.25 -14.64 -81.86
C GLU A 2 -33.76 -15.13 -80.50
N GLN A 3 -32.53 -14.77 -80.15
CA GLN A 3 -32.05 -14.77 -78.76
C GLN A 3 -30.77 -13.93 -78.53
N LYS A 4 -30.19 -13.33 -79.58
CA LYS A 4 -28.92 -12.59 -79.49
C LYS A 4 -29.03 -11.15 -78.94
N ALA A 5 -30.23 -10.68 -78.61
CA ALA A 5 -30.47 -9.28 -78.21
C ALA A 5 -30.22 -8.98 -76.71
N VAL A 6 -30.29 -9.97 -75.81
CA VAL A 6 -30.33 -9.72 -74.35
C VAL A 6 -28.94 -9.72 -73.69
N VAL A 7 -27.98 -10.48 -74.24
CA VAL A 7 -26.66 -10.68 -73.60
C VAL A 7 -25.78 -9.42 -73.66
N ALA A 8 -25.94 -8.58 -74.68
CA ALA A 8 -25.15 -7.35 -74.84
C ALA A 8 -25.46 -6.29 -73.76
N THR A 9 -26.72 -6.16 -73.36
CA THR A 9 -27.18 -5.09 -72.46
C THR A 9 -26.70 -5.29 -71.02
N LEU A 10 -26.56 -6.55 -70.58
CA LEU A 10 -26.17 -6.86 -69.19
C LEU A 10 -24.69 -6.56 -68.90
N PHE A 11 -23.83 -6.62 -69.90
CA PHE A 11 -22.38 -6.40 -69.73
C PHE A 11 -21.97 -4.93 -69.61
N LEU A 12 -22.75 -3.98 -70.12
CA LEU A 12 -22.42 -2.54 -69.98
C LEU A 12 -22.72 -1.98 -68.58
N VAL A 13 -23.75 -2.50 -67.88
CA VAL A 13 -24.16 -1.96 -66.56
C VAL A 13 -23.13 -2.27 -65.47
N LEU A 14 -22.38 -3.37 -65.61
CA LEU A 14 -21.32 -3.78 -64.68
C LEU A 14 -20.05 -2.90 -64.74
N LEU A 15 -19.94 -1.98 -65.72
CA LEU A 15 -18.77 -1.09 -65.87
C LEU A 15 -18.94 0.29 -65.22
N CYS A 16 -20.11 0.60 -64.64
CA CYS A 16 -20.42 1.94 -64.12
C CYS A 16 -20.46 2.08 -62.59
N PHE A 17 -20.19 1.01 -61.83
CA PHE A 17 -19.99 1.10 -60.38
C PHE A 17 -18.49 1.04 -60.03
N PRO A 18 -17.90 2.08 -59.41
CA PRO A 18 -16.54 2.01 -58.91
C PRO A 18 -16.53 1.13 -57.65
N VAL A 19 -16.24 -0.17 -57.83
CA VAL A 19 -15.92 -1.08 -56.72
C VAL A 19 -14.54 -0.69 -56.19
N ALA A 20 -14.52 0.34 -55.35
CA ALA A 20 -13.32 0.86 -54.74
C ALA A 20 -12.82 -0.11 -53.66
N PHE A 21 -11.97 -1.06 -54.05
CA PHE A 21 -11.14 -1.87 -53.16
C PHE A 21 -10.08 -1.00 -52.46
N SER A 22 -10.55 -0.06 -51.63
CA SER A 22 -9.73 0.66 -50.66
C SER A 22 -9.59 -0.20 -49.42
N GLY A 23 -8.38 -0.67 -49.13
CA GLY A 23 -8.12 -1.50 -47.95
C GLY A 23 -8.41 -0.76 -46.64
N HIS A 24 -8.84 -1.52 -45.62
CA HIS A 24 -9.15 -0.99 -44.30
C HIS A 24 -7.95 -0.34 -43.59
N ASP A 25 -8.18 0.85 -43.02
CA ASP A 25 -7.24 1.50 -42.11
C ASP A 25 -7.29 0.85 -40.71
N TYR A 26 -6.48 -0.19 -40.52
CA TYR A 26 -6.35 -0.90 -39.24
C TYR A 26 -5.72 -0.03 -38.14
N GLY A 27 -4.95 1.02 -38.49
CA GLY A 27 -4.37 1.95 -37.52
C GLY A 27 -5.45 2.82 -36.89
N GLN A 28 -6.32 3.40 -37.71
CA GLN A 28 -7.50 4.12 -37.24
C GLN A 28 -8.47 3.22 -36.45
N ALA A 29 -8.69 1.98 -36.90
CA ALA A 29 -9.49 1.01 -36.15
C ALA A 29 -8.89 0.70 -34.77
N LEU A 30 -7.55 0.60 -34.67
CA LEU A 30 -6.85 0.38 -33.39
C LEU A 30 -7.08 1.56 -32.43
N SER A 31 -6.84 2.80 -32.88
CA SER A 31 -7.09 4.01 -32.09
C SER A 31 -8.54 4.07 -31.59
N LYS A 32 -9.52 3.76 -32.46
CA LYS A 32 -10.94 3.70 -32.07
C LYS A 32 -11.20 2.62 -31.03
N SER A 33 -10.73 1.39 -31.23
CA SER A 33 -10.94 0.28 -30.30
C SER A 33 -10.43 0.57 -28.88
N ILE A 34 -9.36 1.37 -28.73
CA ILE A 34 -8.84 1.79 -27.42
C ILE A 34 -9.74 2.86 -26.77
N LEU A 35 -10.41 3.73 -27.55
CA LEU A 35 -11.40 4.68 -27.02
C LEU A 35 -12.61 3.98 -26.41
N PHE A 36 -13.02 2.80 -26.89
CA PHE A 36 -14.10 2.04 -26.26
C PHE A 36 -13.77 1.66 -24.81
N PHE A 37 -12.54 1.22 -24.51
CA PHE A 37 -12.14 0.98 -23.12
C PHE A 37 -12.22 2.24 -22.27
N GLU A 38 -11.83 3.41 -22.79
CA GLU A 38 -12.03 4.67 -22.09
C GLU A 38 -13.53 4.98 -21.83
N ALA A 39 -14.42 4.58 -22.74
CA ALA A 39 -15.87 4.73 -22.58
C ALA A 39 -16.45 3.80 -21.49
N GLN A 40 -15.89 2.61 -21.29
CA GLN A 40 -16.31 1.64 -20.27
C GLN A 40 -15.77 1.93 -18.85
N ARG A 41 -14.89 2.91 -18.66
CA ARG A 41 -14.26 3.18 -17.35
C ARG A 41 -15.28 3.52 -16.24
N SER A 42 -15.27 2.76 -15.15
CA SER A 42 -15.95 3.09 -13.90
C SER A 42 -15.01 3.81 -12.94
N GLY A 43 -15.51 4.63 -12.02
CA GLY A 43 -14.73 5.35 -11.01
C GLY A 43 -14.43 6.82 -11.35
N TYR A 44 -13.34 7.35 -10.80
CA TYR A 44 -12.86 8.71 -11.04
C TYR A 44 -12.04 8.77 -12.34
N LEU A 45 -12.58 9.37 -13.40
CA LEU A 45 -11.91 9.46 -14.70
C LEU A 45 -10.68 10.38 -14.66
N PRO A 46 -9.62 10.07 -15.42
CA PRO A 46 -8.38 10.84 -15.38
C PRO A 46 -8.51 12.14 -16.20
N ARG A 47 -7.68 13.14 -15.90
CA ARG A 47 -7.72 14.46 -16.57
C ARG A 47 -7.42 14.43 -18.08
N ASN A 48 -6.83 13.35 -18.58
CA ASN A 48 -6.51 13.11 -19.99
C ASN A 48 -7.47 12.13 -20.69
N GLN A 49 -8.63 11.81 -20.08
CA GLN A 49 -9.71 11.03 -20.68
C GLN A 49 -10.10 11.60 -22.07
N ARG A 50 -9.96 10.80 -23.13
CA ARG A 50 -10.28 11.20 -24.52
C ARG A 50 -11.79 11.13 -24.79
N VAL A 51 -12.51 10.20 -24.16
CA VAL A 51 -13.97 10.05 -24.28
C VAL A 51 -14.68 11.10 -23.43
N ASN A 52 -14.81 12.29 -24.00
CA ASN A 52 -15.26 13.50 -23.30
C ASN A 52 -16.70 13.47 -22.79
N TRP A 53 -17.58 12.59 -23.32
CA TRP A 53 -18.97 12.51 -22.88
C TRP A 53 -19.18 11.71 -21.58
N ARG A 54 -18.22 10.86 -21.17
CA ARG A 54 -18.24 10.15 -19.88
C ARG A 54 -17.83 11.05 -18.71
N SER A 55 -18.37 10.78 -17.52
CA SER A 55 -17.99 11.43 -16.26
C SER A 55 -17.75 10.40 -15.14
N ASN A 56 -17.43 10.90 -13.94
CA ASN A 56 -17.15 10.09 -12.76
C ASN A 56 -18.39 9.29 -12.31
N SER A 57 -18.24 7.99 -12.08
CA SER A 57 -19.34 7.06 -11.75
C SER A 57 -18.89 5.99 -10.75
N GLY A 58 -19.83 5.26 -10.11
CA GLY A 58 -19.48 4.14 -9.22
C GLY A 58 -18.64 4.53 -7.99
N LEU A 59 -18.79 5.78 -7.51
CA LEU A 59 -17.87 6.39 -6.53
C LEU A 59 -18.04 5.85 -5.09
N HIS A 60 -18.93 4.89 -4.88
CA HIS A 60 -19.21 4.24 -3.60
C HIS A 60 -19.07 2.70 -3.67
N ASP A 61 -18.59 2.17 -4.80
CA ASP A 61 -18.38 0.74 -5.02
C ASP A 61 -17.51 0.13 -3.90
N GLY A 62 -18.02 -0.94 -3.27
CA GLY A 62 -17.35 -1.63 -2.15
C GLY A 62 -17.54 -0.99 -0.76
N LYS A 63 -18.00 0.27 -0.66
CA LYS A 63 -18.09 1.02 0.61
C LYS A 63 -18.92 0.31 1.67
N ALA A 64 -20.04 -0.30 1.28
CA ALA A 64 -20.91 -1.08 2.17
C ALA A 64 -20.26 -2.36 2.70
N SER A 65 -19.29 -2.92 1.96
CA SER A 65 -18.49 -4.10 2.33
C SER A 65 -17.16 -3.73 2.99
N GLY A 66 -16.96 -2.47 3.39
CA GLY A 66 -15.75 -2.00 4.09
C GLY A 66 -14.50 -1.86 3.21
N VAL A 67 -14.63 -1.88 1.88
CA VAL A 67 -13.52 -1.85 0.92
C VAL A 67 -13.66 -0.71 -0.09
N ASP A 68 -12.56 -0.31 -0.74
CA ASP A 68 -12.60 0.61 -1.88
C ASP A 68 -12.51 -0.22 -3.17
N LEU A 69 -13.63 -0.34 -3.89
CA LEU A 69 -13.71 -1.00 -5.20
C LEU A 69 -13.98 0.01 -6.33
N VAL A 70 -13.70 1.30 -6.12
CA VAL A 70 -13.93 2.36 -7.12
C VAL A 70 -12.89 2.25 -8.23
N GLY A 71 -13.33 2.15 -9.49
CA GLY A 71 -12.46 1.86 -10.63
C GLY A 71 -12.98 0.67 -11.46
N GLY A 72 -12.12 0.15 -12.35
CA GLY A 72 -12.44 -1.00 -13.21
C GLY A 72 -13.30 -0.60 -14.42
N TYR A 73 -13.82 -1.61 -15.12
CA TYR A 73 -14.65 -1.45 -16.31
C TYR A 73 -16.08 -1.91 -16.06
N TYR A 74 -17.05 -1.20 -16.64
CA TYR A 74 -18.38 -1.77 -16.85
C TYR A 74 -18.31 -2.80 -17.98
N ASP A 75 -18.99 -3.93 -17.80
CA ASP A 75 -18.76 -5.13 -18.62
C ASP A 75 -19.19 -4.96 -20.09
N ALA A 76 -20.44 -4.50 -20.28
CA ALA A 76 -21.09 -4.41 -21.58
C ALA A 76 -22.01 -3.16 -21.68
N GLY A 77 -23.30 -3.32 -21.98
CA GLY A 77 -24.28 -2.24 -22.05
C GLY A 77 -24.79 -1.71 -20.70
N ASP A 78 -24.39 -2.36 -19.61
CA ASP A 78 -24.86 -2.14 -18.24
C ASP A 78 -23.86 -1.38 -17.35
N ASN A 79 -24.13 -1.32 -16.04
CA ASN A 79 -23.23 -0.74 -15.06
C ASN A 79 -22.71 -1.76 -14.03
N VAL A 80 -22.76 -3.06 -14.34
CA VAL A 80 -22.25 -4.12 -13.45
C VAL A 80 -20.76 -4.34 -13.72
N LYS A 81 -20.04 -4.83 -12.72
CA LYS A 81 -18.60 -5.14 -12.79
C LYS A 81 -18.35 -6.62 -12.56
N PHE A 82 -18.68 -7.43 -13.57
CA PHE A 82 -18.44 -8.87 -13.56
C PHE A 82 -16.94 -9.18 -13.68
N GLY A 83 -16.37 -9.83 -12.67
CA GLY A 83 -14.92 -10.01 -12.53
C GLY A 83 -14.31 -10.98 -13.53
N LEU A 84 -14.99 -12.09 -13.86
CA LEU A 84 -14.48 -13.12 -14.78
C LEU A 84 -14.29 -12.59 -16.22
N PRO A 85 -15.29 -12.00 -16.90
CA PRO A 85 -15.10 -11.40 -18.22
C PRO A 85 -14.14 -10.19 -18.21
N MET A 86 -14.10 -9.41 -17.12
CA MET A 86 -13.14 -8.31 -16.97
C MET A 86 -11.69 -8.82 -16.85
N ALA A 87 -11.46 -9.91 -16.12
CA ALA A 87 -10.15 -10.54 -16.00
C ALA A 87 -9.67 -11.05 -17.37
N PHE A 88 -10.51 -11.81 -18.08
CA PHE A 88 -10.22 -12.27 -19.43
C PHE A 88 -9.91 -11.11 -20.41
N THR A 89 -10.68 -10.02 -20.33
CA THR A 89 -10.42 -8.79 -21.09
C THR A 89 -9.01 -8.25 -20.85
N VAL A 90 -8.59 -8.15 -19.58
CA VAL A 90 -7.26 -7.63 -19.22
C VAL A 90 -6.14 -8.59 -19.64
N THR A 91 -6.36 -9.91 -19.57
CA THR A 91 -5.43 -10.92 -20.11
C THR A 91 -5.26 -10.75 -21.62
N MET A 92 -6.35 -10.59 -22.38
CA MET A 92 -6.31 -10.45 -23.85
C MET A 92 -5.74 -9.10 -24.32
N MET A 93 -6.01 -8.00 -23.60
CA MET A 93 -5.31 -6.71 -23.84
C MET A 93 -3.81 -6.85 -23.57
N SER A 94 -3.42 -7.51 -22.47
CA SER A 94 -2.02 -7.73 -22.12
C SER A 94 -1.31 -8.59 -23.15
N TRP A 95 -1.93 -9.70 -23.59
CA TRP A 95 -1.39 -10.57 -24.64
C TRP A 95 -1.21 -9.81 -25.96
N SER A 96 -2.17 -8.96 -26.33
CA SER A 96 -2.07 -8.09 -27.51
C SER A 96 -0.84 -7.16 -27.48
N ILE A 97 -0.52 -6.58 -26.32
CA ILE A 97 0.68 -5.73 -26.15
C ILE A 97 1.96 -6.57 -26.10
N ILE A 98 1.92 -7.80 -25.57
CA ILE A 98 3.06 -8.72 -25.50
C ILE A 98 3.51 -9.17 -26.89
N GLU A 99 2.59 -9.49 -27.80
CA GLU A 99 2.93 -9.90 -29.18
C GLU A 99 3.14 -8.69 -30.11
N TYR A 100 2.35 -7.61 -29.95
CA TYR A 100 2.26 -6.54 -30.96
C TYR A 100 2.47 -5.11 -30.41
N GLY A 101 2.98 -4.97 -29.18
CA GLY A 101 3.25 -3.67 -28.55
C GLY A 101 4.26 -2.80 -29.32
N LYS A 102 5.16 -3.41 -30.10
CA LYS A 102 6.03 -2.66 -31.03
C LYS A 102 5.21 -1.97 -32.12
N GLN A 103 4.29 -2.68 -32.76
CA GLN A 103 3.41 -2.17 -33.80
C GLN A 103 2.45 -1.12 -33.23
N MET A 104 1.93 -1.31 -32.01
CA MET A 104 1.18 -0.27 -31.29
C MET A 104 2.04 0.98 -31.04
N GLY A 105 3.34 0.83 -30.78
CA GLY A 105 4.29 1.92 -30.59
C GLY A 105 4.73 2.61 -31.89
N GLU A 106 4.66 1.90 -33.02
CA GLU A 106 4.85 2.46 -34.37
C GLU A 106 3.63 3.28 -34.81
N ASN A 107 2.42 2.89 -34.40
CA ASN A 107 1.17 3.66 -34.56
C ASN A 107 0.93 4.72 -33.46
N GLY A 108 1.77 4.78 -32.43
CA GLY A 108 1.66 5.74 -31.31
C GLY A 108 0.69 5.36 -30.17
N GLU A 109 -0.19 4.37 -30.36
CA GLU A 109 -1.22 3.97 -29.39
C GLU A 109 -0.71 3.11 -28.21
N LEU A 110 0.55 2.64 -28.19
CA LEU A 110 1.09 1.78 -27.12
C LEU A 110 0.86 2.35 -25.71
N GLY A 111 1.03 3.66 -25.52
CA GLY A 111 0.77 4.31 -24.23
C GLY A 111 -0.69 4.17 -23.78
N HIS A 112 -1.64 4.40 -24.69
CA HIS A 112 -3.06 4.29 -24.42
C HIS A 112 -3.51 2.84 -24.21
N ALA A 113 -2.94 1.87 -24.93
CA ALA A 113 -3.16 0.45 -24.68
C ALA A 113 -2.63 0.01 -23.29
N MET A 114 -1.47 0.51 -22.88
CA MET A 114 -0.93 0.25 -21.53
C MET A 114 -1.79 0.91 -20.43
N ASP A 115 -2.28 2.14 -20.64
CA ASP A 115 -3.25 2.78 -19.74
C ASP A 115 -4.57 1.99 -19.63
N ALA A 116 -5.01 1.35 -20.71
CA ALA A 116 -6.20 0.49 -20.70
C ALA A 116 -5.99 -0.81 -19.89
N VAL A 117 -4.83 -1.46 -20.01
CA VAL A 117 -4.47 -2.59 -19.12
C VAL A 117 -4.38 -2.12 -17.66
N LYS A 118 -3.68 -1.01 -17.39
CA LYS A 118 -3.46 -0.50 -16.03
C LYS A 118 -4.76 -0.24 -15.29
N TRP A 119 -5.78 0.29 -15.97
CA TRP A 119 -7.09 0.58 -15.38
C TRP A 119 -7.79 -0.66 -14.82
N GLY A 120 -7.69 -1.80 -15.52
CA GLY A 120 -8.21 -3.08 -15.06
C GLY A 120 -7.38 -3.67 -13.92
N THR A 121 -6.05 -3.63 -14.02
CA THR A 121 -5.18 -4.19 -12.96
C THR A 121 -5.17 -3.37 -11.68
N ASP A 122 -5.33 -2.04 -11.74
CA ASP A 122 -5.55 -1.19 -10.55
C ASP A 122 -6.84 -1.59 -9.81
N TYR A 123 -7.86 -2.04 -10.53
CA TYR A 123 -9.08 -2.58 -9.94
C TYR A 123 -8.87 -3.98 -9.34
N PHE A 124 -8.11 -4.88 -9.97
CA PHE A 124 -7.81 -6.20 -9.38
C PHE A 124 -6.93 -6.13 -8.13
N ILE A 125 -6.01 -5.16 -8.05
CA ILE A 125 -5.27 -4.88 -6.81
C ILE A 125 -6.25 -4.53 -5.67
N LYS A 126 -7.26 -3.69 -5.94
CA LYS A 126 -8.32 -3.35 -4.98
C LYS A 126 -9.25 -4.53 -4.65
N ALA A 127 -9.62 -5.31 -5.65
CA ALA A 127 -10.52 -6.45 -5.51
C ALA A 127 -9.91 -7.64 -4.76
N HIS A 128 -8.57 -7.72 -4.66
CA HIS A 128 -7.84 -8.75 -3.93
C HIS A 128 -7.13 -8.17 -2.67
N PRO A 129 -7.87 -7.80 -1.60
CA PRO A 129 -7.31 -7.18 -0.40
C PRO A 129 -6.59 -8.16 0.54
N GLN A 130 -6.76 -9.48 0.36
CA GLN A 130 -6.12 -10.52 1.17
C GLN A 130 -5.81 -11.74 0.28
N PRO A 131 -4.76 -12.55 0.57
CA PRO A 131 -4.28 -13.62 -0.33
C PRO A 131 -5.28 -14.71 -0.72
N TYR A 132 -6.42 -14.81 -0.03
CA TYR A 132 -7.49 -15.77 -0.27
C TYR A 132 -8.87 -15.10 -0.34
N VAL A 133 -8.94 -13.81 -0.70
CA VAL A 133 -10.21 -13.08 -0.84
C VAL A 133 -10.17 -12.25 -2.12
N LEU A 134 -11.09 -12.55 -3.04
CA LEU A 134 -11.26 -11.79 -4.29
C LEU A 134 -12.72 -11.36 -4.43
N TYR A 135 -12.95 -10.06 -4.58
CA TYR A 135 -14.25 -9.49 -4.95
C TYR A 135 -14.51 -9.71 -6.44
N GLY A 136 -15.54 -10.50 -6.75
CA GLY A 136 -15.84 -10.97 -8.10
C GLY A 136 -16.96 -10.20 -8.82
N GLU A 137 -17.76 -9.43 -8.09
CA GLU A 137 -18.89 -8.70 -8.68
C GLU A 137 -19.20 -7.44 -7.87
N VAL A 138 -19.57 -6.35 -8.54
CA VAL A 138 -20.11 -5.13 -7.91
C VAL A 138 -21.31 -4.62 -8.70
N GLY A 139 -22.47 -4.56 -8.03
CA GLY A 139 -23.78 -4.41 -8.66
C GLY A 139 -24.58 -5.72 -8.59
N ASP A 140 -25.85 -5.68 -8.20
CA ASP A 140 -26.78 -6.79 -8.49
C ASP A 140 -27.35 -6.61 -9.90
N GLY A 141 -27.07 -7.55 -10.79
CA GLY A 141 -27.49 -7.49 -12.20
C GLY A 141 -29.01 -7.40 -12.39
N ASN A 142 -29.82 -8.01 -11.51
CA ASN A 142 -31.29 -7.92 -11.63
C ASN A 142 -31.74 -6.47 -11.39
N SER A 143 -31.15 -5.78 -10.41
CA SER A 143 -31.44 -4.38 -10.10
C SER A 143 -30.89 -3.42 -11.17
N ASP A 144 -29.70 -3.67 -11.74
CA ASP A 144 -29.13 -2.81 -12.77
C ASP A 144 -29.79 -3.01 -14.14
N HIS A 145 -30.28 -4.21 -14.44
CA HIS A 145 -31.04 -4.52 -15.66
C HIS A 145 -32.51 -4.11 -15.55
N TYR A 146 -32.99 -3.81 -14.34
CA TYR A 146 -34.29 -3.14 -14.13
C TYR A 146 -34.26 -1.63 -14.44
N CYS A 147 -33.07 -1.01 -14.55
CA CYS A 147 -32.90 0.44 -14.71
C CYS A 147 -32.07 0.84 -15.94
N TRP A 148 -32.60 1.77 -16.75
CA TRP A 148 -31.86 2.34 -17.90
C TRP A 148 -31.26 3.70 -17.53
N GLN A 149 -30.31 3.72 -16.59
CA GLN A 149 -29.67 4.95 -16.10
C GLN A 149 -28.25 5.10 -16.64
N ARG A 150 -27.80 6.36 -16.73
CA ARG A 150 -26.39 6.68 -16.98
C ARG A 150 -25.53 6.15 -15.82
N PRO A 151 -24.27 5.76 -16.07
CA PRO A 151 -23.31 5.45 -15.00
C PRO A 151 -23.22 6.54 -13.92
N GLU A 152 -23.40 7.80 -14.31
CA GLU A 152 -23.38 8.97 -13.45
C GLU A 152 -24.62 9.12 -12.55
N ASP A 153 -25.77 8.50 -12.90
CA ASP A 153 -27.06 8.61 -12.20
C ASP A 153 -27.49 7.33 -11.45
N MET A 154 -26.65 6.29 -11.38
CA MET A 154 -27.04 4.98 -10.84
C MET A 154 -27.65 5.04 -9.43
N THR A 155 -28.87 4.52 -9.27
CA THR A 155 -29.54 4.31 -7.96
C THR A 155 -29.81 2.83 -7.66
N THR A 156 -29.08 1.93 -8.31
CA THR A 156 -29.20 0.45 -8.25
C THR A 156 -28.43 -0.13 -7.05
N ASP A 157 -28.67 -1.39 -6.65
CA ASP A 157 -27.89 -1.97 -5.53
C ASP A 157 -26.46 -2.28 -6.01
N ARG A 158 -25.47 -1.59 -5.42
CA ARG A 158 -24.04 -1.72 -5.73
C ARG A 158 -23.27 -2.51 -4.67
N ARG A 159 -23.94 -3.49 -4.07
CA ARG A 159 -23.35 -4.56 -3.25
C ARG A 159 -22.15 -5.19 -3.95
N ALA A 160 -21.12 -5.53 -3.16
CA ALA A 160 -19.93 -6.20 -3.64
C ALA A 160 -19.91 -7.66 -3.14
N TYR A 161 -19.77 -8.59 -4.08
CA TYR A 161 -19.74 -10.05 -3.83
C TYR A 161 -18.32 -10.58 -3.99
N LYS A 162 -17.99 -11.64 -3.28
CA LYS A 162 -16.63 -12.19 -3.17
C LYS A 162 -16.59 -13.71 -3.17
N ILE A 163 -15.41 -14.24 -3.45
CA ILE A 163 -15.01 -15.61 -3.16
C ILE A 163 -13.97 -15.63 -2.03
N ASP A 164 -13.97 -16.70 -1.23
CA ASP A 164 -13.06 -16.93 -0.10
C ASP A 164 -12.92 -18.46 0.19
N PRO A 165 -12.12 -18.92 1.18
CA PRO A 165 -11.88 -20.35 1.42
C PRO A 165 -13.13 -21.18 1.77
N SER A 166 -14.23 -20.54 2.18
CA SER A 166 -15.52 -21.21 2.43
C SER A 166 -16.44 -21.15 1.22
N ASN A 167 -16.22 -20.20 0.31
CA ASN A 167 -17.01 -19.92 -0.89
C ASN A 167 -16.05 -19.75 -2.08
N PRO A 168 -15.43 -20.85 -2.58
CA PRO A 168 -14.34 -20.78 -3.56
C PRO A 168 -14.75 -20.35 -4.97
N GLY A 169 -13.76 -20.04 -5.81
CA GLY A 169 -13.93 -19.73 -7.23
C GLY A 169 -12.61 -19.74 -8.00
N SER A 170 -12.16 -20.95 -8.35
CA SER A 170 -10.87 -21.21 -9.01
C SER A 170 -10.78 -20.68 -10.44
N ASP A 171 -11.93 -20.59 -11.11
CA ASP A 171 -12.11 -19.96 -12.41
C ASP A 171 -11.82 -18.45 -12.32
N LEU A 172 -12.59 -17.73 -11.51
CA LEU A 172 -12.44 -16.29 -11.28
C LEU A 172 -11.03 -15.93 -10.74
N ALA A 173 -10.54 -16.67 -9.75
CA ALA A 173 -9.20 -16.44 -9.19
C ALA A 173 -8.08 -16.81 -10.19
N GLY A 174 -8.25 -17.87 -10.99
CA GLY A 174 -7.31 -18.29 -12.02
C GLY A 174 -7.19 -17.29 -13.17
N GLU A 175 -8.29 -16.83 -13.74
CA GLU A 175 -8.25 -15.81 -14.80
C GLU A 175 -7.69 -14.47 -14.27
N THR A 176 -8.01 -14.08 -13.03
CA THR A 176 -7.43 -12.87 -12.43
C THR A 176 -5.92 -13.02 -12.19
N ALA A 177 -5.44 -14.22 -11.83
CA ALA A 177 -4.01 -14.52 -11.79
C ALA A 177 -3.35 -14.44 -13.18
N ALA A 178 -3.99 -14.98 -14.21
CA ALA A 178 -3.54 -14.88 -15.61
C ALA A 178 -3.42 -13.43 -16.08
N ALA A 179 -4.44 -12.61 -15.82
CA ALA A 179 -4.49 -11.20 -16.17
C ALA A 179 -3.33 -10.41 -15.55
N MET A 180 -3.09 -10.59 -14.25
CA MET A 180 -2.02 -9.86 -13.54
C MET A 180 -0.62 -10.39 -13.90
N ALA A 181 -0.48 -11.70 -14.15
CA ALA A 181 0.75 -12.29 -14.67
C ALA A 181 1.11 -11.75 -16.07
N ALA A 182 0.15 -11.70 -16.99
CA ALA A 182 0.33 -11.15 -18.33
C ALA A 182 0.68 -9.65 -18.27
N ALA A 183 -0.09 -8.86 -17.52
CA ALA A 183 0.16 -7.42 -17.35
C ALA A 183 1.53 -7.12 -16.73
N SER A 184 2.08 -7.99 -15.87
CA SER A 184 3.45 -7.82 -15.36
C SER A 184 4.51 -7.79 -16.47
N ILE A 185 4.31 -8.54 -17.56
CA ILE A 185 5.24 -8.57 -18.70
C ILE A 185 5.19 -7.23 -19.44
N VAL A 186 3.99 -6.65 -19.57
CA VAL A 186 3.75 -5.34 -20.20
C VAL A 186 4.46 -4.22 -19.44
N PHE A 187 4.34 -4.15 -18.11
CA PHE A 187 4.93 -3.08 -17.31
C PHE A 187 6.40 -3.30 -16.92
N ARG A 188 6.98 -4.48 -17.18
CA ARG A 188 8.31 -4.92 -16.70
C ARG A 188 9.45 -3.92 -16.89
N ARG A 189 9.41 -3.14 -17.98
CA ARG A 189 10.44 -2.15 -18.33
C ARG A 189 10.06 -0.71 -18.00
N SER A 190 8.77 -0.36 -18.07
CA SER A 190 8.30 1.01 -17.85
C SER A 190 7.97 1.31 -16.39
N ASN A 191 7.58 0.29 -15.62
CA ASN A 191 7.31 0.40 -14.18
C ASN A 191 7.60 -0.96 -13.50
N PRO A 192 8.88 -1.24 -13.17
CA PRO A 192 9.28 -2.50 -12.54
C PRO A 192 8.61 -2.75 -11.18
N ALA A 193 8.35 -1.70 -10.39
CA ALA A 193 7.66 -1.82 -9.10
C ALA A 193 6.21 -2.31 -9.27
N TYR A 194 5.46 -1.73 -10.22
CA TYR A 194 4.12 -2.17 -10.55
C TYR A 194 4.11 -3.58 -11.16
N SER A 195 5.07 -3.92 -12.03
CA SER A 195 5.27 -5.29 -12.53
C SER A 195 5.43 -6.31 -11.39
N SER A 196 6.23 -6.01 -10.37
CA SER A 196 6.42 -6.88 -9.21
C SER A 196 5.17 -7.01 -8.34
N GLU A 197 4.41 -5.91 -8.16
CA GLU A 197 3.15 -5.92 -7.43
C GLU A 197 2.07 -6.77 -8.12
N LEU A 198 1.98 -6.69 -9.45
CA LEU A 198 1.10 -7.55 -10.24
C LEU A 198 1.49 -9.04 -10.12
N LEU A 199 2.78 -9.35 -10.15
CA LEU A 199 3.26 -10.73 -9.90
C LEU A 199 2.93 -11.21 -8.49
N ARG A 200 3.04 -10.35 -7.46
CA ARG A 200 2.69 -10.69 -6.07
C ARG A 200 1.23 -11.11 -5.96
N HIS A 201 0.31 -10.34 -6.56
CA HIS A 201 -1.10 -10.70 -6.61
C HIS A 201 -1.35 -11.97 -7.43
N ALA A 202 -0.71 -12.12 -8.60
CA ALA A 202 -0.86 -13.30 -9.44
C ALA A 202 -0.41 -14.61 -8.76
N HIS A 203 0.71 -14.59 -8.02
CA HIS A 203 1.15 -15.73 -7.20
C HIS A 203 0.13 -16.10 -6.11
N GLN A 204 -0.46 -15.10 -5.43
CA GLN A 204 -1.43 -15.33 -4.35
C GLN A 204 -2.76 -15.87 -4.91
N LEU A 205 -3.27 -15.28 -5.98
CA LEU A 205 -4.49 -15.72 -6.66
C LEU A 205 -4.35 -17.12 -7.27
N PHE A 206 -3.17 -17.50 -7.76
CA PHE A 206 -2.91 -18.88 -8.19
C PHE A 206 -2.94 -19.88 -7.02
N ASP A 207 -2.27 -19.58 -5.89
CA ASP A 207 -2.33 -20.44 -4.68
C ASP A 207 -3.76 -20.53 -4.14
N PHE A 208 -4.55 -19.46 -4.21
CA PHE A 208 -5.96 -19.48 -3.85
C PHE A 208 -6.77 -20.43 -4.76
N ALA A 209 -6.66 -20.24 -6.08
CA ALA A 209 -7.41 -21.00 -7.08
C ALA A 209 -7.13 -22.51 -7.05
N ASP A 210 -5.85 -22.91 -6.99
CA ASP A 210 -5.47 -24.33 -7.05
C ASP A 210 -5.85 -25.12 -5.79
N LYS A 211 -5.91 -24.43 -4.64
CA LYS A 211 -6.00 -25.00 -3.30
C LYS A 211 -7.41 -25.06 -2.75
N TYR A 212 -8.23 -24.05 -3.04
CA TYR A 212 -9.63 -23.96 -2.62
C TYR A 212 -10.50 -24.10 -3.87
N ARG A 213 -10.74 -25.36 -4.28
CA ARG A 213 -11.31 -25.67 -5.59
C ARG A 213 -12.84 -25.57 -5.62
N GLY A 214 -13.36 -24.82 -6.60
CA GLY A 214 -14.79 -24.67 -6.87
C GLY A 214 -15.07 -23.68 -8.01
N LYS A 215 -16.29 -23.69 -8.56
CA LYS A 215 -16.75 -22.69 -9.54
C LYS A 215 -17.21 -21.43 -8.82
N TYR A 216 -16.81 -20.23 -9.26
CA TYR A 216 -17.18 -18.98 -8.57
C TYR A 216 -18.69 -18.73 -8.58
N ASP A 217 -19.41 -19.19 -9.60
CA ASP A 217 -20.86 -19.03 -9.74
C ASP A 217 -21.65 -19.82 -8.68
N SER A 218 -21.04 -20.80 -8.04
CA SER A 218 -21.61 -21.55 -6.91
C SER A 218 -21.52 -20.75 -5.60
N SER A 219 -20.66 -19.73 -5.57
CA SER A 219 -20.36 -18.87 -4.42
C SER A 219 -20.98 -17.47 -4.58
N ILE A 220 -20.85 -16.89 -5.78
CA ILE A 220 -21.51 -15.65 -6.21
C ILE A 220 -22.71 -16.06 -7.07
N THR A 221 -23.76 -16.58 -6.42
CA THR A 221 -24.92 -17.18 -7.10
C THR A 221 -25.73 -16.22 -7.97
N VAL A 222 -25.62 -14.91 -7.73
CA VAL A 222 -26.20 -13.86 -8.59
C VAL A 222 -25.62 -13.87 -10.02
N ALA A 223 -24.36 -14.29 -10.18
CA ALA A 223 -23.68 -14.35 -11.47
C ALA A 223 -24.24 -15.43 -12.42
N GLN A 224 -24.91 -16.47 -11.88
CA GLN A 224 -25.39 -17.63 -12.65
C GLN A 224 -26.36 -17.29 -13.79
N LYS A 225 -26.98 -16.11 -13.78
CA LYS A 225 -27.88 -15.61 -14.83
C LYS A 225 -27.15 -14.91 -15.99
N TYR A 226 -25.88 -14.56 -15.80
CA TYR A 226 -25.13 -13.67 -16.72
C TYR A 226 -23.83 -14.36 -17.18
N TYR A 227 -22.92 -14.62 -16.24
CA TYR A 227 -21.57 -15.15 -16.48
C TYR A 227 -21.38 -16.49 -15.75
N ARG A 228 -22.29 -17.42 -16.01
CA ARG A 228 -22.25 -18.76 -15.42
C ARG A 228 -20.96 -19.47 -15.79
N SER A 229 -20.32 -20.12 -14.82
CA SER A 229 -19.20 -21.04 -15.08
C SER A 229 -19.76 -22.30 -15.72
N ILE A 230 -19.56 -22.48 -17.03
CA ILE A 230 -20.03 -23.67 -17.76
C ILE A 230 -18.86 -24.66 -17.85
N SER A 231 -17.74 -24.26 -18.45
CA SER A 231 -16.48 -25.03 -18.55
C SER A 231 -16.07 -25.74 -17.26
N GLY A 232 -16.05 -25.01 -16.14
CA GLY A 232 -15.41 -25.48 -14.91
C GLY A 232 -14.44 -24.43 -14.39
N TYR A 233 -13.24 -24.89 -14.06
CA TYR A 233 -12.12 -24.06 -13.62
C TYR A 233 -10.76 -24.71 -13.95
N TYR A 234 -10.75 -25.83 -14.67
CA TYR A 234 -9.54 -26.61 -14.95
C TYR A 234 -8.71 -25.96 -16.04
N ASP A 235 -9.34 -25.36 -17.05
CA ASP A 235 -8.67 -24.56 -18.05
C ASP A 235 -8.13 -23.23 -17.50
N GLU A 236 -8.80 -22.57 -16.54
CA GLU A 236 -8.26 -21.39 -15.85
C GLU A 236 -7.02 -21.72 -15.03
N LEU A 237 -6.97 -22.88 -14.35
CA LEU A 237 -5.78 -23.33 -13.63
C LEU A 237 -4.60 -23.59 -14.57
N LEU A 238 -4.83 -24.21 -15.74
CA LEU A 238 -3.80 -24.41 -16.76
C LEU A 238 -3.40 -23.07 -17.43
N TRP A 239 -4.35 -22.17 -17.67
CA TRP A 239 -4.14 -20.86 -18.27
C TRP A 239 -3.33 -19.93 -17.36
N ALA A 240 -3.70 -19.86 -16.08
CA ALA A 240 -2.93 -19.16 -15.07
C ALA A 240 -1.51 -19.76 -14.95
N ALA A 241 -1.36 -21.09 -14.99
CA ALA A 241 -0.02 -21.72 -15.00
C ALA A 241 0.80 -21.33 -16.26
N ALA A 242 0.18 -21.25 -17.44
CA ALA A 242 0.86 -20.81 -18.66
C ALA A 242 1.33 -19.35 -18.57
N TRP A 243 0.50 -18.45 -18.07
CA TRP A 243 0.88 -17.04 -17.88
C TRP A 243 1.90 -16.85 -16.76
N MET A 244 1.76 -17.56 -15.64
CA MET A 244 2.75 -17.55 -14.56
C MET A 244 4.10 -18.09 -15.02
N TYR A 245 4.13 -19.13 -15.87
CA TYR A 245 5.38 -19.59 -16.48
C TYR A 245 5.98 -18.53 -17.42
N GLN A 246 5.19 -18.01 -18.37
CA GLN A 246 5.66 -16.99 -19.33
C GLN A 246 6.15 -15.71 -18.64
N ALA A 247 5.55 -15.33 -17.51
CA ALA A 247 5.96 -14.16 -16.75
C ALA A 247 7.22 -14.40 -15.89
N THR A 248 7.32 -15.55 -15.19
CA THR A 248 8.36 -15.79 -14.17
C THR A 248 9.51 -16.69 -14.63
N ASN A 249 9.34 -17.45 -15.72
CA ASN A 249 10.18 -18.58 -16.12
C ASN A 249 10.33 -19.69 -15.04
N ASN A 250 9.51 -19.67 -13.99
CA ASN A 250 9.60 -20.62 -12.88
C ASN A 250 9.12 -22.02 -13.32
N GLN A 251 10.03 -22.99 -13.24
CA GLN A 251 9.84 -24.37 -13.66
C GLN A 251 8.72 -25.12 -12.90
N TYR A 252 8.28 -24.61 -11.75
CA TYR A 252 7.08 -25.11 -11.07
C TYR A 252 5.85 -25.06 -11.99
N TYR A 253 5.60 -23.93 -12.66
CA TYR A 253 4.43 -23.74 -13.51
C TYR A 253 4.52 -24.53 -14.82
N LEU A 254 5.72 -24.63 -15.41
CA LEU A 254 5.98 -25.51 -16.55
C LEU A 254 5.70 -26.99 -16.19
N GLY A 255 6.11 -27.41 -14.99
CA GLY A 255 5.81 -28.73 -14.45
C GLY A 255 4.34 -28.94 -14.10
N TYR A 256 3.61 -27.90 -13.67
CA TYR A 256 2.17 -27.94 -13.41
C TYR A 256 1.38 -28.21 -14.69
N LEU A 257 1.67 -27.45 -15.76
CA LEU A 257 1.09 -27.63 -17.10
C LEU A 257 1.24 -29.06 -17.62
N ALA A 258 2.41 -29.66 -17.44
CA ALA A 258 2.71 -31.01 -17.91
C ALA A 258 2.07 -32.10 -17.04
N LYS A 259 2.12 -31.97 -15.70
CA LYS A 259 1.55 -32.96 -14.77
C LYS A 259 0.03 -33.04 -14.82
N ASN A 260 -0.64 -31.90 -14.98
CA ASN A 260 -2.10 -31.82 -14.98
C ASN A 260 -2.71 -31.92 -16.39
N ALA A 261 -1.88 -32.00 -17.45
CA ALA A 261 -2.30 -31.90 -18.85
C ALA A 261 -3.50 -32.77 -19.26
N GLU A 262 -3.53 -34.01 -18.77
CA GLU A 262 -4.58 -34.99 -19.08
C GLU A 262 -5.74 -34.90 -18.09
N ALA A 263 -5.45 -34.89 -16.77
CA ALA A 263 -6.45 -34.86 -15.71
C ALA A 263 -7.29 -33.56 -15.67
N MET A 264 -6.71 -32.44 -16.11
CA MET A 264 -7.40 -31.15 -16.31
C MET A 264 -7.77 -30.92 -17.78
N GLY A 265 -7.75 -31.95 -18.63
CA GLY A 265 -8.30 -31.91 -20.00
C GLY A 265 -7.51 -31.11 -21.04
N GLY A 266 -6.44 -30.40 -20.65
CA GLY A 266 -5.60 -29.56 -21.54
C GLY A 266 -5.10 -30.24 -22.81
N THR A 267 -4.77 -31.53 -22.75
CA THR A 267 -4.39 -32.37 -23.91
C THR A 267 -5.49 -33.34 -24.35
N GLY A 268 -6.63 -33.39 -23.65
CA GLY A 268 -7.77 -34.24 -24.00
C GLY A 268 -8.75 -33.53 -24.92
N TRP A 269 -9.27 -32.37 -24.48
CA TRP A 269 -10.31 -31.62 -25.19
C TRP A 269 -9.80 -31.03 -26.50
N SER A 270 -10.63 -31.13 -27.54
CA SER A 270 -10.35 -30.66 -28.89
C SER A 270 -11.38 -29.56 -29.20
N MET A 271 -10.92 -28.30 -29.19
CA MET A 271 -11.81 -27.14 -29.07
C MET A 271 -12.30 -26.61 -30.42
N THR A 272 -13.46 -25.96 -30.38
CA THR A 272 -14.03 -25.16 -31.49
C THR A 272 -14.43 -23.75 -31.04
N GLU A 273 -14.04 -23.34 -29.82
CA GLU A 273 -14.34 -22.03 -29.23
C GLU A 273 -13.23 -21.59 -28.25
N PHE A 274 -13.19 -20.28 -27.98
CA PHE A 274 -12.30 -19.62 -27.01
C PHE A 274 -12.98 -18.33 -26.52
N GLY A 275 -12.98 -18.05 -25.22
CA GLY A 275 -13.67 -16.89 -24.67
C GLY A 275 -13.58 -16.76 -23.15
N TRP A 276 -14.40 -15.89 -22.56
CA TRP A 276 -14.37 -15.59 -21.13
C TRP A 276 -14.74 -16.79 -20.24
N ASP A 277 -15.47 -17.80 -20.73
CA ASP A 277 -15.77 -19.06 -20.01
C ASP A 277 -14.75 -20.17 -20.30
N VAL A 278 -14.19 -20.25 -21.52
CA VAL A 278 -13.38 -21.41 -21.95
C VAL A 278 -12.00 -21.00 -22.46
N LYS A 279 -10.92 -21.45 -21.80
CA LYS A 279 -9.52 -21.07 -22.10
C LYS A 279 -8.70 -22.12 -22.84
N TYR A 280 -9.16 -23.37 -22.93
CA TYR A 280 -8.39 -24.50 -23.50
C TYR A 280 -7.61 -24.18 -24.78
N ALA A 281 -8.23 -23.59 -25.80
CA ALA A 281 -7.56 -23.24 -27.06
C ALA A 281 -6.45 -22.18 -26.90
N GLY A 282 -6.63 -21.23 -25.96
CA GLY A 282 -5.61 -20.26 -25.55
C GLY A 282 -4.43 -20.92 -24.82
N VAL A 283 -4.70 -21.83 -23.89
CA VAL A 283 -3.67 -22.66 -23.21
C VAL A 283 -2.87 -23.43 -24.24
N GLN A 284 -3.54 -24.17 -25.13
CA GLN A 284 -2.93 -25.01 -26.17
C GLN A 284 -2.06 -24.16 -27.11
N THR A 285 -2.53 -22.97 -27.51
CA THR A 285 -1.78 -22.00 -28.32
C THR A 285 -0.53 -21.46 -27.60
N LEU A 286 -0.65 -21.10 -26.32
CA LEU A 286 0.47 -20.53 -25.55
C LEU A 286 1.51 -21.59 -25.16
N VAL A 287 1.08 -22.81 -24.83
CA VAL A 287 1.96 -23.96 -24.57
C VAL A 287 2.72 -24.39 -25.84
N SER A 288 2.05 -24.33 -27.01
CA SER A 288 2.72 -24.52 -28.31
C SER A 288 3.88 -23.55 -28.52
N LYS A 289 3.73 -22.29 -28.08
CA LYS A 289 4.81 -21.29 -28.12
C LYS A 289 6.03 -21.75 -27.32
N PHE A 290 5.83 -22.28 -26.11
CA PHE A 290 6.94 -22.76 -25.27
C PHE A 290 7.67 -23.96 -25.90
N LEU A 291 6.93 -24.85 -26.59
CA LEU A 291 7.51 -25.95 -27.37
C LEU A 291 8.33 -25.42 -28.56
N MET A 292 7.76 -24.51 -29.36
CA MET A 292 8.45 -23.90 -30.51
C MET A 292 9.66 -23.04 -30.11
N GLN A 293 9.68 -22.51 -28.88
CA GLN A 293 10.82 -21.84 -28.26
C GLN A 293 11.89 -22.79 -27.68
N GLY A 294 11.71 -24.11 -27.77
CA GLY A 294 12.60 -25.11 -27.17
C GLY A 294 12.56 -25.18 -25.64
N LYS A 295 11.66 -24.44 -24.99
CA LYS A 295 11.57 -24.31 -23.52
C LYS A 295 10.90 -25.51 -22.83
N ALA A 296 10.21 -26.37 -23.57
CA ALA A 296 9.50 -27.53 -23.00
C ALA A 296 10.44 -28.53 -22.30
N GLY A 297 11.71 -28.64 -22.74
CA GLY A 297 12.69 -29.56 -22.18
C GLY A 297 12.15 -31.00 -22.08
N ARG A 298 12.25 -31.61 -20.90
CA ARG A 298 11.72 -32.96 -20.63
C ARG A 298 10.20 -33.12 -20.77
N TYR A 299 9.46 -32.03 -20.92
CA TYR A 299 8.00 -32.04 -21.08
C TYR A 299 7.55 -31.97 -22.55
N ALA A 300 8.48 -31.95 -23.51
CA ALA A 300 8.16 -31.86 -24.95
C ALA A 300 7.08 -32.87 -25.41
N PRO A 301 7.09 -34.17 -25.05
CA PRO A 301 6.07 -35.12 -25.50
C PRO A 301 4.65 -34.85 -24.99
N VAL A 302 4.51 -34.10 -23.89
CA VAL A 302 3.19 -33.63 -23.41
C VAL A 302 2.80 -32.33 -24.11
N PHE A 303 3.77 -31.46 -24.40
CA PHE A 303 3.55 -30.18 -25.07
C PHE A 303 3.26 -30.36 -26.57
N GLU A 304 3.74 -31.44 -27.19
CA GLU A 304 3.37 -31.86 -28.54
C GLU A 304 1.86 -32.18 -28.62
N LYS A 305 1.28 -32.85 -27.62
CA LYS A 305 -0.18 -33.06 -27.52
C LYS A 305 -0.94 -31.73 -27.34
N TYR A 306 -0.39 -30.75 -26.62
CA TYR A 306 -0.98 -29.40 -26.58
C TYR A 306 -0.90 -28.72 -27.97
N GLN A 307 0.16 -28.96 -28.74
CA GLN A 307 0.28 -28.47 -30.13
C GLN A 307 -0.76 -29.13 -31.05
N GLU A 308 -0.99 -30.44 -30.97
CA GLU A 308 -2.03 -31.15 -31.72
C GLU A 308 -3.43 -30.54 -31.51
N LYS A 309 -3.77 -30.16 -30.28
CA LYS A 309 -5.06 -29.53 -29.97
C LYS A 309 -5.15 -28.08 -30.44
N ALA A 310 -4.04 -27.33 -30.39
CA ALA A 310 -3.96 -26.00 -31.00
C ALA A 310 -4.18 -26.08 -32.51
N GLU A 311 -3.48 -26.99 -33.21
CA GLU A 311 -3.64 -27.19 -34.65
C GLU A 311 -5.06 -27.64 -35.01
N HIS A 312 -5.69 -28.51 -34.22
CA HIS A 312 -7.11 -28.86 -34.40
C HIS A 312 -8.03 -27.63 -34.42
N PHE A 313 -7.88 -26.73 -33.43
CA PHE A 313 -8.67 -25.49 -33.35
C PHE A 313 -8.44 -24.59 -34.57
N MET A 314 -7.18 -24.34 -34.96
CA MET A 314 -6.85 -23.51 -36.12
C MET A 314 -7.42 -24.09 -37.42
N CYS A 315 -7.25 -25.41 -37.62
CA CYS A 315 -7.79 -26.13 -38.77
C CYS A 315 -9.31 -26.09 -38.82
N GLY A 316 -9.98 -26.22 -37.67
CA GLY A 316 -11.44 -26.12 -37.57
C GLY A 316 -11.96 -24.72 -37.92
N CYS A 317 -11.25 -23.66 -37.52
CA CYS A 317 -11.59 -22.27 -37.84
C CYS A 317 -11.46 -21.96 -39.34
N ILE A 318 -10.39 -22.42 -39.99
CA ILE A 318 -10.19 -22.19 -41.44
C ILE A 318 -11.04 -23.09 -42.34
N GLY A 319 -11.66 -24.15 -41.81
CA GLY A 319 -12.50 -25.08 -42.58
C GLY A 319 -11.75 -26.28 -43.17
N LYS A 320 -10.63 -26.69 -42.57
CA LYS A 320 -9.78 -27.82 -43.00
C LYS A 320 -9.58 -28.91 -41.93
N GLY A 321 -10.22 -28.77 -40.77
CA GLY A 321 -10.21 -29.76 -39.69
C GLY A 321 -11.14 -30.94 -39.95
N SER A 322 -11.01 -31.98 -39.13
CA SER A 322 -11.97 -33.10 -39.10
C SER A 322 -13.33 -32.70 -38.50
N ARG A 323 -13.36 -31.63 -37.70
CA ARG A 323 -14.56 -30.91 -37.27
C ARG A 323 -14.30 -29.42 -37.50
N ASN A 324 -15.18 -28.78 -38.26
CA ASN A 324 -15.03 -27.36 -38.61
C ASN A 324 -16.03 -26.51 -37.83
N VAL A 325 -15.65 -25.25 -37.57
CA VAL A 325 -16.55 -24.26 -36.97
C VAL A 325 -17.57 -23.83 -38.02
N GLN A 326 -18.83 -23.66 -37.63
CA GLN A 326 -19.86 -23.13 -38.52
C GLN A 326 -19.50 -21.71 -38.98
N LYS A 327 -19.92 -21.35 -40.19
CA LYS A 327 -19.79 -20.00 -40.74
C LYS A 327 -21.13 -19.50 -41.28
N THR A 328 -21.29 -18.19 -41.36
CA THR A 328 -22.36 -17.55 -42.14
C THR A 328 -22.13 -17.76 -43.65
N PRO A 329 -23.14 -17.55 -44.52
CA PRO A 329 -22.98 -17.58 -45.97
C PRO A 329 -21.81 -16.75 -46.51
N ALA A 330 -21.54 -15.57 -45.94
CA ALA A 330 -20.40 -14.73 -46.31
C ALA A 330 -19.10 -14.99 -45.51
N GLY A 331 -19.03 -16.09 -44.74
CA GLY A 331 -17.77 -16.65 -44.23
C GLY A 331 -17.30 -16.15 -42.86
N LEU A 332 -18.13 -15.43 -42.11
CA LEU A 332 -17.87 -15.10 -40.70
C LEU A 332 -18.00 -16.37 -39.84
N ILE A 333 -17.11 -16.60 -38.87
CA ILE A 333 -17.31 -17.61 -37.81
C ILE A 333 -18.65 -17.37 -37.11
N PHE A 334 -19.49 -18.40 -37.01
CA PHE A 334 -20.74 -18.36 -36.28
C PHE A 334 -20.79 -19.48 -35.23
N ARG A 335 -20.90 -19.09 -33.96
CA ARG A 335 -20.89 -20.01 -32.80
C ARG A 335 -22.23 -20.05 -32.05
N GLN A 336 -22.89 -18.91 -31.91
CA GLN A 336 -24.18 -18.71 -31.24
C GLN A 336 -24.80 -17.38 -31.67
N ARG A 337 -26.06 -17.10 -31.28
CA ARG A 337 -26.76 -15.85 -31.66
C ARG A 337 -26.28 -14.63 -30.87
N TRP A 338 -26.42 -14.65 -29.54
CA TRP A 338 -26.04 -13.54 -28.68
C TRP A 338 -24.52 -13.34 -28.63
N ASN A 339 -24.07 -12.13 -28.99
CA ASN A 339 -22.68 -11.69 -28.94
C ASN A 339 -21.71 -12.66 -29.63
N ASN A 340 -22.00 -13.00 -30.89
CA ASN A 340 -21.19 -13.91 -31.69
C ASN A 340 -19.75 -13.37 -31.93
N LEU A 341 -19.59 -12.05 -32.08
CA LEU A 341 -18.29 -11.45 -32.41
C LEU A 341 -17.21 -11.66 -31.33
N GLN A 342 -17.56 -12.01 -30.09
CA GLN A 342 -16.57 -12.43 -29.08
C GLN A 342 -15.73 -13.64 -29.54
N PHE A 343 -16.37 -14.62 -30.20
CA PHE A 343 -15.70 -15.82 -30.69
C PHE A 343 -14.93 -15.54 -31.98
N VAL A 344 -15.42 -14.60 -32.78
CA VAL A 344 -14.74 -14.15 -34.00
C VAL A 344 -13.43 -13.45 -33.66
N THR A 345 -13.42 -12.46 -32.76
CA THR A 345 -12.20 -11.73 -32.41
C THR A 345 -11.22 -12.60 -31.63
N SER A 346 -11.70 -13.46 -30.73
CA SER A 346 -10.84 -14.38 -29.97
C SER A 346 -10.17 -15.44 -30.87
N ALA A 347 -10.92 -16.10 -31.77
CA ALA A 347 -10.38 -17.10 -32.70
C ALA A 347 -9.46 -16.47 -33.77
N SER A 348 -9.78 -15.25 -34.23
CA SER A 348 -8.93 -14.50 -35.16
C SER A 348 -7.62 -14.06 -34.50
N PHE A 349 -7.64 -13.68 -33.22
CA PHE A 349 -6.42 -13.39 -32.47
C PHE A 349 -5.54 -14.64 -32.33
N LEU A 350 -6.11 -15.77 -31.90
CA LEU A 350 -5.38 -17.04 -31.81
C LEU A 350 -4.76 -17.43 -33.17
N SER A 351 -5.54 -17.32 -34.26
CA SER A 351 -5.07 -17.56 -35.64
C SER A 351 -3.90 -16.64 -36.03
N THR A 352 -3.97 -15.36 -35.63
CA THR A 352 -2.94 -14.36 -35.93
C THR A 352 -1.62 -14.69 -35.20
N VAL A 353 -1.67 -14.92 -33.89
CA VAL A 353 -0.44 -15.24 -33.11
C VAL A 353 0.15 -16.58 -33.51
N TYR A 354 -0.69 -17.59 -33.80
CA TYR A 354 -0.21 -18.92 -34.20
C TYR A 354 0.42 -18.91 -35.60
N SER A 355 -0.12 -18.10 -36.53
CA SER A 355 0.55 -17.82 -37.81
C SER A 355 1.96 -17.28 -37.60
N ASP A 356 2.13 -16.27 -36.75
CA ASP A 356 3.46 -15.70 -36.49
C ASP A 356 4.39 -16.68 -35.75
N TYR A 357 3.87 -17.57 -34.89
CA TYR A 357 4.66 -18.64 -34.25
C TYR A 357 5.14 -19.70 -35.26
N LEU A 358 4.27 -20.13 -36.17
CA LEU A 358 4.62 -21.06 -37.26
C LEU A 358 5.64 -20.43 -38.21
N THR A 359 5.42 -19.17 -38.60
CA THR A 359 6.36 -18.38 -39.42
C THR A 359 7.73 -18.29 -38.73
N SER A 360 7.75 -17.97 -37.44
CA SER A 360 8.98 -17.84 -36.65
C SER A 360 9.73 -19.16 -36.43
N SER A 361 9.06 -20.31 -36.57
CA SER A 361 9.64 -21.65 -36.43
C SER A 361 9.87 -22.38 -37.76
N GLY A 362 9.57 -21.74 -38.90
CA GLY A 362 9.66 -22.37 -40.22
C GLY A 362 8.67 -23.53 -40.43
N LYS A 363 7.58 -23.56 -39.65
CA LYS A 363 6.58 -24.64 -39.65
C LYS A 363 5.34 -24.27 -40.48
N TYR A 364 4.58 -25.32 -40.83
CA TYR A 364 3.28 -25.25 -41.49
C TYR A 364 2.22 -25.84 -40.55
N LEU A 365 0.99 -25.35 -40.64
CA LEU A 365 -0.16 -25.92 -39.92
C LEU A 365 -0.59 -27.23 -40.62
N LYS A 366 -0.74 -28.33 -39.88
CA LYS A 366 -1.14 -29.64 -40.41
C LYS A 366 -2.63 -29.86 -40.20
N CYS A 367 -3.41 -29.82 -41.28
CA CYS A 367 -4.85 -30.08 -41.24
C CYS A 367 -5.22 -31.39 -41.93
N ALA A 368 -6.41 -31.91 -41.62
CA ALA A 368 -6.96 -33.11 -42.27
C ALA A 368 -7.12 -32.90 -43.79
N SER A 369 -7.52 -31.70 -44.21
CA SER A 369 -7.54 -31.27 -45.63
C SER A 369 -6.19 -30.71 -46.12
N GLY A 370 -5.09 -31.36 -45.71
CA GLY A 370 -3.72 -31.03 -46.09
C GLY A 370 -3.08 -29.84 -45.37
N ASN A 371 -1.78 -29.64 -45.61
CA ASN A 371 -1.00 -28.57 -44.98
C ASN A 371 -1.50 -27.16 -45.36
N VAL A 372 -1.23 -26.21 -44.47
CA VAL A 372 -1.64 -24.80 -44.59
C VAL A 372 -0.44 -23.90 -44.29
N ALA A 373 -0.19 -22.94 -45.16
CA ALA A 373 0.86 -21.95 -44.98
C ALA A 373 0.46 -20.93 -43.90
N PRO A 374 1.41 -20.42 -43.07
CA PRO A 374 1.09 -19.42 -42.06
C PRO A 374 0.38 -18.18 -42.63
N SER A 375 0.81 -17.74 -43.83
CA SER A 375 0.16 -16.66 -44.58
C SER A 375 -1.32 -16.91 -44.85
N GLN A 376 -1.76 -18.14 -45.08
CA GLN A 376 -3.18 -18.49 -45.26
C GLN A 376 -3.97 -18.38 -43.95
N LEU A 377 -3.36 -18.75 -42.82
CA LEU A 377 -3.98 -18.60 -41.49
C LEU A 377 -4.09 -17.11 -41.10
N LEU A 378 -3.09 -16.29 -41.43
CA LEU A 378 -3.15 -14.83 -41.27
C LEU A 378 -4.18 -14.19 -42.22
N SER A 379 -4.27 -14.64 -43.48
CA SER A 379 -5.30 -14.18 -44.42
C SER A 379 -6.72 -14.53 -43.95
N PHE A 380 -6.91 -15.68 -43.32
CA PHE A 380 -8.18 -16.01 -42.67
C PHE A 380 -8.49 -15.04 -41.53
N ALA A 381 -7.56 -14.82 -40.59
CA ALA A 381 -7.74 -13.87 -39.50
C ALA A 381 -8.02 -12.43 -40.00
N LYS A 382 -7.35 -12.02 -41.10
CA LYS A 382 -7.63 -10.76 -41.79
C LYS A 382 -9.08 -10.71 -42.29
N SER A 383 -9.56 -11.74 -43.00
CA SER A 383 -10.94 -11.75 -43.55
C SER A 383 -12.03 -11.60 -42.50
N GLN A 384 -11.81 -12.13 -41.28
CA GLN A 384 -12.75 -11.96 -40.17
C GLN A 384 -12.75 -10.52 -39.62
N VAL A 385 -11.59 -9.85 -39.60
CA VAL A 385 -11.48 -8.43 -39.23
C VAL A 385 -12.04 -7.53 -40.33
N ASP A 386 -11.77 -7.83 -41.60
CA ASP A 386 -12.34 -7.10 -42.75
C ASP A 386 -13.87 -7.14 -42.72
N TYR A 387 -14.45 -8.34 -42.49
CA TYR A 387 -15.90 -8.50 -42.30
C TYR A 387 -16.43 -7.61 -41.15
N ILE A 388 -15.73 -7.56 -40.01
CA ILE A 388 -16.09 -6.69 -38.88
C ILE A 388 -16.00 -5.20 -39.23
N LEU A 389 -15.10 -4.81 -40.13
CA LEU A 389 -14.86 -3.41 -40.52
C LEU A 389 -15.68 -2.96 -41.75
N GLY A 390 -16.31 -3.87 -42.49
CA GLY A 390 -17.27 -3.54 -43.55
C GLY A 390 -17.40 -4.55 -44.70
N ASP A 391 -16.46 -5.48 -44.86
CA ASP A 391 -16.40 -6.42 -45.99
C ASP A 391 -17.40 -7.59 -45.80
N ASN A 392 -18.69 -7.26 -45.78
CA ASN A 392 -19.81 -8.16 -45.59
C ASN A 392 -21.01 -7.77 -46.50
N PRO A 393 -22.04 -8.63 -46.68
CA PRO A 393 -23.14 -8.38 -47.62
C PRO A 393 -23.97 -7.12 -47.37
N ARG A 394 -23.84 -6.50 -46.18
CA ARG A 394 -24.56 -5.28 -45.79
C ARG A 394 -23.72 -4.01 -45.97
N ALA A 395 -22.43 -4.13 -46.29
CA ALA A 395 -21.45 -3.05 -46.27
C ALA A 395 -21.47 -2.25 -44.95
N THR A 396 -21.64 -2.94 -43.81
CA THR A 396 -21.79 -2.33 -42.48
C THR A 396 -20.60 -2.69 -41.60
N SER A 397 -19.87 -1.70 -41.10
CA SER A 397 -18.88 -1.89 -40.04
C SER A 397 -19.58 -2.22 -38.72
N TYR A 398 -19.29 -3.37 -38.13
CA TYR A 398 -19.71 -3.73 -36.77
C TYR A 398 -18.85 -3.06 -35.68
N MET A 399 -17.80 -2.32 -36.08
CA MET A 399 -17.15 -1.32 -35.22
C MET A 399 -17.89 0.02 -35.29
N VAL A 400 -18.43 0.48 -34.15
CA VAL A 400 -19.17 1.73 -34.03
C VAL A 400 -18.26 2.94 -34.34
N GLY A 401 -18.69 3.78 -35.28
CA GLY A 401 -17.95 4.97 -35.68
C GLY A 401 -16.73 4.69 -36.57
N TYR A 402 -16.63 3.51 -37.19
CA TYR A 402 -15.67 3.20 -38.26
C TYR A 402 -16.41 3.03 -39.60
N GLY A 403 -15.78 3.47 -40.70
CA GLY A 403 -16.42 3.50 -42.02
C GLY A 403 -17.60 4.50 -42.10
N ASN A 404 -18.33 4.46 -43.22
CA ASN A 404 -19.47 5.35 -43.47
C ASN A 404 -20.81 4.80 -42.91
N ASN A 405 -20.89 3.48 -42.71
CA ASN A 405 -22.08 2.75 -42.32
C ASN A 405 -21.74 1.82 -41.14
N TYR A 406 -22.37 2.04 -39.99
CA TYR A 406 -22.08 1.38 -38.71
C TYR A 406 -23.28 1.52 -37.75
N PRO A 407 -23.44 0.63 -36.74
CA PRO A 407 -24.52 0.68 -35.76
C PRO A 407 -24.61 2.02 -35.02
N ARG A 408 -25.83 2.57 -34.91
CA ARG A 408 -26.14 3.84 -34.24
C ARG A 408 -27.14 3.69 -33.11
N GLN A 409 -27.73 2.53 -32.90
CA GLN A 409 -28.69 2.24 -31.82
C GLN A 409 -28.15 1.11 -30.96
N VAL A 410 -27.03 1.38 -30.30
CA VAL A 410 -26.25 0.40 -29.54
C VAL A 410 -26.95 0.10 -28.22
N HIS A 411 -27.04 -1.17 -27.82
CA HIS A 411 -27.56 -1.55 -26.50
C HIS A 411 -26.53 -1.18 -25.40
N HIS A 412 -26.47 0.10 -25.06
CA HIS A 412 -25.56 0.62 -24.04
C HIS A 412 -26.11 1.92 -23.41
N ARG A 413 -26.21 1.93 -22.08
CA ARG A 413 -26.85 3.02 -21.31
C ARG A 413 -26.13 4.36 -21.45
N GLY A 414 -24.79 4.34 -21.43
CA GLY A 414 -23.98 5.56 -21.48
C GLY A 414 -23.96 6.28 -22.85
N SER A 415 -24.30 5.60 -23.94
CA SER A 415 -24.35 6.19 -25.30
C SER A 415 -25.75 6.64 -25.67
N SER A 416 -26.76 5.83 -25.33
CA SER A 416 -28.17 6.04 -25.65
C SER A 416 -28.83 7.20 -24.89
N ILE A 417 -28.32 7.58 -23.71
CA ILE A 417 -28.83 8.70 -22.90
C ILE A 417 -27.91 9.91 -23.08
N VAL A 418 -28.48 11.12 -23.25
CA VAL A 418 -27.69 12.36 -23.36
C VAL A 418 -26.70 12.50 -22.21
N SER A 419 -25.42 12.75 -22.52
CA SER A 419 -24.36 12.75 -21.51
C SER A 419 -24.61 13.72 -20.35
N TYR A 420 -24.15 13.32 -19.15
CA TYR A 420 -24.27 14.12 -17.92
C TYR A 420 -23.68 15.54 -18.06
N LYS A 421 -22.62 15.71 -18.88
CA LYS A 421 -21.99 17.02 -19.15
C LYS A 421 -22.80 17.90 -20.10
N ALA A 422 -23.63 17.32 -20.97
CA ALA A 422 -24.52 18.06 -21.87
C ALA A 422 -25.86 18.38 -21.19
N ASN A 423 -26.34 17.49 -20.31
CA ASN A 423 -27.51 17.74 -19.46
C ASN A 423 -27.35 17.03 -18.10
N PRO A 424 -27.04 17.77 -17.01
CA PRO A 424 -26.85 17.20 -15.68
C PRO A 424 -28.17 16.92 -14.93
N LYS A 425 -29.35 17.13 -15.56
CA LYS A 425 -30.62 16.65 -14.99
C LYS A 425 -30.52 15.14 -14.78
N PHE A 426 -30.74 14.69 -13.55
CA PHE A 426 -30.81 13.28 -13.18
C PHE A 426 -31.84 12.53 -14.05
N VAL A 427 -31.48 11.31 -14.49
CA VAL A 427 -32.37 10.40 -15.22
C VAL A 427 -32.77 9.24 -14.29
N ALA A 428 -34.06 9.15 -13.97
CA ALA A 428 -34.57 8.13 -13.06
C ALA A 428 -34.63 6.73 -13.71
N CYS A 429 -34.51 5.67 -12.89
CA CYS A 429 -34.50 4.25 -13.26
C CYS A 429 -35.43 3.87 -14.43
N ARG A 430 -36.71 4.28 -14.37
CA ARG A 430 -37.72 3.99 -15.40
C ARG A 430 -37.95 5.12 -16.42
N GLU A 431 -37.56 6.37 -16.10
CA GLU A 431 -37.56 7.49 -17.05
C GLU A 431 -36.65 7.19 -18.25
N GLY A 432 -35.49 6.58 -17.98
CA GLY A 432 -34.56 6.09 -19.00
C GLY A 432 -35.19 5.11 -20.00
N TYR A 433 -35.99 4.16 -19.51
CA TYR A 433 -36.70 3.20 -20.36
C TYR A 433 -37.78 3.87 -21.22
N ALA A 434 -38.53 4.81 -20.64
CA ALA A 434 -39.60 5.53 -21.33
C ALA A 434 -39.08 6.53 -22.38
N THR A 435 -37.90 7.14 -22.16
CA THR A 435 -37.41 8.30 -22.93
C THR A 435 -36.24 7.99 -23.87
N TRP A 436 -35.38 7.04 -23.52
CA TRP A 436 -34.10 6.82 -24.22
C TRP A 436 -33.95 5.40 -24.77
N PHE A 437 -34.35 4.36 -24.03
CA PHE A 437 -34.22 2.97 -24.49
C PHE A 437 -35.01 2.72 -25.79
N SER A 438 -36.31 3.03 -25.78
CA SER A 438 -37.25 2.82 -26.89
C SER A 438 -37.08 3.79 -28.07
N ARG A 439 -36.24 4.83 -27.94
CA ARG A 439 -36.14 5.92 -28.90
C ARG A 439 -35.45 5.45 -30.19
N LYS A 440 -36.21 5.25 -31.27
CA LYS A 440 -35.70 4.78 -32.59
C LYS A 440 -34.84 5.82 -33.36
N ALA A 441 -34.10 6.67 -32.65
CA ALA A 441 -33.11 7.60 -33.17
C ALA A 441 -31.71 7.19 -32.69
N SER A 442 -30.68 7.63 -33.41
CA SER A 442 -29.28 7.37 -33.07
C SER A 442 -28.92 7.82 -31.65
N ASP A 443 -28.04 7.05 -31.01
CA ASP A 443 -27.47 7.33 -29.70
C ASP A 443 -26.81 8.72 -29.64
N PRO A 444 -27.17 9.59 -28.66
CA PRO A 444 -26.64 10.95 -28.56
C PRO A 444 -25.14 11.04 -28.27
N ASN A 445 -24.51 10.00 -27.69
CA ASN A 445 -23.06 9.96 -27.51
C ASN A 445 -22.45 8.78 -28.28
N LEU A 446 -21.64 9.06 -29.32
CA LEU A 446 -21.05 8.03 -30.17
C LEU A 446 -20.05 7.15 -29.39
N LEU A 447 -20.37 5.86 -29.24
CA LEU A 447 -19.57 4.83 -28.57
C LEU A 447 -18.40 4.35 -29.45
N THR A 448 -17.53 5.28 -29.81
CA THR A 448 -16.47 5.09 -30.82
C THR A 448 -15.60 3.88 -30.51
N GLY A 449 -15.51 2.96 -31.46
CA GLY A 449 -14.65 1.77 -31.42
C GLY A 449 -15.28 0.50 -30.85
N ALA A 450 -16.49 0.56 -30.29
CA ALA A 450 -17.16 -0.61 -29.75
C ALA A 450 -17.45 -1.67 -30.82
N ILE A 451 -17.16 -2.94 -30.52
CA ILE A 451 -17.59 -4.09 -31.32
C ILE A 451 -18.89 -4.64 -30.70
N VAL A 452 -20.00 -4.45 -31.41
CA VAL A 452 -21.32 -4.98 -31.02
C VAL A 452 -21.36 -6.52 -31.17
N GLY A 453 -22.45 -7.16 -30.73
CA GLY A 453 -22.61 -8.61 -30.81
C GLY A 453 -22.58 -9.21 -32.23
N GLY A 454 -23.01 -8.43 -33.22
CA GLY A 454 -22.88 -8.72 -34.66
C GLY A 454 -24.09 -9.40 -35.30
N PRO A 455 -23.95 -9.92 -36.53
CA PRO A 455 -25.05 -10.49 -37.31
C PRO A 455 -25.44 -11.90 -36.87
N ASP A 456 -26.59 -12.35 -37.38
CA ASP A 456 -27.08 -13.73 -37.20
C ASP A 456 -26.33 -14.76 -38.07
N ALA A 457 -26.82 -16.01 -38.07
CA ALA A 457 -26.25 -17.11 -38.84
C ALA A 457 -26.30 -16.92 -40.36
N TYR A 458 -27.00 -15.88 -40.86
CA TYR A 458 -27.30 -15.63 -42.26
C TYR A 458 -26.88 -14.22 -42.71
N ASP A 459 -25.90 -13.63 -42.00
CA ASP A 459 -25.36 -12.29 -42.26
C ASP A 459 -26.37 -11.12 -42.04
N ASN A 460 -27.52 -11.36 -41.39
CA ASN A 460 -28.52 -10.33 -41.10
C ASN A 460 -28.23 -9.59 -39.79
N PHE A 461 -28.46 -8.27 -39.80
CA PHE A 461 -28.25 -7.40 -38.64
C PHE A 461 -29.30 -6.28 -38.57
N ALA A 462 -29.94 -6.13 -37.42
CA ALA A 462 -30.84 -5.02 -37.12
C ALA A 462 -30.21 -4.07 -36.09
N ASP A 463 -29.94 -2.82 -36.51
CA ASP A 463 -29.42 -1.74 -35.66
C ASP A 463 -30.52 -1.20 -34.75
N GLU A 464 -30.88 -1.98 -33.73
CA GLU A 464 -31.95 -1.68 -32.78
C GLU A 464 -31.46 -1.85 -31.33
N ARG A 465 -31.74 -0.85 -30.49
CA ARG A 465 -31.25 -0.81 -29.09
C ARG A 465 -31.89 -1.87 -28.20
N ASP A 466 -33.06 -2.34 -28.58
CA ASP A 466 -33.83 -3.44 -28.00
C ASP A 466 -33.28 -4.82 -28.41
N ASN A 467 -32.51 -4.91 -29.50
CA ASN A 467 -31.89 -6.15 -30.03
C ASN A 467 -30.51 -6.43 -29.40
N TYR A 468 -30.47 -6.61 -28.07
CA TYR A 468 -29.22 -6.78 -27.32
C TYR A 468 -28.35 -7.95 -27.81
N GLU A 469 -28.94 -9.03 -28.36
CA GLU A 469 -28.17 -10.16 -28.92
C GLU A 469 -27.16 -9.72 -29.99
N GLN A 470 -27.53 -8.71 -30.79
CA GLN A 470 -26.73 -8.18 -31.89
C GLN A 470 -26.09 -6.82 -31.59
N THR A 471 -26.76 -5.92 -30.86
CA THR A 471 -26.33 -4.52 -30.69
C THR A 471 -25.64 -4.20 -29.37
N GLU A 472 -25.52 -5.15 -28.44
CA GLU A 472 -24.72 -4.97 -27.22
C GLU A 472 -23.22 -5.16 -27.48
N PRO A 473 -22.35 -4.21 -27.08
CA PRO A 473 -20.91 -4.38 -27.11
C PRO A 473 -20.36 -4.78 -25.73
N ALA A 474 -19.41 -5.72 -25.70
CA ALA A 474 -18.76 -6.14 -24.46
C ALA A 474 -17.24 -5.88 -24.48
N THR A 475 -16.67 -5.60 -23.31
CA THR A 475 -15.22 -5.35 -23.14
C THR A 475 -14.33 -6.42 -23.75
N TYR A 476 -14.70 -7.70 -23.60
CA TYR A 476 -13.96 -8.84 -24.14
C TYR A 476 -14.10 -9.02 -25.66
N ASN A 477 -15.06 -8.38 -26.33
CA ASN A 477 -15.13 -8.37 -27.80
C ASN A 477 -13.93 -7.61 -28.38
N ASN A 478 -13.61 -6.46 -27.79
CA ASN A 478 -12.59 -5.53 -28.26
C ASN A 478 -11.16 -5.95 -27.88
N ALA A 479 -10.97 -6.64 -26.75
CA ALA A 479 -9.63 -6.88 -26.18
C ALA A 479 -8.70 -7.74 -27.07
N PRO A 480 -9.14 -8.84 -27.70
CA PRO A 480 -8.32 -9.58 -28.66
C PRO A 480 -8.03 -8.77 -29.94
N LEU A 481 -8.98 -7.92 -30.36
CA LEU A 481 -8.92 -7.20 -31.62
C LEU A 481 -7.77 -6.16 -31.65
N LEU A 482 -7.37 -5.62 -30.49
CA LEU A 482 -6.22 -4.71 -30.36
C LEU A 482 -4.95 -5.29 -31.00
N GLY A 483 -4.65 -6.56 -30.71
CA GLY A 483 -3.46 -7.24 -31.24
C GLY A 483 -3.53 -7.44 -32.75
N ILE A 484 -4.69 -7.86 -33.25
CA ILE A 484 -4.87 -8.13 -34.69
C ILE A 484 -4.75 -6.83 -35.50
N LEU A 485 -5.38 -5.74 -35.07
CA LEU A 485 -5.31 -4.46 -35.76
C LEU A 485 -3.89 -3.88 -35.76
N ALA A 486 -3.19 -3.96 -34.62
CA ALA A 486 -1.76 -3.62 -34.55
C ALA A 486 -0.93 -4.46 -35.52
N ARG A 487 -1.15 -5.79 -35.57
CA ARG A 487 -0.43 -6.70 -36.47
C ARG A 487 -0.68 -6.42 -37.95
N LEU A 488 -1.94 -6.19 -38.35
CA LEU A 488 -2.33 -5.90 -39.73
C LEU A 488 -1.81 -4.53 -40.21
N SER A 489 -1.85 -3.50 -39.36
CA SER A 489 -1.33 -2.16 -39.68
C SER A 489 0.16 -2.14 -40.06
N SER A 490 0.95 -3.11 -39.58
CA SER A 490 2.40 -3.22 -39.87
C SER A 490 2.74 -3.95 -41.19
N GLY A 491 1.75 -4.56 -41.84
CA GLY A 491 1.92 -5.32 -43.09
C GLY A 491 2.73 -6.61 -42.95
N SER A 492 3.19 -7.14 -44.09
CA SER A 492 3.83 -8.47 -44.20
C SER A 492 5.29 -8.54 -43.72
N ARG A 493 5.73 -7.61 -42.86
CA ARG A 493 7.12 -7.61 -42.35
C ARG A 493 7.34 -8.78 -41.39
N GLY A 494 8.50 -9.43 -41.50
CA GLY A 494 8.86 -10.57 -40.66
C GLY A 494 9.24 -10.14 -39.24
N TYR A 495 8.52 -10.63 -38.23
CA TYR A 495 8.84 -10.47 -36.82
C TYR A 495 8.96 -11.85 -36.15
N ASN A 496 10.02 -12.09 -35.39
CA ASN A 496 10.24 -13.37 -34.70
C ASN A 496 9.58 -13.36 -33.32
N GLN A 497 8.36 -13.91 -33.23
CA GLN A 497 7.58 -13.98 -31.99
C GLN A 497 8.04 -15.08 -31.01
N LEU A 498 9.08 -15.84 -31.36
CA LEU A 498 9.68 -16.84 -30.47
C LEU A 498 10.83 -16.26 -29.61
N LEU A 499 11.29 -15.04 -29.88
CA LEU A 499 12.27 -14.38 -29.02
C LEU A 499 11.68 -13.94 -27.67
N PRO A 500 12.52 -13.71 -26.63
CA PRO A 500 12.07 -13.11 -25.37
C PRO A 500 11.46 -11.72 -25.61
N VAL A 501 10.24 -11.50 -25.13
CA VAL A 501 9.47 -10.30 -25.45
C VAL A 501 10.11 -9.04 -24.86
N VAL A 502 10.36 -8.06 -25.71
CA VAL A 502 10.83 -6.72 -25.37
C VAL A 502 9.73 -5.74 -25.70
N VAL A 503 8.82 -5.52 -24.75
CA VAL A 503 7.85 -4.40 -24.84
C VAL A 503 8.65 -3.09 -24.81
N PRO A 504 8.55 -2.21 -25.82
CA PRO A 504 9.23 -0.93 -25.81
C PRO A 504 8.72 -0.03 -24.68
N ALA A 505 9.56 0.87 -24.18
CA ALA A 505 9.04 2.01 -23.43
C ALA A 505 8.18 2.88 -24.38
N PRO A 506 6.99 3.34 -23.97
CA PRO A 506 6.20 4.27 -24.77
C PRO A 506 7.01 5.52 -25.12
N LYS A 507 6.99 5.92 -26.40
CA LYS A 507 7.56 7.20 -26.83
C LYS A 507 6.74 8.33 -26.24
N VAL A 508 7.38 9.35 -25.68
CA VAL A 508 6.71 10.59 -25.29
C VAL A 508 6.25 11.31 -26.57
N VAL A 509 4.96 11.22 -26.88
CA VAL A 509 4.37 11.87 -28.06
C VAL A 509 4.33 13.37 -27.82
N THR A 510 5.31 14.08 -28.38
CA THR A 510 5.24 15.54 -28.52
C THR A 510 4.16 15.90 -29.54
N PRO A 511 3.28 16.90 -29.29
CA PRO A 511 2.25 17.28 -30.24
C PRO A 511 2.82 17.66 -31.60
N GLN A 512 2.37 16.99 -32.67
CA GLN A 512 2.84 17.29 -34.02
C GLN A 512 2.35 18.64 -34.52
N LYS A 513 3.17 19.26 -35.37
CA LYS A 513 3.02 20.62 -35.88
C LYS A 513 1.95 20.64 -37.00
N PRO A 514 0.93 21.53 -36.95
CA PRO A 514 -0.08 21.62 -38.00
C PRO A 514 0.51 21.92 -39.38
N ILE A 515 -0.12 21.36 -40.42
CA ILE A 515 0.24 21.56 -41.83
C ILE A 515 -0.11 23.01 -42.24
N ALA A 516 0.72 23.60 -43.09
CA ALA A 516 0.60 25.01 -43.47
C ALA A 516 -0.55 25.27 -44.46
N VAL A 517 -1.28 26.36 -44.25
CA VAL A 517 -2.20 26.99 -45.22
C VAL A 517 -1.91 28.49 -45.22
N ASN A 518 -1.71 29.07 -46.41
CA ASN A 518 -1.36 30.47 -46.62
C ASN A 518 -1.52 30.81 -48.12
N PRO A 519 -1.80 32.05 -48.57
CA PRO A 519 -2.35 33.22 -47.86
C PRO A 519 -3.67 33.74 -48.50
N GLN A 520 -4.42 34.57 -47.78
CA GLN A 520 -5.11 35.70 -48.40
C GLN A 520 -5.18 36.93 -47.46
N LYS A 521 -5.23 38.11 -48.07
CA LYS A 521 -5.06 39.49 -47.54
C LYS A 521 -5.89 40.42 -48.46
N PRO A 522 -6.05 41.73 -48.17
CA PRO A 522 -6.22 42.40 -46.86
C PRO A 522 -7.33 43.48 -46.88
N VAL A 523 -7.81 43.95 -45.72
CA VAL A 523 -8.56 45.24 -45.57
C VAL A 523 -8.05 45.98 -44.30
N PRO A 524 -7.94 47.33 -44.26
CA PRO A 524 -6.98 48.03 -43.38
C PRO A 524 -7.56 48.71 -42.10
N ARG A 525 -6.72 49.52 -41.43
CA ARG A 525 -6.82 49.96 -40.01
C ARG A 525 -6.62 51.49 -39.82
N PRO A 526 -7.37 52.15 -38.91
CA PRO A 526 -6.89 53.26 -38.04
C PRO A 526 -6.73 52.79 -36.56
N LYS A 527 -5.74 53.14 -35.73
CA LYS A 527 -5.22 54.47 -35.28
C LYS A 527 -6.29 55.25 -34.48
N THR A 528 -6.08 55.79 -33.27
CA THR A 528 -4.86 56.17 -32.48
C THR A 528 -4.99 55.92 -30.94
N SER A 529 -3.99 56.34 -30.15
CA SER A 529 -3.96 56.48 -28.66
C SER A 529 -3.85 57.99 -28.30
N PRO A 530 -3.73 58.48 -27.02
CA PRO A 530 -3.59 57.78 -25.72
C PRO A 530 -4.36 58.37 -24.49
N ALA A 531 -4.26 57.64 -23.36
CA ALA A 531 -4.18 58.06 -21.94
C ALA A 531 -5.09 59.17 -21.31
N ALA A 532 -5.86 58.77 -20.28
CA ALA A 532 -6.11 59.56 -19.06
C ALA A 532 -6.61 58.69 -17.87
N THR A 533 -6.26 59.07 -16.64
CA THR A 533 -6.77 58.54 -15.35
C THR A 533 -6.59 59.63 -14.27
N PRO A 534 -7.26 59.58 -13.09
CA PRO A 534 -8.47 58.83 -12.73
C PRO A 534 -9.59 59.73 -12.14
N ALA A 535 -10.85 59.27 -12.13
CA ALA A 535 -11.92 59.89 -11.34
C ALA A 535 -12.97 58.85 -10.92
N VAL A 536 -13.59 59.06 -9.76
CA VAL A 536 -14.67 58.21 -9.21
C VAL A 536 -16.02 58.83 -9.53
N SER A 537 -16.93 58.07 -10.15
CA SER A 537 -18.34 58.44 -10.30
C SER A 537 -19.22 57.62 -9.36
N THR A 538 -19.97 58.28 -8.48
CA THR A 538 -20.92 57.65 -7.58
C THR A 538 -22.20 57.22 -8.29
N THR A 539 -22.41 55.91 -8.48
CA THR A 539 -23.76 55.37 -8.68
C THR A 539 -24.40 55.12 -7.31
N SER A 540 -25.51 55.80 -7.01
CA SER A 540 -26.29 55.67 -5.76
C SER A 540 -27.14 54.39 -5.72
N GLY A 541 -26.60 53.28 -6.23
CA GLY A 541 -27.25 51.97 -6.22
C GLY A 541 -26.85 51.14 -4.99
N PRO A 542 -27.61 50.07 -4.68
CA PRO A 542 -27.31 49.17 -3.57
C PRO A 542 -26.06 48.30 -3.78
N ILE A 543 -25.32 48.47 -4.88
CA ILE A 543 -24.10 47.71 -5.17
C ILE A 543 -23.04 48.67 -5.73
N SER A 544 -21.78 48.53 -5.30
CA SER A 544 -20.65 49.26 -5.88
C SER A 544 -19.48 48.35 -6.28
N VAL A 545 -18.84 48.66 -7.40
CA VAL A 545 -17.68 47.94 -7.93
C VAL A 545 -16.40 48.75 -7.73
N GLN A 546 -15.29 48.11 -7.37
CA GLN A 546 -13.96 48.71 -7.29
C GLN A 546 -12.90 47.76 -7.89
N GLN A 547 -11.93 48.30 -8.63
CA GLN A 547 -10.90 47.52 -9.32
C GLN A 547 -9.50 47.97 -8.90
N LYS A 548 -8.59 47.01 -8.65
CA LYS A 548 -7.21 47.27 -8.20
C LYS A 548 -6.22 46.37 -8.94
N MET A 549 -5.16 46.96 -9.49
CA MET A 549 -4.03 46.21 -10.02
C MET A 549 -3.24 45.59 -8.86
N THR A 550 -2.93 44.29 -8.96
CA THR A 550 -2.32 43.53 -7.86
C THR A 550 -0.91 43.04 -8.16
N THR A 551 -0.58 42.76 -9.42
CA THR A 551 0.78 42.46 -9.89
C THR A 551 0.82 42.48 -11.43
N SER A 552 2.02 42.59 -12.01
CA SER A 552 2.25 42.49 -13.45
C SER A 552 3.60 41.85 -13.75
N TRP A 553 3.68 41.05 -14.81
CA TRP A 553 4.91 40.39 -15.26
C TRP A 553 4.99 40.34 -16.78
N ILE A 554 6.20 40.16 -17.32
CA ILE A 554 6.43 40.01 -18.76
C ILE A 554 6.54 38.52 -19.09
N SER A 555 5.85 38.09 -20.14
CA SER A 555 5.99 36.73 -20.70
C SER A 555 6.02 36.83 -22.23
N ASN A 556 7.01 36.17 -22.85
CA ASN A 556 7.24 36.19 -24.30
C ASN A 556 7.22 37.62 -24.91
N GLY A 557 7.88 38.57 -24.23
CA GLY A 557 7.98 39.96 -24.66
C GLY A 557 6.73 40.83 -24.45
N LYS A 558 5.64 40.30 -23.87
CA LYS A 558 4.41 41.05 -23.59
C LYS A 558 4.11 41.11 -22.09
N THR A 559 3.76 42.30 -21.58
CA THR A 559 3.37 42.49 -20.17
C THR A 559 1.93 42.06 -19.94
N TYR A 560 1.69 41.28 -18.88
CA TYR A 560 0.37 40.87 -18.39
C TYR A 560 0.15 41.44 -16.99
N TYR A 561 -1.08 41.85 -16.70
CA TYR A 561 -1.49 42.52 -15.48
C TYR A 561 -2.63 41.74 -14.82
N ARG A 562 -2.55 41.53 -13.50
CA ARG A 562 -3.57 40.87 -12.66
C ARG A 562 -4.38 41.92 -11.91
N TYR A 563 -5.66 42.00 -12.20
CA TYR A 563 -6.59 42.92 -11.52
C TYR A 563 -7.53 42.15 -10.61
N SER A 564 -7.61 42.58 -9.34
CA SER A 564 -8.68 42.22 -8.41
C SER A 564 -9.85 43.18 -8.59
N THR A 565 -11.07 42.67 -8.50
CA THR A 565 -12.31 43.44 -8.60
C THR A 565 -13.25 43.05 -7.46
N VAL A 566 -13.62 44.01 -6.62
CA VAL A 566 -14.53 43.83 -5.48
C VAL A 566 -15.91 44.40 -5.84
N VAL A 567 -16.96 43.65 -5.54
CA VAL A 567 -18.37 44.00 -5.74
C VAL A 567 -19.07 43.94 -4.39
N THR A 568 -19.42 45.09 -3.83
CA THR A 568 -19.98 45.24 -2.47
C THR A 568 -21.47 45.50 -2.52
N ASN A 569 -22.28 44.67 -1.86
CA ASN A 569 -23.66 44.99 -1.51
C ASN A 569 -23.67 46.02 -0.37
N LYS A 570 -24.36 47.14 -0.59
CA LYS A 570 -24.54 48.27 0.32
C LYS A 570 -25.98 48.44 0.79
N SER A 571 -26.91 47.60 0.35
CA SER A 571 -28.27 47.57 0.90
C SER A 571 -28.34 46.81 2.23
N THR A 572 -29.48 46.99 2.91
CA THR A 572 -29.88 46.26 4.12
C THR A 572 -30.44 44.86 3.85
N LYS A 573 -30.48 44.43 2.59
CA LYS A 573 -31.09 43.17 2.15
C LYS A 573 -30.11 42.34 1.31
N ASP A 574 -30.36 41.05 1.22
CA ASP A 574 -29.48 40.13 0.50
C ASP A 574 -29.69 40.24 -1.03
N VAL A 575 -28.59 40.47 -1.76
CA VAL A 575 -28.59 40.71 -3.19
C VAL A 575 -28.44 39.38 -3.95
N LYS A 576 -29.47 38.97 -4.69
CA LYS A 576 -29.53 37.73 -5.48
C LYS A 576 -29.42 37.98 -6.98
N SER A 577 -29.21 36.90 -7.74
CA SER A 577 -29.26 36.90 -9.22
C SER A 577 -28.36 37.95 -9.91
N VAL A 578 -27.21 38.27 -9.28
CA VAL A 578 -26.29 39.30 -9.77
C VAL A 578 -25.74 38.92 -11.15
N LYS A 579 -25.99 39.80 -12.13
CA LYS A 579 -25.34 39.77 -13.45
C LYS A 579 -24.31 40.88 -13.52
N ILE A 580 -23.11 40.53 -13.96
CA ILE A 580 -21.94 41.40 -14.08
C ILE A 580 -21.54 41.39 -15.55
N SER A 581 -21.70 42.53 -16.22
CA SER A 581 -21.24 42.73 -17.58
C SER A 581 -19.77 43.15 -17.55
N ILE A 582 -18.92 42.42 -18.28
CA ILE A 582 -17.47 42.67 -18.33
C ILE A 582 -17.04 42.80 -19.79
N SER A 583 -16.51 43.96 -20.16
CA SER A 583 -16.10 44.31 -21.52
C SER A 583 -14.59 44.59 -21.61
N LYS A 584 -14.01 44.50 -22.81
CA LYS A 584 -12.55 44.63 -23.04
C LYS A 584 -11.68 43.63 -22.24
N LEU A 585 -12.26 42.49 -21.85
CA LEU A 585 -11.54 41.39 -21.20
C LEU A 585 -10.87 40.49 -22.25
N TYR A 586 -9.54 40.60 -22.36
CA TYR A 586 -8.71 39.90 -23.35
C TYR A 586 -7.86 38.77 -22.75
N GLY A 587 -8.35 38.16 -21.66
CA GLY A 587 -7.62 37.11 -20.95
C GLY A 587 -8.49 36.44 -19.88
N PRO A 588 -7.98 35.39 -19.24
CA PRO A 588 -8.74 34.58 -18.29
C PRO A 588 -9.19 35.35 -17.04
N ILE A 589 -10.33 34.91 -16.49
CA ILE A 589 -11.02 35.45 -15.33
C ILE A 589 -11.43 34.30 -14.39
N TRP A 590 -11.38 34.57 -13.08
CA TRP A 590 -11.64 33.62 -12.01
C TRP A 590 -12.44 34.30 -10.89
N GLY A 591 -13.29 33.54 -10.19
CA GLY A 591 -14.17 34.04 -9.13
C GLY A 591 -15.59 34.39 -9.59
N LEU A 592 -15.87 34.36 -10.90
CA LEU A 592 -17.21 34.45 -11.48
C LEU A 592 -17.47 33.28 -12.43
N THR A 593 -18.74 32.91 -12.60
CA THR A 593 -19.19 31.98 -13.65
C THR A 593 -19.64 32.78 -14.88
N LYS A 594 -19.23 32.39 -16.09
CA LYS A 594 -19.79 33.01 -17.32
C LYS A 594 -21.14 32.37 -17.65
N SER A 595 -22.15 33.19 -17.96
CA SER A 595 -23.50 32.76 -18.30
C SER A 595 -24.05 33.61 -19.45
N GLY A 596 -24.00 33.08 -20.67
CA GLY A 596 -24.24 33.87 -21.88
C GLY A 596 -23.24 35.02 -22.03
N ASP A 597 -23.73 36.23 -22.31
CA ASP A 597 -22.93 37.44 -22.53
C ASP A 597 -22.52 38.17 -21.24
N PHE A 598 -23.01 37.73 -20.09
CA PHE A 598 -22.67 38.26 -18.77
C PHE A 598 -22.00 37.21 -17.89
N TYR A 599 -21.51 37.67 -16.74
CA TYR A 599 -20.96 36.83 -15.68
C TYR A 599 -21.92 36.87 -14.48
N THR A 600 -21.93 35.81 -13.67
CA THR A 600 -22.74 35.72 -12.44
C THR A 600 -21.86 35.36 -11.25
N LEU A 601 -22.44 35.42 -10.05
CA LEU A 601 -21.86 34.80 -8.86
C LEU A 601 -21.42 33.35 -9.17
N PRO A 602 -20.32 32.86 -8.60
CA PRO A 602 -19.91 31.47 -8.76
C PRO A 602 -20.93 30.55 -8.10
N SER A 603 -21.10 29.31 -8.61
CA SER A 603 -22.23 28.42 -8.27
C SER A 603 -22.27 27.88 -6.82
N TRP A 604 -21.38 28.36 -5.95
CA TRP A 604 -21.36 28.09 -4.50
C TRP A 604 -21.75 29.32 -3.67
N LEU A 605 -22.00 30.47 -4.31
CA LEU A 605 -22.39 31.72 -3.68
C LEU A 605 -23.72 32.21 -4.28
N ASN A 606 -24.83 31.95 -3.57
CA ASN A 606 -26.18 32.17 -4.10
C ASN A 606 -26.65 33.64 -4.01
N ASN A 607 -26.03 34.44 -3.14
CA ASN A 607 -26.29 35.86 -2.95
C ASN A 607 -25.03 36.61 -2.50
N ILE A 608 -25.08 37.94 -2.48
CA ILE A 608 -24.16 38.79 -1.72
C ILE A 608 -24.95 39.37 -0.54
N PRO A 609 -24.73 38.92 0.70
CA PRO A 609 -25.52 39.38 1.83
C PRO A 609 -25.37 40.88 2.14
N ALA A 610 -26.30 41.43 2.91
CA ALA A 610 -26.29 42.84 3.32
C ALA A 610 -24.92 43.27 3.89
N GLY A 611 -24.35 44.35 3.33
CA GLY A 611 -23.03 44.88 3.71
C GLY A 611 -21.82 43.98 3.36
N LYS A 612 -21.99 42.88 2.62
CA LYS A 612 -20.90 41.97 2.23
C LYS A 612 -20.40 42.22 0.80
N SER A 613 -19.27 41.62 0.46
CA SER A 613 -18.61 41.78 -0.85
C SER A 613 -18.17 40.45 -1.45
N LEU A 614 -18.21 40.37 -2.78
CA LEU A 614 -17.54 39.34 -3.59
C LEU A 614 -16.27 39.95 -4.20
N GLU A 615 -15.15 39.23 -4.17
CA GLU A 615 -13.94 39.57 -4.93
C GLU A 615 -13.70 38.54 -6.04
N PHE A 616 -13.37 39.02 -7.24
CA PHE A 616 -12.99 38.20 -8.39
C PHE A 616 -11.77 38.79 -9.10
N VAL A 617 -11.08 38.01 -9.93
CA VAL A 617 -9.76 38.36 -10.48
C VAL A 617 -9.67 38.03 -11.96
N TYR A 618 -9.04 38.89 -12.76
CA TYR A 618 -8.68 38.57 -14.15
C TYR A 618 -7.23 38.95 -14.48
N ILE A 619 -6.68 38.29 -15.51
CA ILE A 619 -5.33 38.53 -16.03
C ILE A 619 -5.41 38.80 -17.52
N HIS A 620 -4.95 39.97 -17.97
CA HIS A 620 -4.84 40.30 -19.41
C HIS A 620 -3.66 41.24 -19.68
N SER A 621 -3.29 41.40 -20.96
CA SER A 621 -2.16 42.22 -21.40
C SER A 621 -2.61 43.58 -21.95
N ALA A 622 -3.42 44.29 -21.15
CA ALA A 622 -4.02 45.59 -21.43
C ALA A 622 -4.30 46.37 -20.13
N SER A 623 -4.77 47.61 -20.26
CA SER A 623 -5.46 48.38 -19.20
C SER A 623 -6.72 47.66 -18.71
N PRO A 624 -7.18 47.85 -17.45
CA PRO A 624 -8.23 47.05 -16.84
C PRO A 624 -9.51 46.96 -17.67
N ALA A 625 -10.16 45.80 -17.62
CA ALA A 625 -11.42 45.51 -18.29
C ALA A 625 -12.58 46.26 -17.59
N ASP A 626 -13.50 46.82 -18.36
CA ASP A 626 -14.65 47.56 -17.80
C ASP A 626 -15.60 46.57 -17.13
N VAL A 627 -15.93 46.79 -15.85
CA VAL A 627 -16.84 45.93 -15.07
C VAL A 627 -18.02 46.77 -14.57
N ALA A 628 -19.25 46.32 -14.85
CA ALA A 628 -20.48 46.88 -14.30
C ALA A 628 -21.44 45.77 -13.84
N VAL A 629 -22.25 46.03 -12.82
CA VAL A 629 -23.37 45.17 -12.44
C VAL A 629 -24.58 45.58 -13.26
N SER A 630 -25.14 44.65 -14.05
CA SER A 630 -26.21 44.92 -15.02
C SER A 630 -27.61 44.51 -14.57
N SER A 631 -27.75 43.60 -13.61
CA SER A 631 -29.02 43.34 -12.91
C SER A 631 -28.81 42.57 -11.60
N TYR A 632 -29.79 42.64 -10.69
CA TYR A 632 -29.86 41.85 -9.44
C TYR A 632 -31.30 41.87 -8.90
N THR A 633 -31.57 41.08 -7.85
CA THR A 633 -32.83 41.08 -7.08
C THR A 633 -32.56 41.25 -5.58
N LEU A 634 -33.58 41.64 -4.81
CA LEU A 634 -33.61 41.66 -3.34
C LEU A 634 -34.78 40.77 -2.85
N ASP A 635 -34.69 40.19 -1.65
CA ASP A 635 -35.77 39.41 -1.02
C ASP A 635 -36.73 40.27 -0.17
N ASP A 636 -37.95 39.76 0.07
CA ASP A 636 -39.01 40.35 0.92
C ASP A 636 -39.78 39.29 1.73
N ASP A 637 -40.51 39.72 2.77
CA ASP A 637 -40.79 38.98 4.03
C ASP A 637 -42.02 38.04 4.08
N LYS A 638 -42.05 37.10 5.08
CA LYS A 638 -43.09 36.94 6.14
C LYS A 638 -42.87 35.68 7.05
N LEU A 639 -42.78 35.83 8.39
CA LEU A 639 -43.78 35.63 9.51
C LEU A 639 -44.22 34.16 9.77
N GLU A 640 -43.92 33.48 10.91
CA GLU A 640 -44.45 33.56 12.33
C GLU A 640 -45.78 32.76 12.54
N GLU A 641 -46.12 32.02 13.62
CA GLU A 641 -45.75 31.83 15.08
C GLU A 641 -45.75 30.29 15.45
N LEU A 642 -45.66 29.65 16.65
CA LEU A 642 -45.25 29.76 18.12
C LEU A 642 -45.21 28.28 18.67
N GLY A 643 -44.91 27.85 19.93
CA GLY A 643 -44.40 28.45 21.19
C GLY A 643 -44.63 27.57 22.47
N GLU A 644 -43.58 27.31 23.29
CA GLU A 644 -43.56 26.85 24.73
C GLU A 644 -44.21 25.47 25.09
N GLU A 645 -44.17 24.80 26.28
CA GLU A 645 -43.52 24.86 27.63
C GLU A 645 -43.52 23.40 28.27
N ARG A 646 -43.15 22.93 29.50
CA ARG A 646 -42.56 23.39 30.81
C ARG A 646 -42.03 22.17 31.66
N SER A 647 -41.21 22.41 32.71
CA SER A 647 -41.03 21.71 34.04
C SER A 647 -40.97 20.16 34.18
N GLU A 648 -39.89 19.49 34.63
CA GLU A 648 -39.23 19.39 36.00
C GLU A 648 -39.82 18.23 36.88
N GLU A 649 -39.23 17.63 37.95
CA GLU A 649 -38.05 17.89 38.82
C GLU A 649 -37.54 16.60 39.59
N THR A 650 -36.31 16.60 40.18
CA THR A 650 -35.76 15.92 41.42
C THR A 650 -35.96 14.37 41.71
N VAL A 651 -35.42 13.62 42.73
CA VAL A 651 -34.33 13.72 43.78
C VAL A 651 -33.75 12.35 44.32
N TYR A 652 -32.42 12.30 44.59
CA TYR A 652 -31.56 11.55 45.58
C TYR A 652 -31.49 10.00 45.88
N GLU A 653 -30.21 9.57 46.01
CA GLU A 653 -29.48 8.72 47.02
C GLU A 653 -29.54 7.16 47.24
N LYS A 654 -28.31 6.59 47.19
CA LYS A 654 -27.58 5.63 48.08
C LYS A 654 -28.08 4.18 48.41
N CYS A 655 -27.12 3.25 48.22
CA CYS A 655 -26.66 2.14 49.09
C CYS A 655 -27.66 1.40 50.02
N SER A 656 -27.75 0.06 49.99
CA SER A 656 -26.70 -0.84 50.52
C SER A 656 -27.07 -2.35 50.38
N SER A 657 -26.07 -3.25 50.47
CA SER A 657 -26.09 -4.64 51.01
C SER A 657 -27.39 -5.48 50.95
N SER A 658 -27.39 -6.73 50.45
CA SER A 658 -26.82 -7.88 51.20
C SER A 658 -27.01 -9.23 50.48
N PHE A 659 -26.04 -10.17 50.64
CA PHE A 659 -26.19 -11.65 50.61
C PHE A 659 -26.75 -12.32 49.32
N THR A 660 -26.42 -13.55 48.91
CA THR A 660 -25.65 -14.67 49.52
C THR A 660 -24.79 -15.40 48.46
N SER A 661 -23.86 -16.24 48.93
CA SER A 661 -22.94 -17.13 48.19
C SER A 661 -23.51 -17.91 46.98
N MET A 662 -22.67 -18.05 45.95
CA MET A 662 -22.31 -19.40 45.47
C MET A 662 -20.84 -19.45 44.98
N LEU A 663 -20.13 -20.53 45.31
CA LEU A 663 -18.72 -20.72 44.95
C LEU A 663 -18.57 -21.31 43.53
N LEU A 664 -17.69 -20.71 42.72
CA LEU A 664 -16.87 -21.46 41.75
C LEU A 664 -15.45 -20.89 41.71
N CYS A 665 -14.46 -21.76 41.94
CA CYS A 665 -13.05 -21.40 41.85
C CYS A 665 -12.52 -21.55 40.42
N PHE A 666 -11.82 -20.55 39.91
CA PHE A 666 -10.88 -20.70 38.80
C PHE A 666 -9.46 -20.33 39.26
N PRO A 667 -8.42 -21.12 38.90
CA PRO A 667 -7.04 -20.83 39.27
C PRO A 667 -6.45 -19.77 38.34
N VAL A 668 -5.80 -18.74 38.92
CA VAL A 668 -4.97 -17.80 38.16
C VAL A 668 -3.53 -18.31 38.15
N ALA A 669 -3.02 -18.64 36.95
CA ALA A 669 -1.60 -18.91 36.75
C ALA A 669 -0.86 -17.60 36.44
N PHE A 670 0.37 -17.46 36.95
CA PHE A 670 1.28 -16.38 36.52
C PHE A 670 1.99 -16.81 35.23
N SER A 671 1.79 -16.07 34.15
CA SER A 671 2.50 -16.23 32.87
C SER A 671 3.72 -15.31 32.79
N GLY A 672 4.67 -15.66 31.92
CA GLY A 672 5.74 -14.73 31.50
C GLY A 672 5.21 -13.61 30.60
N HIS A 673 6.12 -12.75 30.15
CA HIS A 673 5.84 -11.68 29.19
C HIS A 673 5.27 -12.20 27.86
N ASP A 674 4.34 -11.44 27.29
CA ASP A 674 3.75 -11.70 25.98
C ASP A 674 4.54 -10.97 24.89
N TYR A 675 5.55 -11.64 24.36
CA TYR A 675 6.40 -11.09 23.29
C TYR A 675 5.63 -10.88 21.96
N GLY A 676 4.50 -11.57 21.76
CA GLY A 676 3.62 -11.36 20.59
C GLY A 676 2.88 -10.02 20.72
N GLN A 677 2.27 -9.76 21.88
CA GLN A 677 1.67 -8.45 22.17
C GLN A 677 2.70 -7.33 22.13
N ALA A 678 3.92 -7.54 22.64
CA ALA A 678 4.99 -6.56 22.56
C ALA A 678 5.42 -6.30 21.10
N LEU A 679 5.48 -7.32 20.24
CA LEU A 679 5.76 -7.19 18.82
C LEU A 679 4.70 -6.33 18.12
N SER A 680 3.42 -6.68 18.28
CA SER A 680 2.27 -5.92 17.74
C SER A 680 2.28 -4.46 18.18
N LYS A 681 2.59 -4.19 19.45
CA LYS A 681 2.73 -2.82 19.96
C LYS A 681 3.90 -2.10 19.32
N SER A 682 5.10 -2.69 19.30
CA SER A 682 6.33 -2.07 18.78
C SER A 682 6.17 -1.54 17.34
N ILE A 683 5.41 -2.24 16.48
CA ILE A 683 5.22 -1.83 15.09
C ILE A 683 4.33 -0.57 14.95
N LEU A 684 3.42 -0.32 15.90
CA LEU A 684 2.58 0.89 15.90
C LEU A 684 3.39 2.18 16.06
N PHE A 685 4.58 2.14 16.67
CA PHE A 685 5.41 3.33 16.82
C PHE A 685 5.89 3.87 15.46
N PHE A 686 6.30 3.01 14.52
CA PHE A 686 6.66 3.47 13.17
C PHE A 686 5.49 4.16 12.48
N GLU A 687 4.26 3.67 12.66
CA GLU A 687 3.08 4.35 12.13
C GLU A 687 2.90 5.76 12.71
N ALA A 688 3.17 5.97 14.01
CA ALA A 688 3.13 7.30 14.62
C ALA A 688 4.16 8.26 13.98
N GLN A 689 5.38 7.77 13.72
CA GLN A 689 6.46 8.54 13.11
C GLN A 689 6.26 8.84 11.61
N ARG A 690 5.22 8.33 10.96
CA ARG A 690 4.99 8.59 9.53
C ARG A 690 4.79 10.09 9.25
N SER A 691 5.51 10.59 8.25
CA SER A 691 5.28 11.88 7.59
C SER A 691 4.54 11.67 6.27
N GLY A 692 4.07 12.75 5.63
CA GLY A 692 3.39 12.68 4.34
C GLY A 692 1.88 12.40 4.41
N TYR A 693 1.35 11.78 3.34
CA TYR A 693 -0.04 11.35 3.25
C TYR A 693 -0.22 9.99 3.91
N LEU A 694 -0.81 9.95 5.11
CA LEU A 694 -1.01 8.71 5.87
C LEU A 694 -2.00 7.76 5.16
N PRO A 695 -1.78 6.44 5.19
CA PRO A 695 -2.62 5.49 4.47
C PRO A 695 -3.94 5.26 5.22
N ARG A 696 -5.00 4.84 4.51
CA ARG A 696 -6.34 4.64 5.12
C ARG A 696 -6.39 3.52 6.16
N ASN A 697 -5.42 2.59 6.18
CA ASN A 697 -5.29 1.51 7.14
C ASN A 697 -4.35 1.83 8.33
N GLN A 698 -3.93 3.10 8.48
CA GLN A 698 -3.16 3.60 9.62
C GLN A 698 -3.87 3.26 10.95
N ARG A 699 -3.25 2.42 11.78
CA ARG A 699 -3.76 1.98 13.09
C ARG A 699 -3.61 3.09 14.15
N VAL A 700 -2.61 3.97 14.00
CA VAL A 700 -2.40 5.14 14.88
C VAL A 700 -3.38 6.28 14.53
N ASN A 701 -4.58 6.17 15.10
CA ASN A 701 -5.72 7.02 14.77
C ASN A 701 -5.60 8.49 15.17
N TRP A 702 -4.70 8.88 16.07
CA TRP A 702 -4.55 10.27 16.54
C TRP A 702 -3.67 11.16 15.66
N ARG A 703 -2.99 10.60 14.64
CA ARG A 703 -2.17 11.33 13.64
C ARG A 703 -2.98 11.74 12.41
N SER A 704 -2.51 12.77 11.71
CA SER A 704 -2.99 13.23 10.40
C SER A 704 -1.82 13.50 9.43
N ASN A 705 -2.15 13.87 8.19
CA ASN A 705 -1.18 14.19 7.15
C ASN A 705 -0.28 15.37 7.54
N SER A 706 1.02 15.29 7.24
CA SER A 706 2.03 16.29 7.61
C SER A 706 3.19 16.32 6.60
N GLY A 707 4.06 17.33 6.60
CA GLY A 707 5.22 17.37 5.69
C GLY A 707 4.88 17.40 4.19
N LEU A 708 3.69 17.87 3.81
CA LEU A 708 3.15 17.76 2.45
C LEU A 708 3.81 18.67 1.38
N ASN A 709 4.82 19.46 1.76
CA ASN A 709 5.63 20.27 0.85
C ASN A 709 7.13 19.92 0.93
N ASP A 710 7.49 18.84 1.63
CA ASP A 710 8.89 18.43 1.82
C ASP A 710 9.58 18.18 0.47
N GLY A 711 10.77 18.77 0.28
CA GLY A 711 11.53 18.72 -0.98
C GLY A 711 11.11 19.71 -2.07
N LYS A 712 9.90 20.30 -2.00
CA LYS A 712 9.31 21.16 -3.04
C LYS A 712 10.17 22.37 -3.39
N ALA A 713 10.82 22.99 -2.41
CA ALA A 713 11.73 24.12 -2.60
C ALA A 713 13.02 23.73 -3.36
N SER A 714 13.35 22.45 -3.38
CA SER A 714 14.52 21.87 -4.05
C SER A 714 14.16 21.15 -5.36
N GLY A 715 12.92 21.26 -5.84
CA GLY A 715 12.46 20.66 -7.09
C GLY A 715 12.18 19.15 -7.05
N VAL A 716 12.10 18.55 -5.85
CA VAL A 716 11.95 17.10 -5.64
C VAL A 716 10.76 16.78 -4.73
N ASP A 717 10.27 15.54 -4.77
CA ASP A 717 9.22 15.05 -3.85
C ASP A 717 9.86 14.26 -2.70
N LEU A 718 9.94 14.87 -1.52
CA LEU A 718 10.42 14.22 -0.29
C LEU A 718 9.28 14.05 0.73
N VAL A 719 8.03 14.01 0.27
CA VAL A 719 6.84 13.72 1.09
C VAL A 719 6.82 12.23 1.45
N GLY A 720 6.52 11.88 2.70
CA GLY A 720 6.64 10.50 3.18
C GLY A 720 7.99 10.22 3.86
N GLY A 721 8.22 8.97 4.25
CA GLY A 721 9.30 8.60 5.17
C GLY A 721 8.94 8.88 6.63
N TYR A 722 9.91 8.74 7.52
CA TYR A 722 9.73 8.88 8.97
C TYR A 722 10.27 10.21 9.50
N TYR A 723 9.63 10.76 10.53
CA TYR A 723 10.24 11.73 11.42
C TYR A 723 11.14 11.03 12.43
N ASP A 724 12.25 11.67 12.76
CA ASP A 724 13.17 11.16 13.75
C ASP A 724 12.80 11.57 15.18
N ALA A 725 13.09 10.68 16.12
CA ALA A 725 12.89 10.84 17.56
C ALA A 725 11.60 11.59 17.96
N GLY A 726 11.71 12.65 18.79
CA GLY A 726 10.61 13.54 19.17
C GLY A 726 10.27 14.66 18.18
N ASP A 727 11.05 14.80 17.09
CA ASP A 727 11.13 15.97 16.20
C ASP A 727 10.18 15.92 14.99
N ASN A 728 10.11 17.04 14.25
CA ASN A 728 9.51 17.12 12.91
C ASN A 728 10.55 16.96 11.78
N VAL A 729 11.81 16.68 12.10
CA VAL A 729 12.93 16.57 11.17
C VAL A 729 13.07 15.13 10.66
N LYS A 730 13.59 14.96 9.44
CA LYS A 730 13.93 13.65 8.86
C LYS A 730 15.44 13.55 8.71
N PHE A 731 16.11 12.85 9.62
CA PHE A 731 17.54 12.54 9.48
C PHE A 731 17.72 11.21 8.73
N GLY A 732 18.40 11.25 7.58
CA GLY A 732 18.49 10.11 6.66
C GLY A 732 19.30 8.93 7.18
N LEU A 733 20.39 9.17 7.90
CA LEU A 733 21.28 8.11 8.43
C LEU A 733 20.57 7.22 9.49
N PRO A 734 19.98 7.77 10.59
CA PRO A 734 19.22 6.95 11.54
C PRO A 734 17.97 6.32 10.91
N MET A 735 17.32 6.98 9.94
CA MET A 735 16.20 6.38 9.19
C MET A 735 16.66 5.20 8.32
N ALA A 736 17.83 5.27 7.69
CA ALA A 736 18.37 4.20 6.86
C ALA A 736 18.71 2.99 7.74
N PHE A 737 19.43 3.20 8.85
CA PHE A 737 19.72 2.13 9.82
C PHE A 737 18.44 1.47 10.36
N THR A 738 17.40 2.27 10.66
CA THR A 738 16.07 1.77 11.04
C THR A 738 15.50 0.82 9.97
N VAL A 739 15.53 1.21 8.70
CA VAL A 739 15.05 0.37 7.59
C VAL A 739 15.89 -0.88 7.41
N THR A 740 17.23 -0.81 7.54
CA THR A 740 18.12 -1.98 7.51
C THR A 740 17.79 -2.96 8.64
N MET A 741 17.60 -2.49 9.87
CA MET A 741 17.34 -3.35 11.03
C MET A 741 15.93 -3.96 11.02
N MET A 742 14.92 -3.24 10.53
CA MET A 742 13.60 -3.83 10.26
C MET A 742 13.69 -4.91 9.16
N SER A 743 14.42 -4.63 8.07
CA SER A 743 14.59 -5.59 6.96
C SER A 743 15.34 -6.84 7.40
N TRP A 744 16.43 -6.70 8.18
CA TRP A 744 17.16 -7.82 8.74
C TRP A 744 16.27 -8.66 9.68
N SER A 745 15.47 -8.00 10.52
CA SER A 745 14.49 -8.68 11.39
C SER A 745 13.48 -9.52 10.60
N ILE A 746 13.00 -9.05 9.45
CA ILE A 746 12.10 -9.81 8.56
C ILE A 746 12.85 -10.95 7.85
N ILE A 747 14.10 -10.74 7.45
CA ILE A 747 14.93 -11.76 6.77
C ILE A 747 15.24 -12.96 7.68
N GLU A 748 15.51 -12.74 8.97
CA GLU A 748 15.79 -13.84 9.92
C GLU A 748 14.53 -14.44 10.56
N TYR A 749 13.50 -13.59 10.82
CA TYR A 749 12.36 -13.91 11.69
C TYR A 749 10.98 -13.59 11.10
N GLY A 750 10.89 -13.28 9.81
CA GLY A 750 9.62 -12.95 9.14
C GLY A 750 8.58 -14.07 9.22
N LYS A 751 9.01 -15.34 9.27
CA LYS A 751 8.12 -16.48 9.55
C LYS A 751 7.42 -16.32 10.92
N GLN A 752 8.17 -16.02 11.97
CA GLN A 752 7.67 -15.86 13.33
C GLN A 752 6.79 -14.61 13.44
N MET A 753 7.14 -13.52 12.75
CA MET A 753 6.24 -12.35 12.59
C MET A 753 4.93 -12.76 11.90
N GLY A 754 4.97 -13.66 10.92
CA GLY A 754 3.80 -14.19 10.22
C GLY A 754 2.95 -15.13 11.09
N GLU A 755 3.58 -15.89 12.00
CA GLU A 755 2.90 -16.71 13.01
C GLU A 755 2.20 -15.86 14.08
N ASN A 756 2.64 -14.61 14.29
CA ASN A 756 1.96 -13.60 15.13
C ASN A 756 1.03 -12.66 14.32
N GLY A 757 0.91 -12.83 12.99
CA GLY A 757 0.10 -11.98 12.10
C GLY A 757 0.71 -10.63 11.71
N GLU A 758 1.80 -10.19 12.35
CA GLU A 758 2.39 -8.85 12.18
C GLU A 758 3.33 -8.70 10.97
N LEU A 759 3.68 -9.79 10.26
CA LEU A 759 4.60 -9.73 9.11
C LEU A 759 4.17 -8.68 8.06
N GLY A 760 2.88 -8.58 7.75
CA GLY A 760 2.38 -7.58 6.80
C GLY A 760 2.66 -6.15 7.26
N HIS A 761 2.43 -5.86 8.54
CA HIS A 761 2.68 -4.54 9.12
C HIS A 761 4.18 -4.21 9.24
N ALA A 762 5.03 -5.21 9.50
CA ALA A 762 6.48 -5.05 9.45
C ALA A 762 6.98 -4.76 8.02
N MET A 763 6.43 -5.44 7.01
CA MET A 763 6.73 -5.16 5.60
C MET A 763 6.23 -3.79 5.15
N ASP A 764 5.05 -3.35 5.59
CA ASP A 764 4.54 -1.98 5.37
C ASP A 764 5.44 -0.92 6.01
N ALA A 765 6.09 -1.22 7.15
CA ALA A 765 7.03 -0.32 7.81
C ALA A 765 8.36 -0.21 7.05
N VAL A 766 8.91 -1.33 6.56
CA VAL A 766 10.08 -1.31 5.66
C VAL A 766 9.75 -0.53 4.38
N LYS A 767 8.61 -0.84 3.73
CA LYS A 767 8.19 -0.20 2.48
C LYS A 767 8.06 1.32 2.62
N TRP A 768 7.55 1.81 3.75
CA TRP A 768 7.40 3.24 3.98
C TRP A 768 8.73 4.01 3.98
N GLY A 769 9.79 3.38 4.49
CA GLY A 769 11.13 3.93 4.47
C GLY A 769 11.81 3.81 3.10
N THR A 770 11.68 2.66 2.42
CA THR A 770 12.29 2.48 1.09
C THR A 770 11.60 3.30 0.00
N ASP A 771 10.27 3.48 0.05
CA ASP A 771 9.52 4.41 -0.79
C ASP A 771 10.04 5.85 -0.66
N TYR A 772 10.48 6.25 0.54
CA TYR A 772 11.11 7.56 0.76
C TYR A 772 12.53 7.60 0.16
N PHE A 773 13.37 6.60 0.42
CA PHE A 773 14.74 6.58 -0.10
C PHE A 773 14.82 6.52 -1.63
N ILE A 774 13.87 5.86 -2.29
CA ILE A 774 13.71 5.88 -3.75
C ILE A 774 13.53 7.32 -4.28
N LYS A 775 12.74 8.15 -3.60
CA LYS A 775 12.53 9.55 -3.99
C LYS A 775 13.63 10.50 -3.51
N ALA A 776 14.26 10.17 -2.39
CA ALA A 776 15.46 10.86 -1.91
C ALA A 776 16.67 10.65 -2.83
N HIS A 777 16.67 9.60 -3.66
CA HIS A 777 17.65 9.36 -4.73
C HIS A 777 17.06 9.63 -6.14
N PRO A 778 16.76 10.90 -6.50
CA PRO A 778 16.03 11.22 -7.74
C PRO A 778 16.87 11.04 -9.02
N GLN A 779 18.20 10.97 -8.91
CA GLN A 779 19.13 10.81 -10.03
C GLN A 779 20.47 10.20 -9.56
N PRO A 780 21.26 9.60 -10.46
CA PRO A 780 22.58 9.06 -10.12
C PRO A 780 23.44 10.07 -9.35
N TYR A 781 24.14 9.57 -8.33
CA TYR A 781 25.07 10.33 -7.49
C TYR A 781 24.48 11.51 -6.70
N VAL A 782 23.15 11.60 -6.50
CA VAL A 782 22.53 12.58 -5.59
C VAL A 782 21.61 11.87 -4.59
N LEU A 783 21.79 12.12 -3.30
CA LEU A 783 20.90 11.60 -2.23
C LEU A 783 20.52 12.73 -1.27
N TYR A 784 19.22 12.95 -1.06
CA TYR A 784 18.70 13.88 -0.06
C TYR A 784 18.76 13.25 1.34
N GLY A 785 19.62 13.79 2.19
CA GLY A 785 19.98 13.22 3.48
C GLY A 785 19.27 13.81 4.69
N GLU A 786 18.69 15.00 4.56
CA GLU A 786 17.95 15.64 5.64
C GLU A 786 16.79 16.48 5.10
N VAL A 787 15.65 16.48 5.80
CA VAL A 787 14.54 17.41 5.55
C VAL A 787 14.02 18.00 6.86
N GLY A 788 14.14 19.32 6.99
CA GLY A 788 13.97 20.04 8.25
C GLY A 788 15.25 20.80 8.61
N ASP A 789 15.22 21.60 9.68
CA ASP A 789 16.43 22.05 10.38
C ASP A 789 16.26 21.76 11.88
N GLY A 790 17.16 20.93 12.43
CA GLY A 790 17.14 20.56 13.84
C GLY A 790 17.27 21.76 14.79
N ASN A 791 17.90 22.87 14.38
CA ASN A 791 18.06 24.03 15.26
C ASN A 791 16.72 24.73 15.51
N SER A 792 16.00 25.09 14.45
CA SER A 792 14.68 25.72 14.56
C SER A 792 13.64 24.77 15.13
N ASP A 793 13.69 23.46 14.84
CA ASP A 793 12.73 22.51 15.42
C ASP A 793 12.94 22.25 16.91
N HIS A 794 14.18 22.28 17.42
CA HIS A 794 14.46 22.13 18.86
C HIS A 794 14.03 23.33 19.71
N TYR A 795 13.94 24.52 19.12
CA TYR A 795 13.32 25.69 19.76
C TYR A 795 11.79 25.74 19.60
N CYS A 796 11.15 24.66 19.14
CA CYS A 796 9.76 24.64 18.73
C CYS A 796 9.00 23.40 19.26
N TRP A 797 7.78 23.59 19.78
CA TRP A 797 6.97 22.49 20.31
C TRP A 797 5.59 22.45 19.64
N GLN A 798 5.56 22.09 18.35
CA GLN A 798 4.35 21.97 17.54
C GLN A 798 4.04 20.52 17.19
N ARG A 799 2.77 20.22 16.89
CA ARG A 799 2.37 18.98 16.23
C ARG A 799 2.92 18.95 14.80
N PRO A 800 3.28 17.79 14.21
CA PRO A 800 3.70 17.73 12.82
C PRO A 800 2.64 18.23 11.82
N GLU A 801 1.37 18.22 12.20
CA GLU A 801 0.24 18.82 11.47
C GLU A 801 0.29 20.37 11.42
N ASP A 802 0.90 21.02 12.42
CA ASP A 802 0.99 22.49 12.55
C ASP A 802 2.40 23.05 12.23
N MET A 803 3.33 22.22 11.74
CA MET A 803 4.75 22.59 11.65
C MET A 803 5.00 23.88 10.85
N THR A 804 5.75 24.82 11.45
CA THR A 804 6.18 26.08 10.82
C THR A 804 7.70 26.27 10.79
N THR A 805 8.44 25.26 11.22
CA THR A 805 9.92 25.20 11.17
C THR A 805 10.42 25.00 9.74
N ASP A 806 11.69 25.35 9.46
CA ASP A 806 12.21 25.30 8.08
C ASP A 806 12.12 23.85 7.53
N ARG A 807 11.67 23.71 6.28
CA ARG A 807 11.48 22.44 5.57
C ARG A 807 12.50 22.24 4.45
N ARG A 808 13.63 22.96 4.54
CA ARG A 808 14.77 22.82 3.63
C ARG A 808 15.20 21.36 3.51
N ALA A 809 15.52 20.96 2.29
CA ALA A 809 16.05 19.64 2.00
C ALA A 809 17.54 19.74 1.68
N TYR A 810 18.36 18.99 2.41
CA TYR A 810 19.80 18.92 2.22
C TYR A 810 20.17 17.63 1.49
N LYS A 811 21.20 17.69 0.66
CA LYS A 811 21.67 16.57 -0.17
C LYS A 811 23.17 16.38 -0.08
N ILE A 812 23.59 15.14 -0.30
CA ILE A 812 24.96 14.78 -0.63
C ILE A 812 25.06 14.49 -2.14
N ASP A 813 26.20 14.83 -2.73
CA ASP A 813 26.51 14.70 -4.15
C ASP A 813 28.05 14.69 -4.38
N PRO A 814 28.59 14.60 -5.61
CA PRO A 814 30.04 14.56 -5.83
C PRO A 814 30.82 15.79 -5.36
N SER A 815 30.15 16.92 -5.10
CA SER A 815 30.74 18.11 -4.47
C SER A 815 30.60 18.14 -2.95
N ASN A 816 29.69 17.34 -2.39
CA ASN A 816 29.36 17.27 -0.96
C ASN A 816 29.18 15.80 -0.55
N PRO A 817 30.25 14.98 -0.47
CA PRO A 817 30.15 13.52 -0.29
C PRO A 817 29.75 13.10 1.13
N GLY A 818 28.98 12.02 1.26
CA GLY A 818 28.58 11.43 2.55
C GLY A 818 28.37 9.93 2.44
N SER A 819 29.45 9.16 2.57
CA SER A 819 29.53 7.73 2.24
C SER A 819 29.04 6.82 3.35
N ASP A 820 28.97 7.35 4.57
CA ASP A 820 28.26 6.81 5.73
C ASP A 820 26.75 6.82 5.46
N LEU A 821 26.15 7.99 5.20
CA LEU A 821 24.74 8.12 4.81
C LEU A 821 24.43 7.30 3.55
N ALA A 822 25.24 7.44 2.49
CA ALA A 822 25.04 6.70 1.26
C ALA A 822 25.25 5.18 1.43
N GLY A 823 26.18 4.77 2.31
CA GLY A 823 26.47 3.38 2.62
C GLY A 823 25.35 2.72 3.43
N GLU A 824 24.89 3.33 4.51
CA GLU A 824 23.72 2.82 5.25
C GLU A 824 22.45 2.90 4.40
N THR A 825 22.24 3.95 3.59
CA THR A 825 21.12 3.97 2.63
C THR A 825 21.28 2.87 1.57
N ALA A 826 22.50 2.55 1.15
CA ALA A 826 22.78 1.41 0.28
C ALA A 826 22.62 0.06 1.00
N ALA A 827 22.77 -0.04 2.32
CA ALA A 827 22.48 -1.24 3.11
C ALA A 827 20.97 -1.44 3.29
N ALA A 828 20.26 -0.37 3.67
CA ALA A 828 18.81 -0.30 3.78
C ALA A 828 18.13 -0.66 2.46
N MET A 829 18.59 -0.02 1.38
CA MET A 829 18.15 -0.35 0.04
C MET A 829 18.70 -1.70 -0.42
N ALA A 830 19.89 -2.19 -0.06
CA ALA A 830 20.36 -3.53 -0.47
C ALA A 830 19.50 -4.65 0.11
N ALA A 831 19.14 -4.56 1.40
CA ALA A 831 18.16 -5.43 2.03
C ALA A 831 16.76 -5.38 1.35
N ALA A 832 16.53 -4.38 0.48
CA ALA A 832 15.34 -4.17 -0.33
C ALA A 832 15.60 -3.90 -1.85
N SER A 833 16.75 -4.32 -2.41
CA SER A 833 17.30 -4.07 -3.78
C SER A 833 17.99 -2.72 -4.20
N ILE A 834 19.15 -2.39 -3.58
CA ILE A 834 20.39 -1.71 -4.12
C ILE A 834 20.55 -0.16 -4.04
N LEU A 835 21.76 0.34 -3.66
CA LEU A 835 22.24 1.75 -3.89
C LEU A 835 23.80 1.97 -3.92
N PHE A 836 24.66 0.95 -4.01
CA PHE A 836 26.08 1.02 -3.54
C PHE A 836 27.08 1.97 -4.25
N ASP A 837 27.07 2.12 -5.59
CA ASP A 837 28.21 2.68 -6.38
C ASP A 837 28.69 4.07 -5.93
N PHE A 838 27.75 4.94 -5.52
CA PHE A 838 28.06 6.31 -5.09
C PHE A 838 28.97 6.36 -3.86
N ALA A 839 28.71 5.49 -2.85
CA ALA A 839 29.38 5.55 -1.56
C ALA A 839 30.86 5.17 -1.66
N ASP A 840 31.18 4.11 -2.41
CA ASP A 840 32.56 3.63 -2.60
C ASP A 840 33.40 4.64 -3.40
N LYS A 841 32.79 5.27 -4.40
CA LYS A 841 33.45 6.17 -5.37
C LYS A 841 33.67 7.60 -4.84
N TYR A 842 32.75 8.13 -4.05
CA TYR A 842 32.82 9.51 -3.53
C TYR A 842 32.86 9.50 -2.00
N ARG A 843 34.09 9.50 -1.46
CA ARG A 843 34.39 9.19 -0.06
C ARG A 843 34.39 10.42 0.86
N GLY A 844 33.55 10.43 1.90
CA GLY A 844 33.43 11.51 2.90
C GLY A 844 32.42 11.19 4.01
N LYS A 845 32.40 11.99 5.09
CA LYS A 845 31.37 11.91 6.14
C LYS A 845 30.17 12.80 5.79
N TYR A 846 28.94 12.34 5.96
CA TYR A 846 27.76 13.13 5.62
C TYR A 846 27.58 14.33 6.56
N ASP A 847 28.00 14.25 7.82
CA ASP A 847 27.94 15.35 8.79
C ASP A 847 28.83 16.55 8.41
N SER A 848 29.78 16.32 7.51
CA SER A 848 30.70 17.31 6.96
C SER A 848 30.16 17.94 5.67
N SER A 849 29.13 17.34 5.07
CA SER A 849 28.47 17.76 3.82
C SER A 849 27.05 18.30 4.06
N ILE A 850 26.36 17.78 5.08
CA ILE A 850 25.11 18.28 5.67
C ILE A 850 25.47 18.79 7.06
N THR A 851 26.07 19.98 7.11
CA THR A 851 26.69 20.52 8.33
C THR A 851 25.72 20.81 9.48
N VAL A 852 24.42 20.91 9.19
CA VAL A 852 23.36 20.98 10.21
C VAL A 852 23.26 19.69 11.04
N ALA A 853 23.50 18.52 10.44
CA ALA A 853 23.47 17.23 11.12
C ALA A 853 24.62 17.05 12.14
N GLN A 854 25.73 17.78 11.99
CA GLN A 854 26.93 17.65 12.83
C GLN A 854 26.68 17.89 14.33
N LYS A 855 25.63 18.65 14.67
CA LYS A 855 25.22 18.93 16.05
C LYS A 855 24.40 17.80 16.69
N TYR A 856 23.82 16.92 15.87
CA TYR A 856 22.76 15.99 16.27
C TYR A 856 23.15 14.52 16.05
N TYR A 857 23.59 14.20 14.84
CA TYR A 857 23.94 12.86 14.37
C TYR A 857 25.35 12.86 13.75
N ARG A 858 26.30 13.44 14.50
CA ARG A 858 27.72 13.50 14.11
C ARG A 858 28.26 12.10 13.81
N SER A 859 28.96 11.94 12.69
CA SER A 859 29.63 10.68 12.36
C SER A 859 30.84 10.52 13.28
N ILE A 860 30.89 9.44 14.07
CA ILE A 860 31.98 9.17 15.02
C ILE A 860 32.95 8.17 14.39
N SER A 861 32.49 6.98 13.98
CA SER A 861 33.35 5.94 13.39
C SER A 861 33.97 6.34 12.05
N GLY A 862 33.24 7.09 11.21
CA GLY A 862 33.69 7.46 9.87
C GLY A 862 32.67 7.12 8.80
N TYR A 863 33.12 6.40 7.78
CA TYR A 863 32.27 5.83 6.73
C TYR A 863 32.78 4.45 6.26
N TYR A 864 33.84 3.92 6.88
CA TYR A 864 34.48 2.67 6.46
C TYR A 864 33.65 1.46 6.86
N ASP A 865 33.03 1.51 8.03
CA ASP A 865 32.10 0.50 8.50
C ASP A 865 30.84 0.44 7.64
N GLU A 866 30.29 1.57 7.20
CA GLU A 866 29.14 1.63 6.29
C GLU A 866 29.47 1.09 4.90
N LEU A 867 30.68 1.31 4.37
CA LEU A 867 31.11 0.70 3.11
C LEU A 867 31.23 -0.83 3.22
N LEU A 868 31.74 -1.35 4.34
CA LEU A 868 31.77 -2.80 4.58
C LEU A 868 30.36 -3.36 4.84
N TRP A 869 29.50 -2.63 5.55
CA TRP A 869 28.11 -2.98 5.85
C TRP A 869 27.26 -3.06 4.59
N ALA A 870 27.33 -2.03 3.74
CA ALA A 870 26.68 -2.01 2.44
C ALA A 870 27.19 -3.13 1.54
N ALA A 871 28.50 -3.44 1.55
CA ALA A 871 29.05 -4.57 0.79
C ALA A 871 28.52 -5.93 1.30
N ALA A 872 28.40 -6.11 2.62
CA ALA A 872 27.80 -7.33 3.19
C ALA A 872 26.33 -7.50 2.78
N TRP A 873 25.53 -6.44 2.84
CA TRP A 873 24.13 -6.49 2.41
C TRP A 873 23.98 -6.67 0.89
N MET A 874 24.78 -5.98 0.09
CA MET A 874 24.82 -6.16 -1.36
C MET A 874 25.20 -7.59 -1.74
N TYR A 875 26.16 -8.22 -1.04
CA TYR A 875 26.46 -9.64 -1.25
C TYR A 875 25.27 -10.54 -0.87
N GLN A 876 24.68 -10.34 0.32
CA GLN A 876 23.53 -11.13 0.80
C GLN A 876 22.31 -11.03 -0.12
N ALA A 877 22.06 -9.86 -0.72
CA ALA A 877 20.94 -9.61 -1.61
C ALA A 877 21.15 -10.09 -3.06
N THR A 878 22.39 -10.01 -3.59
CA THR A 878 22.67 -10.26 -5.01
C THR A 878 23.48 -11.52 -5.30
N ASN A 879 24.12 -12.11 -4.29
CA ASN A 879 25.17 -13.14 -4.40
C ASN A 879 26.37 -12.74 -5.31
N ASN A 880 26.49 -11.45 -5.67
CA ASN A 880 27.53 -10.97 -6.58
C ASN A 880 28.91 -10.99 -5.89
N GLN A 881 29.81 -11.78 -6.47
CA GLN A 881 31.16 -12.03 -5.97
C GLN A 881 32.04 -10.78 -5.89
N TYR A 882 31.68 -9.68 -6.58
CA TYR A 882 32.33 -8.38 -6.40
C TYR A 882 32.30 -7.92 -4.94
N TYR A 883 31.14 -7.96 -4.28
CA TYR A 883 30.99 -7.47 -2.91
C TYR A 883 31.64 -8.42 -1.89
N LEU A 884 31.62 -9.73 -2.14
CA LEU A 884 32.37 -10.72 -1.35
C LEU A 884 33.89 -10.45 -1.43
N GLY A 885 34.40 -10.15 -2.62
CA GLY A 885 35.79 -9.75 -2.85
C GLY A 885 36.12 -8.38 -2.24
N TYR A 886 35.20 -7.43 -2.26
CA TYR A 886 35.35 -6.11 -1.64
C TYR A 886 35.52 -6.24 -0.12
N LEU A 887 34.67 -7.02 0.55
CA LEU A 887 34.77 -7.32 1.98
C LEU A 887 36.14 -7.89 2.35
N ALA A 888 36.60 -8.88 1.59
CA ALA A 888 37.87 -9.54 1.86
C ALA A 888 39.10 -8.66 1.56
N LYS A 889 39.04 -7.87 0.48
CA LYS A 889 40.14 -6.96 0.07
C LYS A 889 40.33 -5.81 1.05
N ASN A 890 39.25 -5.23 1.56
CA ASN A 890 39.29 -4.05 2.42
C ASN A 890 39.27 -4.38 3.92
N ALA A 891 39.15 -5.67 4.28
CA ALA A 891 38.89 -6.15 5.65
C ALA A 891 39.74 -5.48 6.75
N GLU A 892 41.06 -5.40 6.54
CA GLU A 892 41.98 -4.85 7.53
C GLU A 892 42.07 -3.32 7.46
N ALA A 893 42.22 -2.77 6.25
CA ALA A 893 42.38 -1.34 6.00
C ALA A 893 41.13 -0.51 6.35
N MET A 894 39.94 -1.09 6.27
CA MET A 894 38.66 -0.48 6.69
C MET A 894 38.21 -0.96 8.08
N GLY A 895 39.11 -1.44 8.94
CA GLY A 895 38.81 -1.78 10.34
C GLY A 895 38.02 -3.08 10.57
N GLY A 896 37.32 -3.61 9.57
CA GLY A 896 36.45 -4.80 9.64
C GLY A 896 37.03 -6.02 10.37
N THR A 897 38.32 -6.34 10.14
CA THR A 897 39.08 -7.38 10.87
C THR A 897 40.16 -6.82 11.79
N GLY A 898 40.44 -5.51 11.72
CA GLY A 898 41.40 -4.86 12.61
C GLY A 898 40.81 -4.61 14.00
N TRP A 899 39.62 -4.01 14.05
CA TRP A 899 39.04 -3.43 15.26
C TRP A 899 38.14 -4.42 16.02
N SER A 900 38.25 -4.38 17.35
CA SER A 900 37.45 -5.17 18.28
C SER A 900 36.49 -4.24 19.02
N MET A 901 35.25 -4.14 18.55
CA MET A 901 34.27 -3.16 19.06
C MET A 901 33.43 -3.73 20.20
N THR A 902 32.85 -2.82 20.99
CA THR A 902 31.95 -3.12 22.12
C THR A 902 30.57 -2.44 21.97
N GLU A 903 30.22 -2.01 20.75
CA GLU A 903 28.96 -1.34 20.43
C GLU A 903 28.51 -1.59 18.98
N PHE A 904 27.24 -1.33 18.71
CA PHE A 904 26.59 -1.38 17.39
C PHE A 904 25.41 -0.40 17.38
N GLY A 905 25.21 0.36 16.30
CA GLY A 905 24.12 1.34 16.21
C GLY A 905 24.03 2.07 14.86
N TRP A 906 23.37 3.24 14.86
CA TRP A 906 23.13 4.05 13.65
C TRP A 906 24.40 4.72 13.10
N ASP A 907 25.48 4.80 13.87
CA ASP A 907 26.84 5.17 13.46
C ASP A 907 27.71 3.90 13.37
N VAL A 908 28.34 3.45 14.45
CA VAL A 908 29.24 2.29 14.48
C VAL A 908 28.62 0.98 13.96
N LYS A 909 29.06 0.46 12.79
CA LYS A 909 28.51 -0.80 12.18
C LYS A 909 29.32 -2.06 12.46
N TYR A 910 30.59 -1.97 12.85
CA TYR A 910 31.56 -3.08 12.81
C TYR A 910 31.03 -4.42 13.35
N ALA A 911 30.43 -4.45 14.54
CA ALA A 911 29.91 -5.69 15.13
C ALA A 911 28.76 -6.32 14.30
N GLY A 912 27.95 -5.51 13.62
CA GLY A 912 26.94 -5.95 12.66
C GLY A 912 27.57 -6.54 11.39
N VAL A 913 28.57 -5.85 10.81
CA VAL A 913 29.36 -6.36 9.67
C VAL A 913 29.98 -7.72 10.02
N GLN A 914 30.67 -7.80 11.14
CA GLN A 914 31.36 -8.99 11.63
C GLN A 914 30.37 -10.15 11.84
N THR A 915 29.20 -9.87 12.44
CA THR A 915 28.11 -10.84 12.62
C THR A 915 27.56 -11.36 11.28
N LEU A 916 27.30 -10.47 10.31
CA LEU A 916 26.73 -10.84 9.02
C LEU A 916 27.75 -11.59 8.12
N VAL A 917 29.01 -11.15 8.10
CA VAL A 917 30.10 -11.83 7.37
C VAL A 917 30.38 -13.22 7.94
N SER A 918 30.27 -13.39 9.27
CA SER A 918 30.33 -14.71 9.91
C SER A 918 29.27 -15.67 9.40
N LYS A 919 28.06 -15.17 9.06
CA LYS A 919 27.00 -15.98 8.43
C LYS A 919 27.44 -16.55 7.09
N PHE A 920 28.16 -15.77 6.27
CA PHE A 920 28.66 -16.22 4.97
C PHE A 920 29.73 -17.30 5.12
N LEU A 921 30.62 -17.17 6.13
CA LEU A 921 31.58 -18.22 6.48
C LEU A 921 30.87 -19.52 6.93
N MET A 922 29.93 -19.39 7.88
CA MET A 922 29.17 -20.53 8.42
C MET A 922 28.29 -21.23 7.37
N GLN A 923 27.78 -20.50 6.38
CA GLN A 923 27.07 -21.06 5.21
C GLN A 923 27.99 -21.61 4.11
N GLY A 924 29.32 -21.66 4.31
CA GLY A 924 30.29 -22.12 3.31
C GLY A 924 30.48 -21.18 2.11
N LYS A 925 29.84 -20.01 2.11
CA LYS A 925 29.84 -19.04 1.00
C LYS A 925 31.13 -18.23 0.86
N ALA A 926 32.00 -18.24 1.88
CA ALA A 926 33.25 -17.47 1.86
C ALA A 926 34.24 -17.95 0.77
N GLY A 927 34.19 -19.23 0.37
CA GLY A 927 35.07 -19.80 -0.65
C GLY A 927 36.56 -19.51 -0.36
N ARG A 928 37.28 -18.98 -1.36
CA ARG A 928 38.70 -18.59 -1.23
C ARG A 928 38.99 -17.50 -0.18
N TYR A 929 37.97 -16.82 0.34
CA TYR A 929 38.11 -15.75 1.33
C TYR A 929 37.93 -16.22 2.78
N ALA A 930 37.71 -17.53 3.01
CA ALA A 930 37.50 -18.09 4.35
C ALA A 930 38.54 -17.63 5.40
N PRO A 931 39.88 -17.61 5.14
CA PRO A 931 40.87 -17.17 6.14
C PRO A 931 40.76 -15.70 6.56
N VAL A 932 40.15 -14.84 5.72
CA VAL A 932 39.86 -13.44 6.09
C VAL A 932 38.54 -13.37 6.86
N PHE A 933 37.57 -14.20 6.50
CA PHE A 933 36.26 -14.23 7.13
C PHE A 933 36.28 -14.92 8.51
N GLU A 934 37.26 -15.79 8.77
CA GLU A 934 37.56 -16.32 10.11
C GLU A 934 37.97 -15.20 11.07
N LYS A 935 38.78 -14.22 10.63
CA LYS A 935 39.07 -13.01 11.41
C LYS A 935 37.82 -12.16 11.68
N TYR A 936 36.89 -12.07 10.72
CA TYR A 936 35.58 -11.43 10.98
C TYR A 936 34.77 -12.20 12.04
N GLN A 937 34.84 -13.55 12.05
CA GLN A 937 34.23 -14.38 13.10
C GLN A 937 34.86 -14.11 14.47
N GLU A 938 36.19 -14.03 14.58
CA GLU A 938 36.89 -13.70 15.83
C GLU A 938 36.44 -12.35 16.44
N LYS A 939 36.21 -11.34 15.60
CA LYS A 939 35.72 -10.03 16.05
C LYS A 939 34.24 -10.04 16.44
N ALA A 940 33.39 -10.79 15.74
CA ALA A 940 32.01 -11.03 16.16
C ALA A 940 31.98 -11.71 17.54
N GLU A 941 32.79 -12.75 17.73
CA GLU A 941 32.85 -13.50 18.99
C GLU A 941 33.38 -12.64 20.15
N TYR A 942 34.37 -11.77 19.90
CA TYR A 942 34.81 -10.76 20.87
C TYR A 942 33.64 -9.89 21.39
N PHE A 943 32.82 -9.36 20.48
CA PHE A 943 31.66 -8.52 20.84
C PHE A 943 30.64 -9.30 21.67
N MET A 944 30.25 -10.51 21.22
CA MET A 944 29.27 -11.34 21.93
C MET A 944 29.76 -11.72 23.33
N CYS A 945 31.03 -12.13 23.45
CA CYS A 945 31.68 -12.43 24.73
C CYS A 945 31.72 -11.21 25.66
N GLY A 946 32.01 -10.02 25.11
CA GLY A 946 31.98 -8.76 25.86
C GLY A 946 30.59 -8.42 26.40
N CYS A 947 29.52 -8.66 25.62
CA CYS A 947 28.14 -8.43 26.05
C CYS A 947 27.71 -9.36 27.19
N ILE A 948 28.08 -10.64 27.14
CA ILE A 948 27.70 -11.63 28.17
C ILE A 948 28.61 -11.63 29.41
N GLY A 949 29.69 -10.83 29.43
CA GLY A 949 30.62 -10.75 30.57
C GLY A 949 31.72 -11.83 30.58
N LYS A 950 32.07 -12.38 29.42
CA LYS A 950 33.06 -13.48 29.26
C LYS A 950 34.25 -13.12 28.36
N GLY A 951 34.28 -11.92 27.79
CA GLY A 951 35.38 -11.40 26.98
C GLY A 951 36.53 -10.86 27.82
N SER A 952 37.65 -10.53 27.17
CA SER A 952 38.78 -9.84 27.78
C SER A 952 38.51 -8.37 28.09
N ARG A 953 37.52 -7.78 27.40
CA ARG A 953 36.89 -6.49 27.73
C ARG A 953 35.38 -6.68 27.68
N ASN A 954 34.69 -6.37 28.76
CA ASN A 954 33.26 -6.56 28.88
C ASN A 954 32.50 -5.23 28.79
N VAL A 955 31.28 -5.28 28.26
CA VAL A 955 30.39 -4.11 28.18
C VAL A 955 29.91 -3.76 29.58
N GLN A 956 29.86 -2.47 29.90
CA GLN A 956 29.36 -2.00 31.20
C GLN A 956 27.87 -2.33 31.37
N LYS A 957 27.46 -2.51 32.62
CA LYS A 957 26.06 -2.81 32.97
C LYS A 957 25.62 -2.03 34.19
N THR A 958 24.32 -1.74 34.27
CA THR A 958 23.68 -1.21 35.48
C THR A 958 23.72 -2.26 36.62
N PRO A 959 23.52 -1.87 37.89
CA PRO A 959 23.42 -2.79 39.02
C PRO A 959 22.45 -3.98 38.80
N ALA A 960 21.33 -3.78 38.11
CA ALA A 960 20.39 -4.84 37.75
C ALA A 960 20.62 -5.50 36.38
N GLY A 961 21.76 -5.25 35.72
CA GLY A 961 22.27 -6.08 34.62
C GLY A 961 21.86 -5.68 33.20
N LEU A 962 21.27 -4.50 33.00
CA LEU A 962 21.07 -3.91 31.68
C LEU A 962 22.42 -3.45 31.10
N ILE A 963 22.67 -3.64 29.80
CA ILE A 963 23.78 -2.96 29.10
C ILE A 963 23.69 -1.44 29.32
N PHE A 964 24.80 -0.83 29.72
CA PHE A 964 24.93 0.62 29.83
C PHE A 964 26.10 1.11 28.98
N ARG A 965 25.85 2.09 28.11
CA ARG A 965 26.87 2.69 27.22
C ARG A 965 27.03 4.19 27.43
N GLN A 966 25.92 4.90 27.58
CA GLN A 966 25.84 6.35 27.76
C GLN A 966 24.48 6.73 28.39
N ARG A 967 24.29 8.00 28.78
CA ARG A 967 23.01 8.47 29.38
C ARG A 967 21.91 8.64 28.33
N TRP A 968 22.08 9.57 27.39
CA TRP A 968 21.09 9.84 26.34
C TRP A 968 20.84 8.61 25.47
N ASN A 969 19.57 8.19 25.44
CA ASN A 969 19.06 7.11 24.62
C ASN A 969 19.87 5.80 24.69
N ASN A 970 20.10 5.30 25.91
CA ASN A 970 20.87 4.07 26.15
C ASN A 970 20.23 2.82 25.51
N LEU A 971 18.90 2.72 25.46
CA LEU A 971 18.22 1.51 24.95
C LEU A 971 18.50 1.21 23.47
N GLN A 972 18.97 2.16 22.66
CA GLN A 972 19.44 1.87 21.29
C GLN A 972 20.56 0.82 21.25
N PHE A 973 21.49 0.87 22.22
CA PHE A 973 22.61 -0.07 22.31
C PHE A 973 22.15 -1.41 22.89
N VAL A 974 21.21 -1.37 23.84
CA VAL A 974 20.62 -2.57 24.44
C VAL A 974 19.88 -3.40 23.38
N THR A 975 18.98 -2.79 22.59
CA THR A 975 18.22 -3.52 21.56
C THR A 975 19.12 -3.99 20.42
N SER A 976 20.07 -3.15 19.97
CA SER A 976 21.02 -3.51 18.92
C SER A 976 21.95 -4.67 19.32
N ALA A 977 22.55 -4.64 20.52
CA ALA A 977 23.41 -5.72 21.01
C ALA A 977 22.62 -7.01 21.30
N SER A 978 21.38 -6.90 21.78
CA SER A 978 20.49 -8.04 22.01
C SER A 978 20.07 -8.69 20.70
N PHE A 979 19.82 -7.90 19.64
CA PHE A 979 19.53 -8.44 18.31
C PHE A 979 20.73 -9.21 17.74
N LEU A 980 21.93 -8.63 17.78
CA LEU A 980 23.16 -9.32 17.34
C LEU A 980 23.38 -10.63 18.11
N SER A 981 23.21 -10.59 19.43
CA SER A 981 23.28 -11.80 20.30
C SER A 981 22.24 -12.86 19.88
N THR A 982 21.05 -12.44 19.49
CA THR A 982 19.95 -13.31 19.07
C THR A 982 20.27 -14.00 17.73
N VAL A 983 20.64 -13.25 16.69
CA VAL A 983 20.96 -13.84 15.38
C VAL A 983 22.22 -14.69 15.42
N TYR A 984 23.26 -14.27 16.15
CA TYR A 984 24.50 -15.05 16.25
C TYR A 984 24.30 -16.36 17.04
N SER A 985 23.41 -16.37 18.03
CA SER A 985 22.96 -17.62 18.68
C SER A 985 22.32 -18.58 17.66
N ASP A 986 21.41 -18.10 16.82
CA ASP A 986 20.75 -18.96 15.82
C ASP A 986 21.72 -19.42 14.71
N TYR A 987 22.70 -18.60 14.33
CA TYR A 987 23.77 -18.97 13.39
C TYR A 987 24.67 -20.08 13.97
N LEU A 988 25.16 -19.91 15.22
CA LEU A 988 25.97 -20.90 15.91
C LEU A 988 25.20 -22.23 16.09
N THR A 989 23.94 -22.13 16.51
CA THR A 989 23.02 -23.29 16.67
C THR A 989 22.87 -24.05 15.36
N SER A 990 22.56 -23.34 14.27
CA SER A 990 22.39 -23.96 12.94
C SER A 990 23.69 -24.57 12.39
N SER A 991 24.85 -24.08 12.86
CA SER A 991 26.18 -24.55 12.45
C SER A 991 26.80 -25.61 13.35
N GLY A 992 26.12 -26.02 14.43
CA GLY A 992 26.69 -26.92 15.45
C GLY A 992 27.91 -26.35 16.20
N LYS A 993 28.07 -25.01 16.21
CA LYS A 993 29.22 -24.31 16.81
C LYS A 993 28.90 -23.76 18.21
N TYR A 994 29.95 -23.55 19.00
CA TYR A 994 29.92 -22.82 20.26
C TYR A 994 30.57 -21.44 20.08
N LEU A 995 30.13 -20.45 20.83
CA LEU A 995 30.81 -19.15 20.93
C LEU A 995 32.11 -19.33 21.71
N LYS A 996 33.27 -18.95 21.15
CA LYS A 996 34.55 -19.02 21.84
C LYS A 996 34.80 -17.74 22.63
N CYS A 997 34.88 -17.83 23.96
CA CYS A 997 35.31 -16.71 24.80
C CYS A 997 36.63 -16.99 25.49
N SER A 998 37.32 -15.93 25.93
CA SER A 998 38.53 -16.02 26.75
C SER A 998 38.31 -16.77 28.08
N SER A 999 37.07 -16.79 28.59
CA SER A 999 36.67 -17.61 29.74
C SER A 999 36.11 -19.00 29.35
N GLY A 1000 36.50 -19.53 28.19
CA GLY A 1000 36.03 -20.81 27.66
C GLY A 1000 34.77 -20.73 26.78
N ASN A 1001 34.36 -21.88 26.23
CA ASN A 1001 33.24 -21.98 25.29
C ASN A 1001 31.89 -21.67 25.93
N VAL A 1002 30.99 -21.11 25.13
CA VAL A 1002 29.64 -20.68 25.52
C VAL A 1002 28.62 -21.34 24.60
N ALA A 1003 27.58 -21.95 25.20
CA ALA A 1003 26.50 -22.56 24.44
C ALA A 1003 25.60 -21.46 23.83
N PRO A 1004 25.10 -21.61 22.58
CA PRO A 1004 24.25 -20.59 21.94
C PRO A 1004 23.03 -20.22 22.78
N SER A 1005 22.43 -21.19 23.47
CA SER A 1005 21.32 -20.98 24.40
C SER A 1005 21.64 -19.95 25.51
N GLN A 1006 22.89 -19.85 25.96
CA GLN A 1006 23.31 -18.86 26.97
C GLN A 1006 23.34 -17.43 26.38
N LEU A 1007 23.73 -17.29 25.11
CA LEU A 1007 23.69 -16.02 24.38
C LEU A 1007 22.25 -15.56 24.10
N LEU A 1008 21.35 -16.49 23.74
CA LEU A 1008 19.92 -16.20 23.63
C LEU A 1008 19.27 -15.87 24.98
N SER A 1009 19.69 -16.52 26.07
CA SER A 1009 19.22 -16.23 27.43
C SER A 1009 19.64 -14.83 27.89
N PHE A 1010 20.83 -14.38 27.49
CA PHE A 1010 21.27 -13.00 27.69
C PHE A 1010 20.41 -12.00 26.90
N ALA A 1011 20.19 -12.22 25.59
CA ALA A 1011 19.32 -11.35 24.80
C ALA A 1011 17.90 -11.27 25.37
N LYS A 1012 17.37 -12.40 25.88
CA LYS A 1012 16.08 -12.44 26.56
C LYS A 1012 16.07 -11.57 27.81
N SER A 1013 17.07 -11.63 28.69
CA SER A 1013 17.04 -10.85 29.94
C SER A 1013 17.09 -9.34 29.71
N GLN A 1014 17.74 -8.88 28.64
CA GLN A 1014 17.70 -7.47 28.23
C GLN A 1014 16.29 -7.05 27.76
N VAL A 1015 15.58 -7.91 27.02
CA VAL A 1015 14.19 -7.66 26.62
C VAL A 1015 13.23 -7.72 27.81
N ASP A 1016 13.40 -8.69 28.72
CA ASP A 1016 12.59 -8.78 29.94
C ASP A 1016 12.75 -7.52 30.80
N TYR A 1017 13.98 -7.03 30.98
CA TYR A 1017 14.25 -5.76 31.66
C TYR A 1017 13.52 -4.59 30.99
N ILE A 1018 13.53 -4.51 29.65
CA ILE A 1018 12.79 -3.48 28.89
C ILE A 1018 11.26 -3.63 29.10
N LEU A 1019 10.75 -4.85 29.20
CA LEU A 1019 9.32 -5.12 29.33
C LEU A 1019 8.79 -5.02 30.77
N GLY A 1020 9.65 -5.05 31.79
CA GLY A 1020 9.29 -4.71 33.17
C GLY A 1020 10.13 -5.36 34.27
N ASP A 1021 10.98 -6.36 33.95
CA ASP A 1021 11.78 -7.12 34.93
C ASP A 1021 13.04 -6.33 35.36
N ASN A 1022 12.81 -5.16 35.96
CA ASN A 1022 13.82 -4.22 36.44
C ASN A 1022 13.47 -3.68 37.85
N PRO A 1023 14.39 -3.00 38.56
CA PRO A 1023 14.17 -2.55 39.95
C PRO A 1023 12.97 -1.62 40.17
N ARG A 1024 12.42 -1.03 39.10
CA ARG A 1024 11.29 -0.10 39.14
C ARG A 1024 9.95 -0.74 38.78
N ALA A 1025 9.95 -1.99 38.32
CA ALA A 1025 8.80 -2.67 37.73
C ALA A 1025 8.09 -1.82 36.66
N THR A 1026 8.87 -1.10 35.84
CA THR A 1026 8.38 -0.19 34.78
C THR A 1026 8.75 -0.74 33.42
N SER A 1027 7.77 -0.95 32.54
CA SER A 1027 8.07 -1.22 31.13
C SER A 1027 8.55 0.05 30.45
N TYR A 1028 9.72 0.00 29.81
CA TYR A 1028 10.22 1.09 28.97
C TYR A 1028 9.61 1.06 27.56
N MET A 1029 8.68 0.14 27.29
CA MET A 1029 7.77 0.17 26.14
C MET A 1029 6.47 0.88 26.52
N VAL A 1030 6.20 2.02 25.90
CA VAL A 1030 5.00 2.83 26.14
C VAL A 1030 3.72 2.02 25.85
N GLY A 1031 2.84 1.90 26.85
CA GLY A 1031 1.58 1.17 26.73
C GLY A 1031 1.69 -0.35 26.78
N TYR A 1032 2.81 -0.92 27.24
CA TYR A 1032 2.92 -2.35 27.61
C TYR A 1032 2.92 -2.52 29.14
N GLY A 1033 2.24 -3.56 29.63
CA GLY A 1033 2.05 -3.78 31.06
C GLY A 1033 1.22 -2.70 31.76
N ASN A 1034 1.25 -2.68 33.10
CA ASN A 1034 0.45 -1.76 33.93
C ASN A 1034 1.19 -0.46 34.29
N ASN A 1035 2.52 -0.44 34.15
CA ASN A 1035 3.40 0.64 34.57
C ASN A 1035 4.40 0.94 33.44
N TYR A 1036 4.29 2.11 32.81
CA TYR A 1036 5.05 2.53 31.64
C TYR A 1036 5.10 4.07 31.57
N PRO A 1037 6.09 4.68 30.87
CA PRO A 1037 6.22 6.13 30.72
C PRO A 1037 4.96 6.80 30.18
N ARG A 1038 4.60 7.95 30.76
CA ARG A 1038 3.43 8.77 30.39
C ARG A 1038 3.77 10.23 30.07
N GLN A 1039 5.01 10.66 30.25
CA GLN A 1039 5.48 12.00 29.91
C GLN A 1039 6.65 11.90 28.93
N VAL A 1040 6.35 11.40 27.73
CA VAL A 1040 7.33 11.05 26.70
C VAL A 1040 7.81 12.33 26.03
N HIS A 1041 9.13 12.46 25.79
CA HIS A 1041 9.67 13.56 24.98
C HIS A 1041 9.35 13.36 23.50
N HIS A 1042 8.11 13.63 23.10
CA HIS A 1042 7.64 13.46 21.72
C HIS A 1042 6.47 14.42 21.42
N ARG A 1043 6.72 15.44 20.58
CA ARG A 1043 5.78 16.56 20.34
C ARG A 1043 4.37 16.11 19.95
N GLY A 1044 4.26 15.10 19.07
CA GLY A 1044 2.96 14.53 18.64
C GLY A 1044 2.24 13.71 19.72
N SER A 1045 2.94 13.25 20.76
CA SER A 1045 2.36 12.54 21.93
C SER A 1045 1.78 13.57 22.90
N SER A 1046 2.60 14.58 23.19
CA SER A 1046 2.40 15.55 24.28
C SER A 1046 1.39 16.66 24.00
N ILE A 1047 1.02 16.91 22.74
CA ILE A 1047 0.06 17.96 22.35
C ILE A 1047 -1.25 17.32 21.87
N VAL A 1048 -2.40 17.82 22.33
CA VAL A 1048 -3.73 17.27 21.97
C VAL A 1048 -3.90 17.10 20.45
N SER A 1049 -4.30 15.90 20.01
CA SER A 1049 -4.44 15.55 18.58
C SER A 1049 -5.20 16.60 17.77
N TYR A 1050 -4.72 16.87 16.55
CA TYR A 1050 -5.39 17.73 15.56
C TYR A 1050 -6.84 17.29 15.27
N LYS A 1051 -7.17 15.99 15.43
CA LYS A 1051 -8.54 15.47 15.26
C LYS A 1051 -9.47 15.76 16.44
N VAL A 1052 -8.91 16.08 17.61
CA VAL A 1052 -9.66 16.47 18.82
C VAL A 1052 -9.77 17.99 18.93
N ASN A 1053 -8.70 18.71 18.54
CA ASN A 1053 -8.70 20.16 18.47
C ASN A 1053 -7.91 20.63 17.24
N SER A 1054 -8.61 21.04 16.19
CA SER A 1054 -8.04 21.52 14.93
C SER A 1054 -7.55 22.98 14.98
N LYS A 1055 -7.66 23.67 16.13
CA LYS A 1055 -6.96 24.95 16.31
C LYS A 1055 -5.45 24.73 16.17
N PHE A 1056 -4.82 25.57 15.37
CA PHE A 1056 -3.36 25.62 15.20
C PHE A 1056 -2.66 25.87 16.53
N VAL A 1057 -1.60 25.12 16.83
CA VAL A 1057 -0.76 25.33 18.02
C VAL A 1057 0.54 26.00 17.60
N ALA A 1058 0.76 27.24 18.04
CA ALA A 1058 1.93 28.02 17.62
C ALA A 1058 3.23 27.55 18.31
N CYS A 1059 4.36 27.75 17.63
CA CYS A 1059 5.69 27.29 18.04
C CYS A 1059 6.07 27.53 19.52
N ARG A 1060 5.86 28.76 20.00
CA ARG A 1060 6.14 29.15 21.41
C ARG A 1060 4.98 28.87 22.37
N GLU A 1061 3.73 28.94 21.88
CA GLU A 1061 2.52 28.61 22.64
C GLU A 1061 2.54 27.15 23.09
N GLY A 1062 2.88 26.24 22.16
CA GLY A 1062 3.01 24.82 22.44
C GLY A 1062 4.07 24.52 23.48
N TYR A 1063 5.20 25.25 23.44
CA TYR A 1063 6.27 25.11 24.43
C TYR A 1063 5.80 25.57 25.82
N ALA A 1064 5.16 26.75 25.90
CA ALA A 1064 4.64 27.29 27.15
C ALA A 1064 3.48 26.45 27.76
N THR A 1065 2.71 25.74 26.92
CA THR A 1065 1.46 25.05 27.33
C THR A 1065 1.63 23.55 27.56
N TRP A 1066 2.53 22.87 26.83
CA TRP A 1066 2.61 21.40 26.83
C TRP A 1066 3.97 20.83 27.23
N PHE A 1067 5.08 21.53 26.99
CA PHE A 1067 6.42 21.00 27.28
C PHE A 1067 6.60 20.71 28.79
N SER A 1068 6.50 21.75 29.63
CA SER A 1068 6.68 21.68 31.09
C SER A 1068 5.49 21.09 31.86
N ARG A 1069 4.40 20.74 31.17
CA ARG A 1069 3.12 20.33 31.79
C ARG A 1069 3.25 18.96 32.47
N LYS A 1070 3.35 18.90 33.81
CA LYS A 1070 3.52 17.64 34.57
C LYS A 1070 2.29 16.69 34.60
N ALA A 1071 1.47 16.70 33.55
CA ALA A 1071 0.38 15.77 33.29
C ALA A 1071 0.79 14.77 32.19
N SER A 1072 0.16 13.59 32.19
CA SER A 1072 0.36 12.59 31.13
C SER A 1072 0.05 13.14 29.73
N ASP A 1073 0.78 12.65 28.74
CA ASP A 1073 0.57 12.96 27.33
C ASP A 1073 -0.87 12.62 26.87
N PRO A 1074 -1.53 13.52 26.11
CA PRO A 1074 -2.90 13.30 25.64
C PRO A 1074 -3.04 12.21 24.57
N ASN A 1075 -1.98 11.87 23.83
CA ASN A 1075 -2.03 10.83 22.79
C ASN A 1075 -1.05 9.69 23.13
N LEU A 1076 -1.53 8.48 23.40
CA LEU A 1076 -0.65 7.36 23.78
C LEU A 1076 0.23 6.87 22.61
N LEU A 1077 1.53 7.12 22.70
CA LEU A 1077 2.57 6.70 21.75
C LEU A 1077 2.89 5.18 21.87
N THR A 1078 1.88 4.35 21.63
CA THR A 1078 1.91 2.90 21.91
C THR A 1078 3.07 2.19 21.19
N GLY A 1079 3.85 1.42 21.93
CA GLY A 1079 4.95 0.60 21.42
C GLY A 1079 6.32 1.27 21.41
N ALA A 1080 6.40 2.59 21.60
CA ALA A 1080 7.67 3.32 21.59
C ALA A 1080 8.62 2.86 22.70
N ILE A 1081 9.89 2.63 22.35
CA ILE A 1081 10.97 2.38 23.32
C ILE A 1081 11.68 3.70 23.61
N VAL A 1082 11.49 4.22 24.82
CA VAL A 1082 12.16 5.44 25.31
C VAL A 1082 13.65 5.21 25.55
N GLY A 1083 14.43 6.27 25.76
CA GLY A 1083 15.87 6.19 26.00
C GLY A 1083 16.31 5.34 27.19
N GLY A 1084 15.47 5.24 28.22
CA GLY A 1084 15.60 4.29 29.33
C GLY A 1084 16.39 4.81 30.54
N PRO A 1085 16.75 3.91 31.48
CA PRO A 1085 17.33 4.31 32.76
C PRO A 1085 18.82 4.72 32.68
N ASP A 1086 19.29 5.37 33.74
CA ASP A 1086 20.68 5.75 33.92
C ASP A 1086 21.58 4.57 34.33
N ALA A 1087 22.85 4.85 34.61
CA ALA A 1087 23.84 3.88 35.05
C ALA A 1087 23.49 3.14 36.36
N TYR A 1088 22.47 3.59 37.08
CA TYR A 1088 22.08 3.14 38.42
C TYR A 1088 20.63 2.62 38.47
N ASP A 1089 20.06 2.25 37.30
CA ASP A 1089 18.67 1.78 37.13
C ASP A 1089 17.58 2.85 37.46
N ASN A 1090 17.93 4.14 37.53
CA ASN A 1090 16.97 5.22 37.76
C ASN A 1090 16.37 5.76 36.47
N PHE A 1091 15.09 6.13 36.51
CA PHE A 1091 14.36 6.70 35.39
C PHE A 1091 13.44 7.83 35.88
N ALA A 1092 13.46 8.99 35.25
CA ALA A 1092 12.50 10.05 35.50
C ALA A 1092 11.55 10.19 34.29
N ASP A 1093 10.29 9.79 34.48
CA ASP A 1093 9.20 9.93 33.50
C ASP A 1093 8.77 11.40 33.41
N GLU A 1094 9.62 12.23 32.81
CA GLU A 1094 9.44 13.67 32.65
C GLU A 1094 9.73 14.08 31.20
N ARG A 1095 8.88 14.95 30.64
CA ARG A 1095 8.93 15.33 29.22
C ARG A 1095 10.12 16.23 28.88
N ASP A 1096 10.65 16.92 29.87
CA ASP A 1096 11.88 17.71 29.83
C ASP A 1096 13.15 16.83 29.88
N ASN A 1097 13.04 15.56 30.27
CA ASN A 1097 14.15 14.60 30.39
C ASN A 1097 14.38 13.80 29.08
N TYR A 1098 14.76 14.50 28.00
CA TYR A 1098 15.02 13.89 26.69
C TYR A 1098 16.10 12.78 26.75
N GLU A 1099 17.06 12.83 27.68
CA GLU A 1099 18.06 11.75 27.85
C GLU A 1099 17.40 10.37 28.03
N GLN A 1100 16.28 10.31 28.75
CA GLN A 1100 15.61 9.06 29.15
C GLN A 1100 14.23 8.85 28.52
N THR A 1101 13.44 9.90 28.31
CA THR A 1101 12.03 9.78 27.87
C THR A 1101 11.82 9.97 26.38
N GLU A 1102 12.85 10.30 25.60
CA GLU A 1102 12.79 10.38 24.15
C GLU A 1102 12.82 8.97 23.51
N PRO A 1103 11.87 8.65 22.60
CA PRO A 1103 11.89 7.41 21.84
C PRO A 1103 12.35 7.63 20.39
N ALA A 1104 13.17 6.74 19.85
CA ALA A 1104 13.65 6.83 18.46
C ALA A 1104 13.40 5.54 17.66
N THR A 1105 13.18 5.67 16.35
CA THR A 1105 12.80 4.54 15.48
C THR A 1105 13.84 3.42 15.46
N TYR A 1106 15.12 3.78 15.56
CA TYR A 1106 16.24 2.84 15.65
C TYR A 1106 16.32 2.10 17.00
N ASN A 1107 15.63 2.55 18.05
CA ASN A 1107 15.47 1.77 19.29
C ASN A 1107 14.57 0.55 19.05
N ASN A 1108 13.46 0.77 18.32
CA ASN A 1108 12.43 -0.23 18.05
C ASN A 1108 12.81 -1.22 16.95
N ALA A 1109 13.55 -0.80 15.92
CA ALA A 1109 13.80 -1.61 14.73
C ALA A 1109 14.54 -2.95 14.99
N PRO A 1110 15.62 -3.01 15.80
CA PRO A 1110 16.24 -4.28 16.18
C PRO A 1110 15.33 -5.14 17.07
N LEU A 1111 14.47 -4.51 17.88
CA LEU A 1111 13.63 -5.21 18.84
C LEU A 1111 12.54 -6.08 18.17
N LEU A 1112 12.11 -5.72 16.95
CA LEU A 1112 11.14 -6.51 16.18
C LEU A 1112 11.59 -7.97 15.98
N GLY A 1113 12.86 -8.17 15.58
CA GLY A 1113 13.42 -9.50 15.37
C GLY A 1113 13.50 -10.32 16.66
N ILE A 1114 13.91 -9.69 17.77
CA ILE A 1114 14.03 -10.38 19.06
C ILE A 1114 12.66 -10.80 19.59
N LEU A 1115 11.66 -9.91 19.53
CA LEU A 1115 10.30 -10.22 20.01
C LEU A 1115 9.65 -11.33 19.18
N ALA A 1116 9.81 -11.29 17.85
CA ALA A 1116 9.39 -12.39 16.98
C ALA A 1116 10.10 -13.70 17.36
N ARG A 1117 11.42 -13.67 17.55
CA ARG A 1117 12.23 -14.84 17.93
C ARG A 1117 11.88 -15.44 19.30
N LEU A 1118 11.50 -14.61 20.27
CA LEU A 1118 11.10 -15.06 21.61
C LEU A 1118 9.66 -15.60 21.64
N SER A 1119 8.75 -15.02 20.85
CA SER A 1119 7.33 -15.44 20.79
C SER A 1119 7.11 -16.90 20.36
N SER A 1120 8.00 -17.46 19.52
CA SER A 1120 7.84 -18.80 18.92
C SER A 1120 8.38 -19.97 19.77
N GLY A 1121 9.06 -19.67 20.88
CA GLY A 1121 9.59 -20.67 21.82
C GLY A 1121 10.67 -21.61 21.23
N SER A 1122 10.87 -22.76 21.87
CA SER A 1122 11.98 -23.70 21.63
C SER A 1122 11.80 -24.64 20.43
N ARG A 1123 10.91 -24.34 19.48
CA ARG A 1123 10.68 -25.19 18.29
C ARG A 1123 11.86 -25.06 17.31
N GLY A 1124 12.22 -26.16 16.64
CA GLY A 1124 13.51 -26.30 15.95
C GLY A 1124 13.88 -25.19 14.97
N TYR A 1125 15.09 -24.63 15.15
CA TYR A 1125 15.69 -23.60 14.28
C TYR A 1125 16.63 -24.23 13.26
N ASN A 1126 16.57 -23.74 12.02
CA ASN A 1126 17.45 -24.18 10.95
C ASN A 1126 17.60 -23.07 9.88
N GLN A 1127 18.53 -22.13 10.11
CA GLN A 1127 18.69 -20.89 9.31
C GLN A 1127 19.74 -20.96 8.18
N LEU A 1128 20.28 -22.14 7.87
CA LEU A 1128 21.29 -22.30 6.81
C LEU A 1128 20.71 -22.25 5.38
N LEU A 1129 19.38 -22.37 5.23
CA LEU A 1129 18.67 -22.07 3.97
C LEU A 1129 18.06 -20.67 4.02
N PRO A 1130 17.99 -19.93 2.89
CA PRO A 1130 17.29 -18.65 2.84
C PRO A 1130 15.81 -18.86 3.21
N VAL A 1131 15.32 -18.10 4.20
CA VAL A 1131 13.91 -18.11 4.56
C VAL A 1131 13.11 -17.50 3.41
N VAL A 1132 12.41 -18.34 2.65
CA VAL A 1132 11.30 -17.87 1.81
C VAL A 1132 10.27 -17.28 2.76
N VAL A 1133 10.19 -15.94 2.81
CA VAL A 1133 9.31 -15.20 3.71
C VAL A 1133 7.87 -15.69 3.51
N PRO A 1134 7.27 -16.43 4.47
CA PRO A 1134 6.00 -17.10 4.22
C PRO A 1134 4.85 -16.10 4.18
N THR A 1135 3.93 -16.25 3.24
CA THR A 1135 2.64 -15.53 3.27
C THR A 1135 1.94 -15.81 4.61
N PRO A 1136 1.55 -14.78 5.39
CA PRO A 1136 1.03 -14.98 6.73
C PRO A 1136 -0.29 -15.75 6.70
N LYS A 1137 -0.46 -16.71 7.61
CA LYS A 1137 -1.69 -17.50 7.74
C LYS A 1137 -2.69 -16.77 8.65
N ILE A 1138 -3.93 -16.64 8.20
CA ILE A 1138 -5.04 -16.22 9.06
C ILE A 1138 -5.35 -17.36 10.04
N VAL A 1139 -5.37 -17.05 11.34
CA VAL A 1139 -5.70 -18.01 12.41
C VAL A 1139 -6.94 -17.54 13.15
N THR A 1140 -7.99 -18.37 13.17
CA THR A 1140 -9.23 -18.14 13.93
C THR A 1140 -9.25 -18.92 15.25
N PRO A 1141 -9.88 -18.42 16.33
CA PRO A 1141 -9.83 -19.07 17.65
C PRO A 1141 -10.71 -20.33 17.74
N GLN A 1142 -10.28 -21.31 18.55
CA GLN A 1142 -11.11 -22.46 18.96
C GLN A 1142 -11.36 -22.48 20.47
N LYS A 1143 -12.54 -22.97 20.88
CA LYS A 1143 -12.93 -23.14 22.29
C LYS A 1143 -12.46 -24.49 22.85
N PRO A 1144 -12.01 -24.56 24.12
CA PRO A 1144 -11.67 -25.82 24.77
C PRO A 1144 -12.91 -26.61 25.25
N LYS A 1145 -12.76 -27.93 25.39
CA LYS A 1145 -13.63 -28.82 26.19
C LYS A 1145 -12.80 -29.53 27.26
N ALA A 1146 -13.44 -29.96 28.35
CA ALA A 1146 -12.77 -30.38 29.59
C ALA A 1146 -12.76 -31.90 29.81
N VAL A 1147 -11.78 -32.35 30.61
CA VAL A 1147 -11.74 -33.65 31.31
C VAL A 1147 -11.21 -33.40 32.73
N ASN A 1148 -11.63 -34.20 33.72
CA ASN A 1148 -11.35 -34.01 35.16
C ASN A 1148 -10.86 -35.35 35.81
N PRO A 1149 -10.52 -35.46 37.11
CA PRO A 1149 -9.15 -35.83 37.47
C PRO A 1149 -9.02 -36.98 38.49
N ARG A 1150 -7.79 -37.30 38.93
CA ARG A 1150 -7.53 -37.94 40.24
C ARG A 1150 -6.35 -37.29 41.01
N LYS A 1151 -6.46 -37.37 42.35
CA LYS A 1151 -5.57 -36.96 43.47
C LYS A 1151 -5.31 -38.23 44.35
N PRO A 1152 -4.59 -38.26 45.51
CA PRO A 1152 -4.02 -37.22 46.41
C PRO A 1152 -2.45 -37.26 46.39
N VAL A 1153 -1.59 -36.99 47.39
CA VAL A 1153 -1.58 -36.79 48.88
C VAL A 1153 -0.55 -35.68 49.29
N PRO A 1154 -0.49 -35.21 50.57
CA PRO A 1154 0.09 -33.89 50.90
C PRO A 1154 1.26 -33.86 51.92
N GLN A 1155 1.79 -32.66 52.15
CA GLN A 1155 2.34 -32.22 53.46
C GLN A 1155 1.75 -30.85 53.85
N SER A 1156 1.91 -30.44 55.11
CA SER A 1156 1.04 -29.47 55.82
C SER A 1156 1.47 -27.99 55.78
N LYS A 1157 0.58 -27.10 56.23
CA LYS A 1157 0.79 -25.64 56.37
C LYS A 1157 0.60 -25.19 57.85
N PRO A 1158 1.30 -24.14 58.31
CA PRO A 1158 1.09 -23.50 59.61
C PRO A 1158 -0.07 -22.49 59.60
N ASN A 1159 -0.57 -22.15 60.79
CA ASN A 1159 -1.77 -21.31 61.01
C ASN A 1159 -1.49 -19.78 60.93
N PRO A 1160 -2.51 -18.94 60.64
CA PRO A 1160 -2.34 -17.50 60.47
C PRO A 1160 -2.61 -16.65 61.74
N ALA A 1161 -1.91 -15.53 61.83
CA ALA A 1161 -2.12 -14.36 62.69
C ALA A 1161 -2.02 -14.53 64.23
N THR A 1162 -0.98 -13.93 64.80
CA THR A 1162 -0.88 -13.60 66.23
C THR A 1162 -1.10 -12.09 66.44
N TYR A 1163 -1.84 -11.73 67.49
CA TYR A 1163 -2.08 -10.35 67.92
C TYR A 1163 -1.39 -10.10 69.26
N ILE A 1164 -0.65 -8.99 69.39
CA ILE A 1164 0.09 -8.63 70.60
C ILE A 1164 -0.32 -7.21 71.00
N PRO A 1165 -1.20 -7.04 72.01
CA PRO A 1165 -1.59 -5.72 72.50
C PRO A 1165 -0.48 -5.13 73.40
N GLY A 1166 0.19 -4.08 72.92
CA GLY A 1166 1.04 -3.22 73.75
C GLY A 1166 0.23 -2.04 74.33
N PRO A 1167 0.44 -1.63 75.60
CA PRO A 1167 -0.24 -0.49 76.18
C PRO A 1167 0.35 0.82 75.63
N GLY A 1168 -0.30 1.40 74.61
CA GLY A 1168 0.14 2.67 74.05
C GLY A 1168 -0.69 3.14 72.84
N PRO A 1169 -0.37 4.33 72.30
CA PRO A 1169 -1.07 4.95 71.18
C PRO A 1169 -0.82 4.27 69.82
N ILE A 1170 -0.11 3.15 69.77
CA ILE A 1170 0.26 2.46 68.53
C ILE A 1170 -0.01 0.96 68.68
N SER A 1171 -0.78 0.38 67.78
CA SER A 1171 -1.06 -1.07 67.76
C SER A 1171 -0.49 -1.75 66.52
N ILE A 1172 0.01 -2.98 66.68
CA ILE A 1172 0.67 -3.77 65.62
C ILE A 1172 -0.14 -5.03 65.33
N GLN A 1173 -0.31 -5.38 64.05
CA GLN A 1173 -0.97 -6.62 63.61
C GLN A 1173 -0.16 -7.29 62.49
N GLN A 1174 0.03 -8.61 62.56
CA GLN A 1174 0.79 -9.38 61.57
C GLN A 1174 -0.08 -10.45 60.90
N LYS A 1175 -0.06 -10.50 59.56
CA LYS A 1175 -0.80 -11.49 58.74
C LYS A 1175 0.11 -12.11 57.69
N VAL A 1176 -0.05 -13.41 57.41
CA VAL A 1176 0.55 -14.03 56.22
C VAL A 1176 -0.22 -13.53 55.00
N THR A 1177 0.48 -13.02 53.98
CA THR A 1177 -0.13 -12.55 52.72
C THR A 1177 0.14 -13.47 51.54
N SER A 1178 1.24 -14.21 51.56
CA SER A 1178 1.52 -15.28 50.60
C SER A 1178 2.48 -16.31 51.21
N SER A 1179 2.54 -17.50 50.62
CA SER A 1179 3.59 -18.47 50.86
C SER A 1179 3.90 -19.29 49.60
N TRP A 1180 5.15 -19.70 49.47
CA TRP A 1180 5.67 -20.46 48.33
C TRP A 1180 6.78 -21.41 48.79
N ILE A 1181 7.08 -22.42 47.98
CA ILE A 1181 8.17 -23.37 48.25
C ILE A 1181 9.31 -23.02 47.29
N SER A 1182 10.53 -22.89 47.83
CA SER A 1182 11.76 -22.71 47.05
C SER A 1182 12.81 -23.66 47.58
N ASN A 1183 13.48 -24.40 46.68
CA ASN A 1183 14.47 -25.45 47.02
C ASN A 1183 13.99 -26.40 48.14
N GLY A 1184 12.73 -26.85 48.04
CA GLY A 1184 12.10 -27.77 49.01
C GLY A 1184 11.67 -27.14 50.34
N LYS A 1185 11.97 -25.86 50.60
CA LYS A 1185 11.65 -25.17 51.86
C LYS A 1185 10.55 -24.11 51.67
N THR A 1186 9.58 -24.05 52.58
CA THR A 1186 8.46 -23.10 52.50
C THR A 1186 8.82 -21.75 53.11
N TYR A 1187 8.56 -20.67 52.36
CA TYR A 1187 8.72 -19.29 52.76
C TYR A 1187 7.36 -18.59 52.81
N TYR A 1188 7.21 -17.62 53.71
CA TYR A 1188 5.97 -16.90 54.02
C TYR A 1188 6.26 -15.40 53.98
N ARG A 1189 5.40 -14.63 53.31
CA ARG A 1189 5.44 -13.15 53.31
C ARG A 1189 4.49 -12.63 54.38
N TYR A 1190 5.06 -12.18 55.48
CA TYR A 1190 4.33 -11.52 56.56
C TYR A 1190 4.16 -10.04 56.24
N SER A 1191 2.93 -9.55 56.42
CA SER A 1191 2.58 -8.14 56.30
C SER A 1191 2.20 -7.63 57.68
N THR A 1192 2.82 -6.54 58.10
CA THR A 1192 2.75 -5.97 59.45
C THR A 1192 2.20 -4.56 59.38
N VAL A 1193 1.02 -4.35 59.95
CA VAL A 1193 0.36 -3.05 60.02
C VAL A 1193 0.62 -2.42 61.38
N VAL A 1194 1.12 -1.20 61.40
CA VAL A 1194 1.41 -0.37 62.58
C VAL A 1194 0.48 0.85 62.53
N THR A 1195 -0.50 0.90 63.42
CA THR A 1195 -1.57 1.92 63.39
C THR A 1195 -1.43 2.89 64.57
N ASN A 1196 -1.34 4.20 64.27
CA ASN A 1196 -1.47 5.27 65.26
C ASN A 1196 -2.95 5.42 65.64
N LYS A 1197 -3.26 5.20 66.92
CA LYS A 1197 -4.58 5.30 67.53
C LYS A 1197 -4.74 6.55 68.41
N SER A 1198 -3.73 7.42 68.51
CA SER A 1198 -3.85 8.71 69.20
C SER A 1198 -4.46 9.79 68.31
N SER A 1199 -4.92 10.88 68.96
CA SER A 1199 -5.37 12.12 68.33
C SER A 1199 -4.23 13.04 67.87
N LYS A 1200 -2.95 12.62 68.00
CA LYS A 1200 -1.75 13.39 67.65
C LYS A 1200 -0.91 12.66 66.61
N ASN A 1201 -0.02 13.37 65.93
CA ASN A 1201 0.81 12.78 64.90
C ASN A 1201 2.05 12.12 65.54
N VAL A 1202 2.29 10.86 65.21
CA VAL A 1202 3.39 10.06 65.76
C VAL A 1202 4.63 10.23 64.88
N LYS A 1203 5.67 10.85 65.42
CA LYS A 1203 6.96 11.16 64.77
C LYS A 1203 8.08 10.27 65.30
N PHE A 1204 9.19 10.19 64.55
CA PHE A 1204 10.44 9.52 64.94
C PHE A 1204 10.27 8.07 65.44
N VAL A 1205 9.32 7.31 64.86
CA VAL A 1205 9.05 5.92 65.24
C VAL A 1205 10.29 5.06 65.03
N LYS A 1206 10.73 4.39 66.09
CA LYS A 1206 11.71 3.30 66.06
C LYS A 1206 11.01 1.98 66.37
N ILE A 1207 11.24 0.98 65.54
CA ILE A 1207 10.62 -0.34 65.59
C ILE A 1207 11.73 -1.37 65.79
N SER A 1208 11.69 -2.12 66.88
CA SER A 1208 12.56 -3.26 67.11
C SER A 1208 11.94 -4.50 66.46
N ILE A 1209 12.75 -5.22 65.68
CA ILE A 1209 12.32 -6.43 64.99
C ILE A 1209 13.36 -7.51 65.25
N SER A 1210 12.96 -8.55 65.99
CA SER A 1210 13.84 -9.63 66.44
C SER A 1210 13.39 -10.99 65.89
N LYS A 1211 14.33 -11.93 65.78
CA LYS A 1211 14.14 -13.21 65.08
C LYS A 1211 13.71 -13.04 63.61
N LEU A 1212 14.24 -12.02 62.93
CA LEU A 1212 14.03 -11.77 61.51
C LEU A 1212 15.25 -12.29 60.72
N TYR A 1213 15.10 -13.45 60.08
CA TYR A 1213 16.17 -14.11 59.30
C TYR A 1213 16.01 -13.96 57.78
N GLY A 1214 15.13 -13.07 57.31
CA GLY A 1214 14.88 -12.81 55.90
C GLY A 1214 14.60 -11.33 55.62
N PRO A 1215 14.57 -10.92 54.35
CA PRO A 1215 14.49 -9.53 53.95
C PRO A 1215 13.17 -8.84 54.33
N ILE A 1216 13.23 -7.52 54.50
CA ILE A 1216 12.18 -6.63 55.00
C ILE A 1216 12.10 -5.36 54.14
N TRP A 1217 10.88 -4.85 53.94
CA TRP A 1217 10.56 -3.70 53.10
C TRP A 1217 9.46 -2.84 53.74
N GLY A 1218 9.43 -1.54 53.45
CA GLY A 1218 8.47 -0.58 54.02
C GLY A 1218 8.95 0.12 55.30
N LEU A 1219 10.17 -0.18 55.76
CA LEU A 1219 10.89 0.53 56.82
C LEU A 1219 12.34 0.75 56.38
N THR A 1220 13.00 1.76 56.95
CA THR A 1220 14.44 2.02 56.77
C THR A 1220 15.20 1.48 57.98
N LYS A 1221 16.32 0.76 57.80
CA LYS A 1221 17.15 0.32 58.94
C LYS A 1221 18.02 1.48 59.44
N SER A 1222 18.05 1.69 60.76
CA SER A 1222 18.76 2.80 61.42
C SER A 1222 19.40 2.28 62.72
N GLY A 1223 20.57 1.67 62.61
CA GLY A 1223 21.22 0.93 63.70
C GLY A 1223 20.46 -0.37 64.00
N ASP A 1224 20.25 -0.67 65.29
CA ASP A 1224 19.54 -1.87 65.75
C ASP A 1224 18.01 -1.81 65.59
N PHE A 1225 17.49 -0.65 65.15
CA PHE A 1225 16.07 -0.38 64.99
C PHE A 1225 15.73 -0.07 63.52
N TYR A 1226 14.45 -0.21 63.18
CA TYR A 1226 13.88 0.19 61.91
C TYR A 1226 13.01 1.43 62.10
N THR A 1227 13.17 2.45 61.25
CA THR A 1227 12.39 3.69 61.28
C THR A 1227 11.40 3.75 60.12
N LEU A 1228 10.51 4.75 60.16
CA LEU A 1228 9.74 5.14 58.98
C LEU A 1228 10.67 5.36 57.77
N PRO A 1229 10.21 5.09 56.53
CA PRO A 1229 10.93 5.50 55.32
C PRO A 1229 11.21 7.01 55.30
N SER A 1230 12.32 7.42 54.70
CA SER A 1230 12.75 8.84 54.65
C SER A 1230 11.77 9.80 53.99
N TRP A 1231 10.82 9.30 53.19
CA TRP A 1231 9.73 10.07 52.59
C TRP A 1231 8.46 10.16 53.47
N LEU A 1232 8.41 9.46 54.60
CA LEU A 1232 7.26 9.43 55.52
C LEU A 1232 7.64 9.97 56.91
N ASN A 1233 7.61 11.29 57.05
CA ASN A 1233 8.09 11.99 58.25
C ASN A 1233 7.29 11.71 59.55
N ASN A 1234 6.06 11.18 59.46
CA ASN A 1234 5.22 10.81 60.60
C ASN A 1234 4.11 9.83 60.20
N ILE A 1235 3.50 9.17 61.19
CA ILE A 1235 2.21 8.46 61.04
C ILE A 1235 1.11 9.38 61.63
N PRO A 1236 0.21 9.95 60.81
CA PRO A 1236 -0.83 10.84 61.31
C PRO A 1236 -1.83 10.15 62.25
N ALA A 1237 -2.56 10.95 63.02
CA ALA A 1237 -3.65 10.48 63.87
C ALA A 1237 -4.64 9.57 63.11
N GLY A 1238 -4.95 8.39 63.65
CA GLY A 1238 -5.85 7.41 63.05
C GLY A 1238 -5.36 6.74 61.75
N LYS A 1239 -4.09 6.89 61.37
CA LYS A 1239 -3.50 6.28 60.15
C LYS A 1239 -2.56 5.11 60.46
N SER A 1240 -2.29 4.32 59.43
CA SER A 1240 -1.49 3.10 59.50
C SER A 1240 -0.35 3.11 58.51
N LEU A 1241 0.79 2.54 58.92
CA LEU A 1241 1.88 2.11 58.05
C LEU A 1241 1.80 0.58 57.90
N GLU A 1242 1.82 0.05 56.67
CA GLU A 1242 2.01 -1.38 56.42
C GLU A 1242 3.41 -1.62 55.85
N PHE A 1243 4.16 -2.53 56.48
CA PHE A 1243 5.48 -2.96 56.06
C PHE A 1243 5.55 -4.49 56.01
N VAL A 1244 6.45 -5.07 55.22
CA VAL A 1244 6.42 -6.51 54.90
C VAL A 1244 7.78 -7.17 55.04
N TYR A 1245 7.82 -8.43 55.42
CA TYR A 1245 9.05 -9.22 55.46
C TYR A 1245 8.80 -10.68 55.06
N ILE A 1246 9.87 -11.37 54.69
CA ILE A 1246 9.84 -12.77 54.26
C ILE A 1246 10.54 -13.65 55.30
N HIS A 1247 9.93 -14.79 55.64
CA HIS A 1247 10.43 -15.70 56.66
C HIS A 1247 10.16 -17.17 56.32
N SER A 1248 11.06 -18.11 56.67
CA SER A 1248 10.88 -19.56 56.46
C SER A 1248 10.37 -20.30 57.72
N ALA A 1249 9.69 -19.57 58.61
CA ALA A 1249 9.19 -20.07 59.90
C ALA A 1249 8.05 -19.15 60.38
N SER A 1250 7.67 -19.25 61.66
CA SER A 1250 6.75 -18.34 62.37
C SER A 1250 7.12 -16.85 62.21
N PRO A 1251 6.16 -15.92 62.42
CA PRO A 1251 6.40 -14.48 62.29
C PRO A 1251 7.53 -13.98 63.19
N ALA A 1252 8.28 -13.00 62.70
CA ALA A 1252 9.30 -12.28 63.45
C ALA A 1252 8.64 -11.30 64.45
N ASN A 1253 9.22 -11.20 65.63
CA ASN A 1253 8.71 -10.39 66.74
C ASN A 1253 8.93 -8.90 66.45
N VAL A 1254 7.84 -8.15 66.24
CA VAL A 1254 7.85 -6.70 65.97
C VAL A 1254 7.29 -5.94 67.17
N ALA A 1255 7.97 -4.89 67.62
CA ALA A 1255 7.49 -3.94 68.62
C ALA A 1255 7.91 -2.50 68.27
N VAL A 1256 7.13 -1.49 68.68
CA VAL A 1256 7.60 -0.09 68.65
C VAL A 1256 8.40 0.17 69.91
N SER A 1257 9.64 0.61 69.75
CA SER A 1257 10.61 0.82 70.83
C SER A 1257 10.58 2.26 71.37
N SER A 1258 10.33 3.24 70.49
CA SER A 1258 10.14 4.66 70.87
C SER A 1258 9.49 5.45 69.74
N TYR A 1259 8.91 6.59 70.09
CA TYR A 1259 8.27 7.56 69.18
C TYR A 1259 8.08 8.89 69.93
N THR A 1260 7.67 9.94 69.21
CA THR A 1260 7.30 11.24 69.78
C THR A 1260 5.89 11.62 69.32
N LEU A 1261 5.06 12.20 70.18
CA LEU A 1261 3.78 12.78 69.79
C LEU A 1261 3.93 14.28 69.53
N SER A 1262 3.40 14.76 68.40
CA SER A 1262 3.15 16.18 68.14
C SER A 1262 1.66 16.42 67.93
#